data_AF-A0A7C6BZD5-F1
#
_entry.id   AF-A0A7C6BZD5-F1
#
_cell.length_a   1.000
_cell.length_b   1.000
_cell.length_c   1.000
_cell.angle_alpha   90.00
_cell.angle_beta   90.00
_cell.angle_gamma   90.00
#
_symmetry.space_group_name_H-M   'P 1'
#
loop_
_entity.id
_entity.type
_entity.pdbx_description
1 polymer ?
#
loop_
_entity_poly.entity_id
_entity_poly.type
_entity_poly.pdbx_seq_one_letter_code
_entity_poly.pdbx_strand_id
1 'polypeptide(L)'
;MTKRILLLSLLVGAFFGLKAQKLADNKYINWRYEKAGNWSADFVKAYNAWEKGKPLYDSEDDHFFISRVKPKIRFRNVDTQANAAITEENDKRILPWVPMNNDETNALPDGVFDSEVFSMWPYIHHFGNWTAPFVRMPGNFADVAHKNGVGVSVLAGIPWNNLTTEWQNVLNAMINGGTDKMADFLSYYGIDGLGYNSEFSTDVTWMNKIINYHKDLYAKTRGTGRMPLYEMIWYDGTNDNGDISFDRGLAAHNDDIFGKGSAPVTTSLFFNYNWNSTFYINNTLAYAKRIGRNSLDIYAGLNMQGGEPRNGVIWPLLKQYNYSIGLWGAHSKNMWWESRGEQGANPNVTQRVYQLRLERYFNGGNRNPINRPEISDRMMNYNAYNYNFMGLAEFTSAKSSLSWDLGEEPFVSYFNLGNGKFFNLNGKRVSNNEWYNIGIQDYLPTWRWWFADKFLGRDAADAAVGGLDAEFIWDDAWFGGSLMRVWGTHANEYLHLFKTKYEIKSGDVITVRYKVRNGSSDISLALATEDNVATPIKAKIAEATSHKLGQWIEKSFVVGETLNGLAGKTLAMIALHFENAKDLNVYLGEVSIVRGSYSTPEQPINIKTKVLNSNYSGVDGKIIFDMPNSKPVGEVCYNLDVKTSMFKLYAQQKDSDPVFMGATTSWAGMYYSIPFDYDKNSEIRYGVSAVSLDMKSESKISWGEYQQLGKYNISDDIKSSKTTIKPNESFTISFVDDKHEKATFELFDSEGNSVRKVEDVLSVEFADGLPKIGVYDLKVTGAVGKSDGTRPVETRTFGAYVQITAEALGAQPEIYTLTANDQTDDVNVEANEVVVMKYTGRDADGTSSRGLDLKEQGFGFKAADLGLTSNKSFTLAFWLKVNAFHGGTQLLNIRDKMEGWPKTDWGWLWNFLDKDGKFGSTTFRGTDATRNKEFRYDFSNVTIKAGPWTHLAYVFDFNDAGQAKLHLYVNGVKQAPKGWTRTVDGNVVVSGTGEPDYQSDIYSMRGQNIVAIGGSHFDNGGLDGTVDNFQYWEKALTADEVKVAMGDFTTNPQGLKAMWTFENEPKSNDYRFEATQGSATPSTALAGMHNYQKADGEGQGTLQWIEAQYMPGCPFVAGTSYKVVTLPHWDIDLAEYTAQSGDGKQGSASIKFANSGQYTATLTLENGWGKDTKTFSYIIVGGTSVDELGADTQVNLFPNPFVEQVNVKFANAGKYTVVVFDANGRLVSQQLIDAQANEFTSIKVNGSKGLYMVNIKQGEKTLSTVKVIKK
;
A
#
# COMPACT_ATOMS: atom_id res chain seq x y z
N MET A 1 -12.14 -32.77 10.81
CA MET A 1 -12.63 -32.04 12.00
C MET A 1 -11.43 -31.42 12.67
N THR A 2 -11.20 -30.14 12.40
CA THR A 2 -9.95 -29.45 12.75
C THR A 2 -10.38 -28.12 13.35
N LYS A 3 -10.16 -27.94 14.66
CA LYS A 3 -10.41 -26.66 15.35
C LYS A 3 -9.46 -25.62 14.74
N ARG A 4 -9.97 -24.81 13.82
CA ARG A 4 -9.28 -23.61 13.32
C ARG A 4 -9.32 -22.58 14.44
N ILE A 5 -8.17 -22.32 15.06
CA ILE A 5 -7.97 -21.17 15.94
C ILE A 5 -7.93 -19.94 15.03
N LEU A 6 -9.06 -19.23 14.93
CA LEU A 6 -9.15 -17.92 14.31
C LEU A 6 -8.56 -16.89 15.29
N LEU A 7 -7.40 -16.33 14.94
CA LEU A 7 -6.90 -15.09 15.52
C LEU A 7 -7.89 -13.97 15.15
N LEU A 8 -8.72 -13.55 16.11
CA LEU A 8 -9.43 -12.28 16.01
C LEU A 8 -8.40 -11.15 16.07
N SER A 9 -8.04 -10.58 14.93
CA SER A 9 -7.39 -9.29 14.86
C SER A 9 -8.46 -8.20 14.96
N LEU A 10 -8.89 -7.88 16.18
CA LEU A 10 -9.71 -6.70 16.47
C LEU A 10 -8.79 -5.48 16.61
N LEU A 11 -8.73 -4.69 15.55
CA LEU A 11 -8.11 -3.37 15.56
C LEU A 11 -9.20 -2.34 15.91
N VAL A 12 -9.69 -2.37 17.16
CA VAL A 12 -10.49 -1.28 17.73
C VAL A 12 -9.71 -0.67 18.90
N GLY A 13 -8.55 -0.08 18.58
CA GLY A 13 -8.05 1.05 19.35
C GLY A 13 -8.71 2.31 18.81
N ALA A 14 -8.87 3.35 19.62
CA ALA A 14 -9.24 4.68 19.14
C ALA A 14 -8.13 5.24 18.23
N PHE A 15 -8.02 4.69 17.02
CA PHE A 15 -7.18 5.21 15.96
C PHE A 15 -7.95 6.34 15.33
N PHE A 16 -7.81 7.55 15.87
CA PHE A 16 -7.54 8.65 14.94
C PHE A 16 -6.19 8.31 14.33
N GLY A 17 -6.19 7.49 13.28
CA GLY A 17 -5.01 7.32 12.44
C GLY A 17 -4.62 8.73 12.01
N LEU A 18 -3.43 9.18 12.43
CA LEU A 18 -2.80 10.36 11.85
C LEU A 18 -2.92 10.18 10.34
N LYS A 19 -3.72 11.02 9.66
CA LYS A 19 -3.79 10.97 8.21
C LYS A 19 -2.36 11.22 7.72
N ALA A 20 -1.75 10.24 7.07
CA ALA A 20 -0.40 10.39 6.56
C ALA A 20 -0.36 11.63 5.64
N GLN A 21 0.61 12.52 5.86
CA GLN A 21 0.84 13.61 4.93
C GLN A 21 1.29 13.01 3.60
N LYS A 22 0.75 13.53 2.50
CA LYS A 22 0.92 12.98 1.16
C LYS A 22 1.26 14.06 0.16
N LEU A 23 1.67 13.65 -1.04
CA LEU A 23 1.89 14.56 -2.15
C LEU A 23 0.60 15.33 -2.43
N ALA A 24 0.65 16.66 -2.24
CA ALA A 24 -0.48 17.52 -2.56
C ALA A 24 -0.54 17.81 -4.06
N ASP A 25 -1.72 17.61 -4.66
CA ASP A 25 -1.97 17.80 -6.10
C ASP A 25 -1.32 19.07 -6.65
N ASN A 26 -0.33 18.90 -7.53
CA ASN A 26 0.40 19.94 -8.25
C ASN A 26 1.06 21.06 -7.41
N LYS A 27 1.23 20.89 -6.08
CA LYS A 27 1.76 21.94 -5.19
C LYS A 27 3.18 21.68 -4.69
N TYR A 28 3.59 20.42 -4.53
CA TYR A 28 4.88 20.08 -3.93
C TYR A 28 6.00 19.91 -4.97
N ILE A 29 5.69 19.22 -6.06
CA ILE A 29 6.60 18.97 -7.18
C ILE A 29 5.95 19.54 -8.45
N ASN A 30 6.65 20.44 -9.12
CA ASN A 30 6.15 21.05 -10.35
C ASN A 30 6.40 20.15 -11.56
N TRP A 31 5.42 19.31 -11.87
CA TRP A 31 5.42 18.48 -13.08
C TRP A 31 5.12 19.31 -14.34
N ARG A 32 4.48 20.49 -14.23
CA ARG A 32 3.90 21.26 -15.35
C ARG A 32 2.94 20.42 -16.22
N TYR A 33 2.34 19.39 -15.63
CA TYR A 33 1.31 18.56 -16.25
C TYR A 33 -0.04 19.28 -16.16
N GLU A 34 -0.30 20.20 -17.09
CA GLU A 34 -1.64 20.77 -17.24
C GLU A 34 -2.18 20.38 -18.62
N LYS A 35 -3.02 19.32 -18.64
CA LYS A 35 -3.85 18.99 -19.81
C LYS A 35 -4.84 20.12 -20.15
N ALA A 36 -5.12 21.02 -19.20
CA ALA A 36 -6.01 22.17 -19.36
C ALA A 36 -5.18 23.46 -19.58
N GLY A 37 -5.18 23.99 -20.81
CA GLY A 37 -4.43 25.19 -21.18
C GLY A 37 -3.75 25.08 -22.56
N ASN A 38 -2.84 26.00 -22.87
CA ASN A 38 -2.05 26.01 -24.11
C ASN A 38 -0.81 25.10 -24.00
N TRP A 39 -1.01 23.84 -23.58
CA TRP A 39 0.06 22.88 -23.27
C TRP A 39 1.06 22.68 -24.43
N SER A 40 0.56 22.74 -25.67
CA SER A 40 1.40 22.58 -26.87
C SER A 40 2.39 23.73 -27.02
N ALA A 41 1.96 24.99 -26.80
CA ALA A 41 2.85 26.13 -26.83
C ALA A 41 3.88 26.09 -25.70
N ASP A 42 3.48 25.64 -24.50
CA ASP A 42 4.38 25.49 -23.36
C ASP A 42 5.45 24.43 -23.62
N PHE A 43 5.08 23.28 -24.17
CA PHE A 43 6.03 22.26 -24.60
C PHE A 43 6.97 22.79 -25.69
N VAL A 44 6.42 23.37 -26.77
CA VAL A 44 7.22 23.86 -27.90
C VAL A 44 8.23 24.91 -27.43
N LYS A 45 7.82 25.83 -26.56
CA LYS A 45 8.70 26.83 -25.96
C LYS A 45 9.81 26.19 -25.12
N ALA A 46 9.45 25.26 -24.24
CA ALA A 46 10.39 24.57 -23.35
C ALA A 46 11.39 23.72 -24.15
N TYR A 47 10.91 22.88 -25.07
CA TYR A 47 11.76 22.04 -25.92
C TYR A 47 12.69 22.87 -26.80
N ASN A 48 12.20 23.93 -27.45
CA ASN A 48 13.05 24.79 -28.28
C ASN A 48 14.16 25.45 -27.46
N ALA A 49 13.87 25.89 -26.23
CA ALA A 49 14.83 26.49 -25.32
C ALA A 49 15.76 25.47 -24.62
N TRP A 50 15.39 24.20 -24.59
CA TRP A 50 16.15 23.17 -23.88
C TRP A 50 17.53 22.92 -24.52
N GLU A 51 18.53 22.76 -23.65
CA GLU A 51 19.89 22.37 -23.97
C GLU A 51 20.36 21.36 -22.91
N LYS A 52 21.35 20.52 -23.25
CA LYS A 52 21.89 19.52 -22.32
C LYS A 52 22.30 20.14 -20.99
N GLY A 53 21.94 19.48 -19.88
CA GLY A 53 22.30 19.89 -18.54
C GLY A 53 21.54 21.12 -18.01
N LYS A 54 20.60 21.67 -18.78
CA LYS A 54 19.67 22.69 -18.30
C LYS A 54 18.29 22.06 -18.00
N PRO A 55 17.61 22.52 -16.94
CA PRO A 55 16.23 22.14 -16.68
C PRO A 55 15.32 22.39 -17.89
N LEU A 56 14.38 21.49 -18.15
CA LEU A 56 13.40 21.66 -19.24
C LEU A 56 12.49 22.87 -19.02
N TYR A 57 12.08 23.06 -17.77
CA TYR A 57 11.27 24.18 -17.33
C TYR A 57 12.08 25.01 -16.34
N ASP A 58 11.71 26.30 -16.20
CA ASP A 58 12.20 27.15 -15.12
C ASP A 58 11.60 26.66 -13.78
N SER A 59 12.18 25.57 -13.26
CA SER A 59 11.75 24.82 -12.09
C SER A 59 12.97 24.22 -11.41
N GLU A 60 12.99 24.27 -10.08
CA GLU A 60 13.99 23.59 -9.27
C GLU A 60 13.86 22.06 -9.31
N ASP A 61 12.66 21.54 -9.64
CA ASP A 61 12.26 20.13 -9.48
C ASP A 61 12.77 19.18 -10.56
N ASP A 62 13.68 19.62 -11.44
CA ASP A 62 14.13 18.83 -12.60
C ASP A 62 14.72 17.46 -12.21
N HIS A 63 15.41 17.39 -11.07
CA HIS A 63 16.02 16.16 -10.55
C HIS A 63 15.00 15.06 -10.20
N PHE A 64 13.73 15.39 -9.96
CA PHE A 64 12.67 14.38 -9.77
C PHE A 64 12.34 13.61 -11.06
N PHE A 65 12.75 14.12 -12.23
CA PHE A 65 12.38 13.57 -13.55
C PHE A 65 13.57 13.02 -14.34
N ILE A 66 14.77 13.04 -13.75
CA ILE A 66 15.99 12.48 -14.35
C ILE A 66 16.24 11.11 -13.73
N SER A 67 16.35 10.07 -14.56
CA SER A 67 16.84 8.77 -14.09
C SER A 67 18.31 8.86 -13.67
N ARG A 68 18.62 8.35 -12.48
CA ARG A 68 19.97 8.27 -11.90
C ARG A 68 20.50 6.85 -11.82
N VAL A 69 19.73 5.85 -12.25
CA VAL A 69 20.20 4.47 -12.43
C VAL A 69 20.56 4.23 -13.90
N LYS A 70 21.77 3.74 -14.12
CA LYS A 70 22.25 3.40 -15.47
C LYS A 70 21.43 2.24 -16.04
N PRO A 71 20.86 2.36 -17.25
CA PRO A 71 20.14 1.26 -17.90
C PRO A 71 20.98 -0.02 -17.98
N LYS A 72 20.48 -1.11 -17.38
CA LYS A 72 21.09 -2.44 -17.49
C LYS A 72 20.57 -3.16 -18.74
N ILE A 73 21.35 -4.09 -19.26
CA ILE A 73 20.91 -5.00 -20.33
C ILE A 73 20.54 -6.33 -19.71
N ARG A 74 19.53 -6.99 -20.30
CA ARG A 74 19.10 -8.30 -19.86
C ARG A 74 19.70 -9.41 -20.71
N PHE A 75 19.83 -10.57 -20.08
CA PHE A 75 20.21 -11.80 -20.75
C PHE A 75 19.14 -12.87 -20.58
N ARG A 76 19.21 -13.86 -21.47
CA ARG A 76 18.48 -15.12 -21.41
C ARG A 76 19.48 -16.23 -21.13
N ASN A 77 19.09 -17.20 -20.31
CA ASN A 77 19.83 -18.43 -20.10
C ASN A 77 18.83 -19.59 -20.29
N VAL A 78 19.06 -20.42 -21.32
CA VAL A 78 18.21 -21.56 -21.72
C VAL A 78 18.14 -22.63 -20.64
N ASP A 79 19.26 -22.86 -19.97
CA ASP A 79 19.49 -23.96 -19.05
C ASP A 79 18.90 -23.70 -17.66
N THR A 80 18.37 -22.49 -17.43
CA THR A 80 17.70 -22.09 -16.19
C THR A 80 16.23 -21.74 -16.40
N GLN A 81 15.65 -22.04 -17.58
CA GLN A 81 14.24 -21.74 -17.84
C GLN A 81 13.30 -22.72 -17.15
N ALA A 82 12.28 -22.18 -16.48
CA ALA A 82 11.13 -22.95 -16.00
C ALA A 82 10.38 -23.60 -17.18
N ASN A 83 10.12 -22.82 -18.23
CA ASN A 83 9.51 -23.30 -19.47
C ASN A 83 10.59 -23.52 -20.55
N ALA A 84 11.03 -24.76 -20.70
CA ALA A 84 12.09 -25.13 -21.65
C ALA A 84 11.66 -25.04 -23.13
N ALA A 85 10.36 -24.94 -23.42
CA ALA A 85 9.84 -24.85 -24.79
C ALA A 85 9.99 -23.46 -25.43
N ILE A 86 10.34 -22.43 -24.63
CA ILE A 86 10.58 -21.08 -25.14
C ILE A 86 12.01 -20.99 -25.67
N THR A 87 12.17 -20.70 -26.96
CA THR A 87 13.43 -20.45 -27.68
C THR A 87 13.57 -18.96 -28.02
N GLU A 88 14.70 -18.54 -28.61
CA GLU A 88 14.89 -17.13 -28.99
C GLU A 88 13.88 -16.69 -30.06
N GLU A 89 13.51 -17.60 -30.97
CA GLU A 89 12.58 -17.34 -32.07
C GLU A 89 11.14 -17.14 -31.60
N ASN A 90 10.76 -17.64 -30.43
CA ASN A 90 9.40 -17.58 -29.90
C ASN A 90 9.26 -16.92 -28.52
N ASP A 91 10.35 -16.37 -27.95
CA ASP A 91 10.33 -15.65 -26.68
C ASP A 91 9.66 -14.28 -26.85
N LYS A 92 8.35 -14.25 -26.65
CA LYS A 92 7.53 -13.06 -26.90
C LYS A 92 7.94 -11.91 -26.00
N ARG A 93 7.79 -10.70 -26.52
CA ARG A 93 7.93 -9.46 -25.77
C ARG A 93 6.59 -9.10 -25.17
N ILE A 94 6.59 -8.59 -23.94
CA ILE A 94 5.40 -8.06 -23.28
C ILE A 94 5.56 -6.55 -23.16
N LEU A 95 4.60 -5.81 -23.70
CA LEU A 95 4.51 -4.35 -23.58
C LEU A 95 3.22 -4.00 -22.82
N PRO A 96 3.30 -3.71 -21.52
CA PRO A 96 2.27 -2.96 -20.82
C PRO A 96 2.34 -1.52 -21.32
N TRP A 97 1.33 -1.11 -22.08
CA TRP A 97 1.14 0.27 -22.50
C TRP A 97 -0.01 0.87 -21.70
N VAL A 98 0.24 1.09 -20.42
CA VAL A 98 -0.77 1.34 -19.39
C VAL A 98 -0.31 2.44 -18.41
N PRO A 99 -1.22 3.06 -17.64
CA PRO A 99 -0.88 3.98 -16.57
C PRO A 99 0.06 3.35 -15.52
N MET A 100 0.93 4.16 -14.91
CA MET A 100 1.67 3.78 -13.70
C MET A 100 1.13 4.57 -12.52
N ASN A 101 0.68 3.85 -11.49
CA ASN A 101 0.01 4.34 -10.29
C ASN A 101 -1.25 5.17 -10.65
N ASN A 102 -1.61 6.18 -9.83
CA ASN A 102 -2.68 7.12 -10.13
C ASN A 102 -2.17 8.27 -11.02
N ASP A 103 -3.05 8.88 -11.82
CA ASP A 103 -2.72 10.01 -12.72
C ASP A 103 -1.99 11.16 -12.04
N GLU A 104 -2.42 11.55 -10.84
CA GLU A 104 -1.94 12.75 -10.15
C GLU A 104 -0.54 12.59 -9.55
N THR A 105 -0.22 11.38 -9.09
CA THR A 105 1.05 11.07 -8.41
C THR A 105 2.04 10.37 -9.32
N ASN A 106 1.52 9.55 -10.24
CA ASN A 106 2.29 8.59 -11.02
C ASN A 106 3.29 7.87 -10.10
N ALA A 107 4.56 7.80 -10.46
CA ALA A 107 5.59 7.22 -9.62
C ALA A 107 6.47 8.24 -8.84
N LEU A 108 5.94 9.45 -8.55
CA LEU A 108 6.63 10.38 -7.66
C LEU A 108 6.64 9.84 -6.21
N PRO A 109 7.67 10.17 -5.40
CA PRO A 109 7.67 9.85 -3.97
C PRO A 109 6.43 10.40 -3.26
N ASP A 110 5.89 9.62 -2.33
CA ASP A 110 4.68 9.98 -1.57
C ASP A 110 4.77 9.45 -0.13
N GLY A 111 3.94 9.99 0.77
CA GLY A 111 3.75 9.53 2.15
C GLY A 111 2.60 8.52 2.28
N VAL A 112 2.22 7.85 1.19
CA VAL A 112 1.09 6.90 1.15
C VAL A 112 1.58 5.49 0.87
N PHE A 113 1.33 4.58 1.80
CA PHE A 113 1.71 3.17 1.69
C PHE A 113 1.04 2.48 0.49
N ASP A 114 -0.26 2.75 0.26
CA ASP A 114 -1.07 2.14 -0.79
C ASP A 114 -0.81 2.72 -2.19
N SER A 115 0.45 2.67 -2.61
CA SER A 115 0.96 3.12 -3.91
C SER A 115 1.40 1.93 -4.77
N GLU A 116 1.41 2.09 -6.09
CA GLU A 116 1.70 0.96 -7.00
C GLU A 116 3.17 0.52 -6.95
N VAL A 117 3.41 -0.74 -6.59
CA VAL A 117 4.76 -1.35 -6.49
C VAL A 117 4.87 -2.56 -7.42
N PHE A 118 4.85 -2.31 -8.73
CA PHE A 118 4.98 -3.35 -9.76
C PHE A 118 6.29 -4.13 -9.56
N SER A 119 6.22 -5.46 -9.70
CA SER A 119 7.28 -6.38 -9.25
C SER A 119 7.56 -7.55 -10.21
N MET A 120 6.94 -7.59 -11.39
CA MET A 120 7.09 -8.65 -12.39
C MET A 120 7.97 -8.25 -13.58
N TRP A 121 8.97 -7.39 -13.34
CA TRP A 121 9.94 -6.90 -14.32
C TRP A 121 10.63 -7.98 -15.19
N PRO A 122 10.94 -9.20 -14.68
CA PRO A 122 11.57 -10.24 -15.49
C PRO A 122 10.81 -10.58 -16.79
N TYR A 123 9.49 -10.36 -16.83
CA TYR A 123 8.65 -10.67 -17.99
C TYR A 123 8.37 -9.47 -18.90
N ILE A 124 8.63 -8.25 -18.45
CA ILE A 124 8.31 -7.03 -19.21
C ILE A 124 9.42 -6.74 -20.21
N HIS A 125 9.10 -6.52 -21.49
CA HIS A 125 10.09 -6.08 -22.46
C HIS A 125 10.37 -4.58 -22.31
N HIS A 126 9.29 -3.80 -22.36
CA HIS A 126 9.26 -2.35 -22.30
C HIS A 126 7.96 -1.94 -21.58
N PHE A 127 7.95 -0.84 -20.83
CA PHE A 127 6.77 -0.31 -20.16
C PHE A 127 6.42 1.07 -20.74
N GLY A 128 5.32 1.17 -21.48
CA GLY A 128 4.82 2.45 -21.96
C GLY A 128 3.92 3.10 -20.92
N ASN A 129 4.38 4.17 -20.27
CA ASN A 129 3.61 4.88 -19.25
C ASN A 129 2.55 5.75 -19.94
N TRP A 130 1.33 5.24 -20.03
CA TRP A 130 0.21 5.88 -20.74
C TRP A 130 -0.10 7.29 -20.21
N THR A 131 0.12 7.49 -18.91
CA THR A 131 -0.21 8.74 -18.22
C THR A 131 0.95 9.74 -18.20
N ALA A 132 2.16 9.29 -18.53
CA ALA A 132 3.29 10.18 -18.67
C ALA A 132 3.09 11.07 -19.89
N PRO A 133 3.13 12.41 -19.73
CA PRO A 133 3.01 13.32 -20.85
C PRO A 133 4.16 13.12 -21.84
N PHE A 134 3.95 13.56 -23.09
CA PHE A 134 4.97 13.59 -24.15
C PHE A 134 6.07 14.63 -23.90
N VAL A 135 6.57 14.68 -22.66
CA VAL A 135 7.51 15.63 -22.09
C VAL A 135 8.52 14.84 -21.26
N ARG A 136 8.12 14.37 -20.09
CA ARG A 136 8.95 13.60 -19.15
C ARG A 136 8.09 12.82 -18.16
N MET A 137 8.69 11.80 -17.55
CA MET A 137 8.08 10.97 -16.50
C MET A 137 8.91 11.02 -15.21
N PRO A 138 8.37 10.56 -14.06
CA PRO A 138 9.16 10.48 -12.82
C PRO A 138 10.43 9.64 -13.00
N GLY A 139 11.58 10.20 -12.60
CA GLY A 139 12.88 9.55 -12.72
C GLY A 139 12.98 8.26 -11.90
N ASN A 140 12.28 8.19 -10.75
CA ASN A 140 12.26 7.00 -9.89
C ASN A 140 11.59 5.79 -10.56
N PHE A 141 10.65 6.00 -11.48
CA PHE A 141 10.07 4.92 -12.29
C PHE A 141 11.05 4.41 -13.35
N ALA A 142 11.73 5.33 -14.03
CA ALA A 142 12.81 4.97 -14.93
C ALA A 142 13.94 4.24 -14.18
N ASP A 143 14.28 4.67 -12.97
CA ASP A 143 15.32 4.05 -12.15
C ASP A 143 15.05 2.56 -11.86
N VAL A 144 13.85 2.21 -11.39
CA VAL A 144 13.49 0.82 -11.11
C VAL A 144 13.41 -0.02 -12.39
N ALA A 145 12.94 0.56 -13.50
CA ALA A 145 12.88 -0.13 -14.78
C ALA A 145 14.29 -0.39 -15.36
N HIS A 146 15.15 0.64 -15.38
CA HIS A 146 16.55 0.59 -15.80
C HIS A 146 17.37 -0.41 -14.98
N LYS A 147 17.16 -0.44 -13.66
CA LYS A 147 17.76 -1.44 -12.75
C LYS A 147 17.46 -2.87 -13.23
N ASN A 148 16.22 -3.11 -13.66
CA ASN A 148 15.76 -4.39 -14.19
C ASN A 148 16.00 -4.57 -15.70
N GLY A 149 16.60 -3.60 -16.38
CA GLY A 149 16.85 -3.62 -17.82
C GLY A 149 15.58 -3.64 -18.68
N VAL A 150 14.56 -2.90 -18.23
CA VAL A 150 13.30 -2.65 -18.92
C VAL A 150 13.30 -1.19 -19.37
N GLY A 151 13.01 -0.95 -20.64
CA GLY A 151 12.87 0.41 -21.17
C GLY A 151 11.54 1.04 -20.78
N VAL A 152 11.50 2.37 -20.67
CA VAL A 152 10.27 3.13 -20.39
C VAL A 152 10.00 4.20 -21.45
N SER A 153 8.75 4.42 -21.82
CA SER A 153 8.37 5.45 -22.80
C SER A 153 7.27 6.39 -22.32
N VAL A 154 7.30 7.61 -22.85
CA VAL A 154 6.23 8.61 -22.76
C VAL A 154 5.20 8.42 -23.88
N LEU A 155 4.01 9.02 -23.75
CA LEU A 155 2.93 8.88 -24.72
C LEU A 155 2.58 10.19 -25.45
N ALA A 156 2.53 10.14 -26.77
CA ALA A 156 1.81 11.09 -27.63
C ALA A 156 0.36 10.60 -27.82
N GLY A 157 -0.56 11.15 -27.04
CA GLY A 157 -2.00 10.85 -27.11
C GLY A 157 -2.70 11.65 -28.20
N ILE A 158 -2.41 11.36 -29.48
CA ILE A 158 -3.02 12.08 -30.60
C ILE A 158 -4.45 11.54 -30.80
N PRO A 159 -5.49 12.38 -30.71
CA PRO A 159 -6.88 11.91 -30.72
C PRO A 159 -7.35 11.50 -32.12
N TRP A 160 -8.35 10.60 -32.16
CA TRP A 160 -9.11 10.21 -33.37
C TRP A 160 -9.70 11.40 -34.15
N ASN A 161 -8.90 12.01 -35.04
CA ASN A 161 -9.31 13.16 -35.86
C ASN A 161 -8.27 13.50 -36.94
N ASN A 162 -8.51 14.56 -37.72
CA ASN A 162 -7.42 15.24 -38.43
C ASN A 162 -6.34 15.72 -37.43
N LEU A 163 -5.08 15.61 -37.82
CA LEU A 163 -3.94 16.05 -37.00
C LEU A 163 -4.11 17.51 -36.59
N THR A 164 -4.33 17.76 -35.30
CA THR A 164 -4.69 19.09 -34.78
C THR A 164 -3.50 20.06 -34.83
N THR A 165 -3.77 21.36 -34.85
CA THR A 165 -2.73 22.40 -34.87
C THR A 165 -1.76 22.28 -33.68
N GLU A 166 -2.27 21.92 -32.51
CA GLU A 166 -1.48 21.70 -31.30
C GLU A 166 -0.44 20.60 -31.50
N TRP A 167 -0.85 19.45 -32.05
CA TRP A 167 0.06 18.35 -32.34
C TRP A 167 0.98 18.65 -33.52
N GLN A 168 0.51 19.35 -34.55
CA GLN A 168 1.37 19.83 -35.64
C GLN A 168 2.51 20.72 -35.09
N ASN A 169 2.22 21.60 -34.13
CA ASN A 169 3.22 22.46 -33.50
C ASN A 169 4.25 21.64 -32.71
N VAL A 170 3.81 20.67 -31.91
CA VAL A 170 4.68 19.76 -31.14
C VAL A 170 5.61 18.97 -32.07
N LEU A 171 5.04 18.31 -33.09
CA LEU A 171 5.80 17.50 -34.03
C LEU A 171 6.75 18.34 -34.89
N ASN A 172 6.33 19.53 -35.33
CA ASN A 172 7.21 20.46 -36.04
C ASN A 172 8.38 20.91 -35.17
N ALA A 173 8.16 21.21 -33.89
CA ALA A 173 9.25 21.61 -32.99
C ALA A 173 10.29 20.49 -32.85
N MET A 174 9.86 19.23 -32.73
CA MET A 174 10.75 18.08 -32.71
C MET A 174 11.54 17.94 -34.01
N ILE A 175 10.85 17.98 -35.15
CA ILE A 175 11.44 17.83 -36.49
C ILE A 175 12.46 18.95 -36.74
N ASN A 176 12.07 20.21 -36.50
CA ASN A 176 12.93 21.38 -36.71
C ASN A 176 14.11 21.43 -35.73
N GLY A 177 13.95 20.88 -34.53
CA GLY A 177 15.03 20.73 -33.55
C GLY A 177 16.07 19.67 -33.92
N GLY A 178 15.77 18.80 -34.89
CA GLY A 178 16.65 17.72 -35.32
C GLY A 178 16.69 16.51 -34.38
N THR A 179 17.19 15.39 -34.89
CA THR A 179 17.22 14.10 -34.16
C THR A 179 18.29 14.04 -33.09
N ASP A 180 19.40 14.76 -33.24
CA ASP A 180 20.45 14.82 -32.22
C ASP A 180 19.91 15.44 -30.92
N LYS A 181 19.15 16.55 -31.01
CA LYS A 181 18.53 17.19 -29.85
C LYS A 181 17.55 16.28 -29.14
N MET A 182 16.72 15.54 -29.87
CA MET A 182 15.78 14.59 -29.27
C MET A 182 16.48 13.38 -28.66
N ALA A 183 17.48 12.80 -29.33
CA ALA A 183 18.29 11.72 -28.76
C ALA A 183 18.99 12.16 -27.46
N ASP A 184 19.48 13.40 -27.44
CA ASP A 184 20.04 14.03 -26.25
C ASP A 184 19.01 14.19 -25.13
N PHE A 185 17.84 14.74 -25.44
CA PHE A 185 16.72 14.92 -24.52
C PHE A 185 16.29 13.60 -23.88
N LEU A 186 16.03 12.58 -24.70
CA LEU A 186 15.61 11.26 -24.24
C LEU A 186 16.64 10.61 -23.33
N SER A 187 17.92 10.63 -23.74
CA SER A 187 19.01 10.09 -22.93
C SER A 187 19.20 10.85 -21.61
N TYR A 188 18.95 12.16 -21.59
CA TYR A 188 19.14 13.00 -20.41
C TYR A 188 18.13 12.68 -19.31
N TYR A 189 16.85 12.51 -19.66
CA TYR A 189 15.80 12.19 -18.70
C TYR A 189 15.67 10.68 -18.42
N GLY A 190 16.34 9.83 -19.20
CA GLY A 190 16.19 8.37 -19.09
C GLY A 190 14.86 7.90 -19.66
N ILE A 191 14.47 8.44 -20.81
CA ILE A 191 13.26 8.06 -21.55
C ILE A 191 13.72 7.15 -22.69
N ASP A 192 13.51 5.85 -22.57
CA ASP A 192 13.91 4.87 -23.58
C ASP A 192 12.89 4.73 -24.72
N GLY A 193 12.08 5.74 -25.01
CA GLY A 193 11.13 5.58 -26.09
C GLY A 193 10.04 6.62 -26.21
N LEU A 194 9.42 6.60 -27.39
CA LEU A 194 8.26 7.41 -27.73
C LEU A 194 7.12 6.47 -28.12
N GLY A 195 5.99 6.55 -27.42
CA GLY A 195 4.76 5.90 -27.80
C GLY A 195 3.85 6.86 -28.54
N TYR A 196 3.29 6.44 -29.67
CA TYR A 196 2.32 7.21 -30.45
C TYR A 196 0.99 6.47 -30.46
N ASN A 197 -0.01 7.01 -29.76
CA ASN A 197 -1.40 6.65 -30.02
C ASN A 197 -1.82 7.34 -31.32
N SER A 198 -1.40 6.77 -32.45
CA SER A 198 -1.57 7.31 -33.80
C SER A 198 -2.97 7.05 -34.33
N GLU A 199 -3.92 7.86 -33.86
CA GLU A 199 -5.30 7.85 -34.31
C GLU A 199 -5.59 9.12 -35.11
N PHE A 200 -4.83 9.44 -36.16
CA PHE A 200 -5.07 10.68 -36.89
C PHE A 200 -5.01 10.56 -38.39
N SER A 201 -5.70 11.49 -39.05
CA SER A 201 -5.60 11.71 -40.50
C SER A 201 -4.71 12.90 -40.82
N THR A 202 -3.84 12.77 -41.83
CA THR A 202 -2.99 13.83 -42.39
C THR A 202 -2.64 13.51 -43.85
N ASP A 203 -1.84 14.35 -44.51
CA ASP A 203 -1.39 14.08 -45.87
C ASP A 203 -0.06 13.27 -45.90
N VAL A 204 0.19 12.63 -47.05
CA VAL A 204 1.40 11.83 -47.28
C VAL A 204 2.70 12.63 -47.13
N THR A 205 2.69 13.94 -47.38
CA THR A 205 3.88 14.78 -47.21
C THR A 205 4.23 14.93 -45.74
N TRP A 206 3.22 15.12 -44.89
CA TRP A 206 3.37 15.15 -43.44
C TRP A 206 3.81 13.80 -42.87
N MET A 207 3.22 12.71 -43.33
CA MET A 207 3.66 11.38 -42.90
C MET A 207 5.11 11.11 -43.26
N ASN A 208 5.54 11.45 -44.48
CA ASN A 208 6.94 11.30 -44.89
C ASN A 208 7.91 12.08 -44.00
N LYS A 209 7.54 13.27 -43.50
CA LYS A 209 8.38 14.02 -42.54
C LYS A 209 8.52 13.27 -41.22
N ILE A 210 7.42 12.75 -40.69
CA ILE A 210 7.40 11.99 -39.42
C ILE A 210 8.22 10.69 -39.58
N ILE A 211 8.03 9.95 -40.66
CA ILE A 211 8.73 8.69 -40.97
C ILE A 211 10.24 8.95 -41.08
N ASN A 212 10.66 9.92 -41.90
CA ASN A 212 12.08 10.23 -42.06
C ASN A 212 12.73 10.66 -40.74
N TYR A 213 12.04 11.49 -39.95
CA TYR A 213 12.54 11.91 -38.65
C TYR A 213 12.76 10.73 -37.69
N HIS A 214 11.80 9.81 -37.60
CA HIS A 214 11.92 8.66 -36.69
C HIS A 214 12.98 7.65 -37.16
N LYS A 215 13.14 7.47 -38.47
CA LYS A 215 14.25 6.68 -39.04
C LYS A 215 15.60 7.21 -38.59
N ASP A 216 15.79 8.52 -38.73
CA ASP A 216 17.04 9.18 -38.33
C ASP A 216 17.22 9.17 -36.81
N LEU A 217 16.13 9.31 -36.04
CA LEU A 217 16.18 9.22 -34.59
C LEU A 217 16.61 7.83 -34.12
N TYR A 218 16.02 6.76 -34.68
CA TYR A 218 16.45 5.38 -34.41
C TYR A 218 17.94 5.19 -34.73
N ALA A 219 18.42 5.69 -35.87
CA ALA A 219 19.82 5.59 -36.26
C ALA A 219 20.76 6.29 -35.26
N LYS A 220 20.29 7.31 -34.54
CA LYS A 220 21.04 8.05 -33.50
C LYS A 220 20.93 7.44 -32.11
N THR A 221 19.84 6.72 -31.80
CA THR A 221 19.58 6.13 -30.48
C THR A 221 20.01 4.66 -30.41
N ARG A 222 19.14 3.72 -30.79
CA ARG A 222 19.42 2.28 -30.73
C ARG A 222 20.40 1.84 -31.79
N GLY A 223 20.35 2.44 -32.99
CA GLY A 223 21.22 2.10 -34.11
C GLY A 223 22.71 2.31 -33.85
N THR A 224 23.07 3.24 -32.95
CA THR A 224 24.46 3.46 -32.50
C THR A 224 24.82 2.70 -31.22
N GLY A 225 23.85 2.01 -30.59
CA GLY A 225 24.00 1.44 -29.25
C GLY A 225 23.93 2.46 -28.10
N ARG A 226 23.69 3.76 -28.40
CA ARG A 226 23.62 4.83 -27.40
C ARG A 226 22.50 4.61 -26.39
N MET A 227 21.33 4.18 -26.87
CA MET A 227 20.15 3.89 -26.05
C MET A 227 19.69 2.46 -26.34
N PRO A 228 20.28 1.45 -25.68
CA PRO A 228 20.07 0.05 -26.02
C PRO A 228 18.66 -0.46 -25.69
N LEU A 229 17.96 0.21 -24.77
CA LEU A 229 16.56 -0.09 -24.42
C LEU A 229 15.54 0.68 -25.27
N TYR A 230 16.00 1.48 -26.26
CA TYR A 230 15.12 2.38 -27.00
C TYR A 230 14.04 1.62 -27.78
N GLU A 231 12.78 2.01 -27.56
CA GLU A 231 11.58 1.50 -28.21
C GLU A 231 10.71 2.65 -28.72
N MET A 232 10.46 2.69 -30.03
CA MET A 232 9.46 3.56 -30.66
C MET A 232 8.23 2.72 -30.96
N ILE A 233 7.13 2.99 -30.24
CA ILE A 233 5.87 2.25 -30.32
C ILE A 233 4.89 3.06 -31.16
N TRP A 234 4.44 2.49 -32.27
CA TRP A 234 3.39 3.08 -33.11
C TRP A 234 2.12 2.26 -33.03
N TYR A 235 1.00 2.89 -32.66
CA TYR A 235 -0.31 2.26 -32.75
C TYR A 235 -0.71 2.13 -34.22
N ASP A 236 -1.03 0.92 -34.67
CA ASP A 236 -1.35 0.62 -36.08
C ASP A 236 -2.74 1.13 -36.47
N GLY A 237 -2.92 2.45 -36.39
CA GLY A 237 -4.08 3.21 -36.81
C GLY A 237 -3.76 4.06 -38.03
N THR A 238 -2.97 5.11 -37.86
CA THR A 238 -2.50 5.95 -38.99
C THR A 238 -1.45 5.21 -39.82
N ASN A 239 -1.67 5.17 -41.13
CA ASN A 239 -0.85 4.46 -42.10
C ASN A 239 0.12 5.37 -42.88
N ASP A 240 0.92 4.82 -43.79
CA ASP A 240 1.99 5.52 -44.53
C ASP A 240 1.48 6.72 -45.36
N ASN A 241 0.21 6.69 -45.79
CA ASN A 241 -0.42 7.78 -46.56
C ASN A 241 -1.05 8.86 -45.68
N GLY A 242 -1.12 8.63 -44.37
CA GLY A 242 -1.78 9.53 -43.41
C GLY A 242 -3.26 9.24 -43.22
N ASP A 243 -3.77 8.09 -43.70
CA ASP A 243 -5.15 7.66 -43.46
C ASP A 243 -5.23 6.73 -42.24
N ILE A 244 -6.38 6.72 -41.57
CA ILE A 244 -6.65 5.76 -40.47
C ILE A 244 -7.13 4.43 -41.07
N SER A 245 -6.39 3.35 -40.82
CA SER A 245 -6.71 2.01 -41.31
C SER A 245 -6.34 0.90 -40.31
N PHE A 246 -7.26 0.61 -39.38
CA PHE A 246 -7.11 -0.47 -38.41
C PHE A 246 -7.33 -1.87 -39.01
N ASP A 247 -6.85 -2.89 -38.29
CA ASP A 247 -7.22 -4.31 -38.44
C ASP A 247 -6.88 -4.95 -39.80
N ARG A 248 -5.78 -4.51 -40.42
CA ARG A 248 -5.29 -5.03 -41.71
C ARG A 248 -3.92 -5.71 -41.66
N GLY A 249 -3.31 -5.79 -40.48
CA GLY A 249 -1.99 -6.35 -40.27
C GLY A 249 -0.88 -5.57 -40.98
N LEU A 250 0.32 -6.16 -41.05
CA LEU A 250 1.47 -5.55 -41.75
C LEU A 250 1.34 -5.75 -43.27
N ALA A 251 1.01 -4.65 -43.94
CA ALA A 251 0.81 -4.41 -45.37
C ALA A 251 1.91 -3.59 -46.07
N ALA A 252 1.72 -3.32 -47.37
CA ALA A 252 2.38 -2.21 -48.06
C ALA A 252 1.83 -0.82 -47.67
N HIS A 253 0.81 -0.76 -46.80
CA HIS A 253 0.19 0.49 -46.38
C HIS A 253 0.80 1.06 -45.09
N ASN A 254 1.56 0.26 -44.33
CA ASN A 254 2.20 0.62 -43.06
C ASN A 254 3.65 0.11 -42.98
N ASP A 255 4.27 -0.30 -44.11
CA ASP A 255 5.63 -0.85 -44.10
C ASP A 255 6.72 0.22 -44.07
N ASP A 256 6.43 1.45 -44.47
CA ASP A 256 7.39 2.55 -44.39
C ASP A 256 7.46 3.09 -42.95
N ILE A 257 6.34 3.13 -42.22
CA ILE A 257 6.31 3.38 -40.75
C ILE A 257 6.99 2.26 -39.99
N PHE A 258 6.81 0.99 -40.36
CA PHE A 258 7.53 -0.08 -39.68
C PHE A 258 9.04 0.02 -40.01
N GLY A 259 9.37 0.18 -41.28
CA GLY A 259 10.73 0.17 -41.81
C GLY A 259 11.24 -1.24 -42.13
N LYS A 260 12.37 -1.31 -42.83
CA LYS A 260 12.84 -2.52 -43.55
C LYS A 260 14.24 -2.93 -43.06
N GLY A 261 14.45 -4.23 -42.90
CA GLY A 261 15.75 -4.81 -42.51
C GLY A 261 16.33 -4.19 -41.23
N SER A 262 17.62 -3.85 -41.27
CA SER A 262 18.35 -3.23 -40.15
C SER A 262 18.11 -1.71 -40.01
N ALA A 263 17.26 -1.11 -40.84
CA ALA A 263 16.91 0.30 -40.80
C ALA A 263 15.40 0.47 -40.49
N PRO A 264 14.94 0.05 -39.29
CA PRO A 264 13.58 0.28 -38.86
C PRO A 264 13.30 1.79 -38.72
N VAL A 265 12.04 2.17 -38.89
CA VAL A 265 11.56 3.53 -38.60
C VAL A 265 10.95 3.55 -37.22
N THR A 266 10.09 2.57 -36.94
CA THR A 266 9.58 2.27 -35.60
C THR A 266 10.16 0.94 -35.14
N THR A 267 10.47 0.83 -33.86
CA THR A 267 10.97 -0.45 -33.34
C THR A 267 9.85 -1.46 -33.22
N SER A 268 8.62 -0.99 -32.97
CA SER A 268 7.47 -1.85 -32.79
C SER A 268 6.14 -1.27 -33.29
N LEU A 269 5.30 -2.16 -33.81
CA LEU A 269 3.89 -1.88 -34.11
C LEU A 269 3.00 -2.47 -33.01
N PHE A 270 2.09 -1.66 -32.49
CA PHE A 270 1.03 -2.12 -31.61
C PHE A 270 -0.26 -2.25 -32.44
N PHE A 271 -0.66 -3.48 -32.72
CA PHE A 271 -1.88 -3.75 -33.48
C PHE A 271 -3.13 -3.46 -32.66
N ASN A 272 -4.15 -2.90 -33.32
CA ASN A 272 -5.49 -2.77 -32.77
C ASN A 272 -6.11 -4.14 -32.41
N TYR A 273 -7.21 -4.10 -31.68
CA TYR A 273 -7.71 -5.26 -30.95
C TYR A 273 -8.41 -6.34 -31.80
N ASN A 274 -8.45 -6.27 -33.14
CA ASN A 274 -8.99 -7.34 -34.00
C ASN A 274 -7.90 -8.04 -34.84
N TRP A 275 -6.68 -8.13 -34.30
CA TRP A 275 -5.53 -8.78 -34.96
C TRP A 275 -5.71 -10.29 -35.19
N ASN A 276 -6.66 -10.95 -34.51
CA ASN A 276 -6.75 -12.41 -34.38
C ASN A 276 -7.38 -13.15 -35.57
N SER A 277 -7.39 -12.52 -36.75
CA SER A 277 -7.69 -13.19 -38.02
C SER A 277 -6.48 -13.99 -38.50
N THR A 278 -6.62 -15.31 -38.64
CA THR A 278 -5.54 -16.18 -39.13
C THR A 278 -5.05 -15.78 -40.54
N PHE A 279 -5.92 -15.20 -41.37
CA PHE A 279 -5.54 -14.64 -42.66
C PHE A 279 -4.55 -13.48 -42.50
N TYR A 280 -4.88 -12.48 -41.68
CA TYR A 280 -4.01 -11.32 -41.45
C TYR A 280 -2.73 -11.69 -40.69
N ILE A 281 -2.79 -12.66 -39.77
CA ILE A 281 -1.60 -13.19 -39.09
C ILE A 281 -0.63 -13.79 -40.09
N ASN A 282 -1.07 -14.74 -40.93
CA ASN A 282 -0.18 -15.39 -41.90
C ASN A 282 0.40 -14.38 -42.89
N ASN A 283 -0.41 -13.43 -43.37
CA ASN A 283 0.06 -12.37 -44.26
C ASN A 283 1.11 -11.48 -43.59
N THR A 284 0.86 -11.04 -42.34
CA THR A 284 1.80 -10.22 -41.57
C THR A 284 3.13 -10.93 -41.36
N LEU A 285 3.12 -12.21 -40.96
CA LEU A 285 4.34 -12.99 -40.73
C LEU A 285 5.14 -13.18 -42.03
N ALA A 286 4.46 -13.47 -43.13
CA ALA A 286 5.10 -13.56 -44.45
C ALA A 286 5.66 -12.21 -44.91
N TYR A 287 4.95 -11.12 -44.64
CA TYR A 287 5.36 -9.76 -45.00
C TYR A 287 6.58 -9.31 -44.17
N ALA A 288 6.54 -9.48 -42.85
CA ALA A 288 7.64 -9.17 -41.93
C ALA A 288 8.92 -9.92 -42.36
N LYS A 289 8.80 -11.21 -42.69
CA LYS A 289 9.91 -12.01 -43.23
C LYS A 289 10.42 -11.44 -44.56
N ARG A 290 9.53 -11.06 -45.48
CA ARG A 290 9.92 -10.46 -46.78
C ARG A 290 10.70 -9.16 -46.61
N ILE A 291 10.31 -8.30 -45.67
CA ILE A 291 11.00 -7.03 -45.43
C ILE A 291 12.16 -7.15 -44.42
N GLY A 292 12.50 -8.36 -43.98
CA GLY A 292 13.63 -8.62 -43.09
C GLY A 292 13.45 -8.12 -41.66
N ARG A 293 12.21 -8.07 -41.14
CA ARG A 293 11.88 -7.64 -39.78
C ARG A 293 11.47 -8.82 -38.89
N ASN A 294 11.77 -8.70 -37.60
CA ASN A 294 11.37 -9.70 -36.61
C ASN A 294 9.89 -9.53 -36.28
N SER A 295 9.09 -10.59 -36.39
CA SER A 295 7.66 -10.52 -36.05
C SER A 295 7.39 -10.30 -34.56
N LEU A 296 8.39 -10.54 -33.69
CA LEU A 296 8.30 -10.22 -32.27
C LEU A 296 8.38 -8.70 -31.99
N ASP A 297 8.65 -7.87 -32.99
CA ASP A 297 8.48 -6.41 -32.94
C ASP A 297 7.00 -6.00 -33.14
N ILE A 298 6.09 -6.96 -33.35
CA ILE A 298 4.66 -6.71 -33.52
C ILE A 298 3.93 -7.16 -32.26
N TYR A 299 3.31 -6.22 -31.56
CA TYR A 299 2.49 -6.46 -30.38
C TYR A 299 1.03 -6.65 -30.79
N ALA A 300 0.51 -7.84 -30.55
CA ALA A 300 -0.92 -8.13 -30.62
C ALA A 300 -1.63 -7.40 -29.48
N GLY A 301 -2.41 -6.37 -29.80
CA GLY A 301 -3.12 -5.55 -28.82
C GLY A 301 -4.22 -6.33 -28.11
N LEU A 302 -4.19 -6.26 -26.79
CA LEU A 302 -5.20 -6.79 -25.88
C LEU A 302 -5.72 -5.63 -25.04
N ASN A 303 -7.00 -5.29 -25.21
CA ASN A 303 -7.66 -4.35 -24.30
C ASN A 303 -8.20 -5.15 -23.11
N MET A 304 -7.52 -5.05 -21.99
CA MET A 304 -7.90 -5.73 -20.76
C MET A 304 -9.19 -5.17 -20.15
N GLN A 305 -9.49 -3.88 -20.36
CA GLN A 305 -10.69 -3.24 -19.81
C GLN A 305 -11.97 -3.70 -20.53
N GLY A 306 -11.98 -3.59 -21.86
CA GLY A 306 -13.13 -3.97 -22.68
C GLY A 306 -13.17 -5.45 -23.10
N GLY A 307 -12.12 -6.20 -22.75
CA GLY A 307 -11.99 -7.62 -23.08
C GLY A 307 -11.76 -7.90 -24.57
N GLU A 308 -11.21 -6.94 -25.32
CA GLU A 308 -10.89 -7.15 -26.74
C GLU A 308 -9.56 -7.91 -26.97
N PRO A 309 -9.44 -8.75 -28.02
CA PRO A 309 -10.44 -9.04 -29.07
C PRO A 309 -11.74 -9.69 -28.55
N ARG A 310 -12.92 -9.16 -28.93
CA ARG A 310 -14.21 -9.69 -28.42
C ARG A 310 -14.62 -11.03 -29.02
N ASN A 311 -14.14 -11.31 -30.23
CA ASN A 311 -14.53 -12.46 -31.04
C ASN A 311 -13.29 -13.24 -31.49
N GLY A 312 -13.48 -14.52 -31.81
CA GLY A 312 -12.38 -15.39 -32.27
C GLY A 312 -11.50 -15.91 -31.13
N VAL A 313 -10.41 -16.58 -31.53
CA VAL A 313 -9.46 -17.26 -30.62
C VAL A 313 -8.32 -16.29 -30.28
N ILE A 314 -7.87 -16.24 -29.02
CA ILE A 314 -6.81 -15.32 -28.58
C ILE A 314 -5.53 -16.09 -28.22
N TRP A 315 -5.52 -16.69 -27.03
CA TRP A 315 -4.32 -17.27 -26.43
C TRP A 315 -3.76 -18.49 -27.19
N PRO A 316 -4.59 -19.41 -27.73
CA PRO A 316 -4.08 -20.46 -28.60
C PRO A 316 -3.39 -19.92 -29.86
N LEU A 317 -3.88 -18.82 -30.46
CA LEU A 317 -3.21 -18.19 -31.61
C LEU A 317 -1.89 -17.55 -31.19
N LEU A 318 -1.84 -16.88 -30.03
CA LEU A 318 -0.58 -16.39 -29.50
C LEU A 318 0.40 -17.53 -29.23
N LYS A 319 -0.05 -18.70 -28.77
CA LYS A 319 0.85 -19.86 -28.60
C LYS A 319 1.40 -20.35 -29.94
N GLN A 320 0.56 -20.36 -30.97
CA GLN A 320 0.87 -20.89 -32.28
C GLN A 320 1.74 -19.96 -33.14
N TYR A 321 1.55 -18.64 -33.03
CA TYR A 321 2.15 -17.65 -33.93
C TYR A 321 3.03 -16.64 -33.19
N ASN A 322 4.11 -16.20 -33.83
CA ASN A 322 5.11 -15.28 -33.25
C ASN A 322 4.69 -13.80 -33.32
N TYR A 323 3.59 -13.47 -32.65
CA TYR A 323 3.31 -12.11 -32.17
C TYR A 323 3.72 -11.93 -30.73
N SER A 324 4.27 -10.76 -30.42
CA SER A 324 4.44 -10.29 -29.05
C SER A 324 3.10 -9.81 -28.49
N ILE A 325 3.04 -9.53 -27.18
CA ILE A 325 1.79 -9.23 -26.48
C ILE A 325 1.79 -7.77 -26.05
N GLY A 326 0.82 -7.01 -26.55
CA GLY A 326 0.58 -5.62 -26.16
C GLY A 326 -0.61 -5.55 -25.22
N LEU A 327 -0.43 -4.96 -24.04
CA LEU A 327 -1.48 -4.85 -23.02
C LEU A 327 -1.89 -3.39 -22.89
N TRP A 328 -3.18 -3.12 -23.08
CA TRP A 328 -3.82 -1.84 -22.84
C TRP A 328 -5.03 -2.03 -21.92
N GLY A 329 -5.57 -0.95 -21.35
CA GLY A 329 -6.73 -1.02 -20.47
C GLY A 329 -7.45 0.32 -20.35
N ALA A 330 -7.11 1.12 -19.35
CA ALA A 330 -7.76 2.40 -19.10
C ALA A 330 -6.77 3.58 -19.16
N HIS A 331 -7.34 4.79 -19.17
CA HIS A 331 -6.58 6.02 -19.34
C HIS A 331 -5.92 6.53 -18.04
N SER A 332 -6.43 6.13 -16.87
CA SER A 332 -6.05 6.72 -15.58
C SER A 332 -5.42 5.76 -14.58
N LYS A 333 -5.80 4.48 -14.62
CA LYS A 333 -5.20 3.39 -13.82
C LYS A 333 -5.07 2.14 -14.67
N ASN A 334 -4.02 1.36 -14.46
CA ASN A 334 -3.90 0.07 -15.15
C ASN A 334 -4.75 -1.02 -14.48
N MET A 335 -5.01 -2.09 -15.21
CA MET A 335 -5.95 -3.14 -14.79
C MET A 335 -5.46 -3.94 -13.58
N TRP A 336 -4.14 -4.11 -13.40
CA TRP A 336 -3.63 -4.78 -12.22
C TRP A 336 -3.82 -3.94 -10.96
N TRP A 337 -3.70 -2.62 -11.10
CA TRP A 337 -3.78 -1.63 -10.03
C TRP A 337 -5.22 -1.24 -9.66
N GLU A 338 -6.10 -1.06 -10.65
CA GLU A 338 -7.51 -0.72 -10.40
C GLU A 338 -8.25 -1.85 -9.67
N SER A 339 -9.33 -1.51 -8.97
CA SER A 339 -10.29 -2.49 -8.44
C SER A 339 -9.70 -3.57 -7.51
N ARG A 340 -8.49 -3.37 -6.97
CA ARG A 340 -7.81 -4.25 -5.99
C ARG A 340 -8.46 -4.27 -4.60
N GLY A 341 -9.49 -3.46 -4.41
CA GLY A 341 -10.40 -3.53 -3.27
C GLY A 341 -11.32 -4.75 -3.28
N GLU A 342 -11.20 -5.66 -4.26
CA GLU A 342 -12.11 -6.81 -4.41
C GLU A 342 -12.12 -7.80 -3.23
N GLN A 343 -11.10 -7.77 -2.36
CA GLN A 343 -11.04 -8.56 -1.11
C GLN A 343 -11.11 -7.67 0.15
N GLY A 344 -11.29 -6.36 -0.01
CA GLY A 344 -11.29 -5.39 1.08
C GLY A 344 -10.57 -4.10 0.70
N ALA A 345 -11.02 -2.97 1.21
CA ALA A 345 -10.48 -1.63 0.99
C ALA A 345 -9.31 -1.28 1.93
N ASN A 346 -9.02 -2.10 2.95
CA ASN A 346 -7.85 -1.92 3.80
C ASN A 346 -6.54 -1.94 2.96
N PRO A 347 -5.66 -0.93 3.08
CA PRO A 347 -4.39 -0.85 2.35
C PRO A 347 -3.53 -2.12 2.37
N ASN A 348 -3.49 -2.85 3.48
CA ASN A 348 -2.73 -4.11 3.54
C ASN A 348 -3.34 -5.19 2.66
N VAL A 349 -4.67 -5.26 2.64
CA VAL A 349 -5.41 -6.24 1.85
C VAL A 349 -5.24 -5.91 0.37
N THR A 350 -5.41 -4.64 -0.01
CA THR A 350 -5.28 -4.21 -1.40
C THR A 350 -3.88 -4.44 -1.96
N GLN A 351 -2.84 -4.17 -1.17
CA GLN A 351 -1.44 -4.40 -1.57
C GLN A 351 -1.12 -5.88 -1.73
N ARG A 352 -1.62 -6.75 -0.84
CA ARG A 352 -1.49 -8.22 -0.99
C ARG A 352 -2.24 -8.73 -2.21
N VAL A 353 -3.47 -8.25 -2.44
CA VAL A 353 -4.26 -8.56 -3.64
C VAL A 353 -3.51 -8.15 -4.90
N TYR A 354 -2.90 -6.97 -4.94
CA TYR A 354 -2.10 -6.51 -6.07
C TYR A 354 -0.92 -7.46 -6.37
N GLN A 355 -0.16 -7.87 -5.35
CA GLN A 355 0.94 -8.83 -5.55
C GLN A 355 0.42 -10.20 -6.06
N LEU A 356 -0.68 -10.72 -5.50
CA LEU A 356 -1.30 -11.97 -5.95
C LEU A 356 -1.78 -11.90 -7.41
N ARG A 357 -2.35 -10.77 -7.82
CA ARG A 357 -2.76 -10.53 -9.21
C ARG A 357 -1.58 -10.60 -10.15
N LEU A 358 -0.49 -9.90 -9.83
CA LEU A 358 0.74 -9.95 -10.61
C LEU A 358 1.28 -11.38 -10.70
N GLU A 359 1.39 -12.10 -9.58
CA GLU A 359 1.87 -13.48 -9.58
C GLU A 359 1.02 -14.39 -10.48
N ARG A 360 -0.31 -14.26 -10.45
CA ARG A 360 -1.19 -15.09 -11.29
C ARG A 360 -1.20 -14.71 -12.75
N TYR A 361 -1.19 -13.41 -13.03
CA TYR A 361 -1.19 -12.92 -14.40
C TYR A 361 0.11 -13.31 -15.12
N PHE A 362 1.24 -13.31 -14.42
CA PHE A 362 2.52 -13.63 -15.04
C PHE A 362 2.91 -15.10 -14.89
N ASN A 363 2.76 -15.73 -13.72
CA ASN A 363 3.20 -17.12 -13.51
C ASN A 363 2.07 -18.16 -13.63
N GLY A 364 0.83 -17.73 -13.80
CA GLY A 364 -0.34 -18.60 -13.93
C GLY A 364 -1.13 -18.75 -12.62
N GLY A 365 -2.34 -19.27 -12.72
CA GLY A 365 -3.32 -19.29 -11.62
C GLY A 365 -2.88 -20.04 -10.37
N ASN A 366 -1.92 -20.96 -10.47
CA ASN A 366 -1.32 -21.66 -9.32
C ASN A 366 -0.10 -20.92 -8.73
N ARG A 367 0.24 -19.72 -9.25
CA ARG A 367 1.37 -18.88 -8.80
C ARG A 367 2.73 -19.58 -8.90
N ASN A 368 2.89 -20.55 -9.79
CA ASN A 368 4.14 -21.27 -10.01
C ASN A 368 4.38 -21.44 -11.52
N PRO A 369 5.49 -20.91 -12.09
CA PRO A 369 5.72 -20.92 -13.53
C PRO A 369 5.90 -22.32 -14.14
N ILE A 370 6.16 -23.37 -13.35
CA ILE A 370 6.20 -24.77 -13.84
C ILE A 370 4.87 -25.51 -13.70
N ASN A 371 3.94 -24.99 -12.90
CA ASN A 371 2.62 -25.58 -12.67
C ASN A 371 1.52 -24.59 -13.11
N ARG A 372 1.31 -24.47 -14.41
CA ARG A 372 0.36 -23.52 -14.99
C ARG A 372 -0.93 -24.22 -15.40
N PRO A 373 -2.10 -23.57 -15.25
CA PRO A 373 -3.33 -24.01 -15.91
C PRO A 373 -3.16 -24.16 -17.42
N GLU A 374 -3.96 -25.02 -18.04
CA GLU A 374 -3.97 -25.20 -19.50
C GLU A 374 -4.38 -23.91 -20.23
N ILE A 375 -3.86 -23.73 -21.45
CA ILE A 375 -4.27 -22.63 -22.31
C ILE A 375 -5.71 -22.85 -22.75
N SER A 376 -6.60 -21.92 -22.37
CA SER A 376 -7.95 -21.84 -22.92
C SER A 376 -8.17 -20.56 -23.70
N ASP A 377 -9.25 -20.53 -24.49
CA ASP A 377 -9.72 -19.29 -25.09
C ASP A 377 -10.43 -18.42 -24.03
N ARG A 378 -10.48 -17.10 -24.27
CA ARG A 378 -11.25 -16.11 -23.48
C ARG A 378 -10.92 -16.05 -21.97
N MET A 379 -9.67 -15.71 -21.65
CA MET A 379 -9.25 -15.40 -20.29
C MET A 379 -8.57 -14.04 -20.22
N MET A 380 -9.36 -12.97 -20.11
CA MET A 380 -8.88 -11.58 -19.99
C MET A 380 -8.97 -11.02 -18.57
N ASN A 381 -9.40 -11.85 -17.60
CA ASN A 381 -9.54 -11.43 -16.21
C ASN A 381 -8.16 -11.16 -15.56
N TYR A 382 -8.14 -10.23 -14.60
CA TYR A 382 -6.91 -9.80 -13.90
C TYR A 382 -7.08 -9.72 -12.37
N ASN A 383 -8.11 -10.39 -11.83
CA ASN A 383 -8.37 -10.46 -10.39
C ASN A 383 -7.45 -11.46 -9.65
N ALA A 384 -7.36 -11.35 -8.32
CA ALA A 384 -6.52 -12.18 -7.46
C ALA A 384 -6.98 -13.64 -7.39
N TYR A 385 -8.19 -13.95 -7.87
CA TYR A 385 -8.76 -15.29 -7.92
C TYR A 385 -8.84 -15.85 -9.35
N ASN A 386 -7.93 -15.40 -10.22
CA ASN A 386 -7.81 -15.90 -11.57
C ASN A 386 -7.09 -17.26 -11.62
N TYR A 387 -7.66 -18.29 -10.97
CA TYR A 387 -7.07 -19.62 -10.81
C TYR A 387 -6.87 -20.39 -12.11
N ASN A 388 -7.62 -20.05 -13.16
CA ASN A 388 -7.61 -20.81 -14.40
C ASN A 388 -6.74 -20.17 -15.47
N PHE A 389 -6.16 -18.99 -15.23
CA PHE A 389 -5.31 -18.32 -16.21
C PHE A 389 -3.95 -19.00 -16.34
N MET A 390 -3.54 -19.31 -17.57
CA MET A 390 -2.28 -19.99 -17.88
C MET A 390 -1.03 -19.18 -17.47
N GLY A 391 -1.15 -17.85 -17.40
CA GLY A 391 -0.05 -16.93 -17.09
C GLY A 391 0.88 -16.63 -18.27
N LEU A 392 1.46 -15.43 -18.28
CA LEU A 392 2.35 -14.99 -19.36
C LEU A 392 3.68 -15.74 -19.47
N ALA A 393 4.09 -16.48 -18.43
CA ALA A 393 5.24 -17.38 -18.46
C ALA A 393 5.06 -18.52 -19.49
N GLU A 394 3.85 -18.75 -19.98
CA GLU A 394 3.54 -19.63 -21.14
C GLU A 394 4.14 -19.14 -22.46
N PHE A 395 4.33 -17.82 -22.55
CA PHE A 395 4.56 -17.09 -23.79
C PHE A 395 5.92 -16.39 -23.83
N THR A 396 6.45 -16.03 -22.66
CA THR A 396 7.70 -15.29 -22.54
C THR A 396 8.58 -15.89 -21.46
N SER A 397 9.89 -15.84 -21.67
CA SER A 397 10.84 -16.28 -20.67
C SER A 397 11.14 -15.17 -19.66
N ALA A 398 11.32 -15.54 -18.39
CA ALA A 398 11.75 -14.62 -17.35
C ALA A 398 13.22 -14.22 -17.62
N LYS A 399 13.47 -12.95 -17.92
CA LYS A 399 14.80 -12.39 -18.22
C LYS A 399 15.41 -11.79 -16.97
N SER A 400 16.74 -11.60 -16.97
CA SER A 400 17.45 -11.01 -15.83
C SER A 400 18.51 -10.02 -16.28
N SER A 401 18.74 -8.97 -15.50
CA SER A 401 19.85 -8.01 -15.68
C SER A 401 21.08 -8.32 -14.83
N LEU A 402 21.01 -9.34 -13.97
CA LEU A 402 22.01 -9.70 -12.95
C LEU A 402 23.28 -10.32 -13.57
N SER A 403 24.09 -9.51 -14.25
CA SER A 403 25.21 -9.97 -15.11
C SER A 403 26.41 -9.02 -15.19
N TRP A 404 26.47 -7.99 -14.35
CA TRP A 404 27.57 -7.03 -14.33
C TRP A 404 28.81 -7.56 -13.59
N ASP A 405 29.95 -6.88 -13.71
CA ASP A 405 31.12 -7.21 -12.90
C ASP A 405 30.88 -6.79 -11.44
N LEU A 406 30.90 -7.77 -10.54
CA LEU A 406 30.77 -7.54 -9.11
C LEU A 406 31.85 -6.59 -8.56
N GLY A 407 32.99 -6.39 -9.24
CA GLY A 407 33.98 -5.39 -8.85
C GLY A 407 33.50 -3.93 -9.02
N GLU A 408 32.52 -3.69 -9.90
CA GLU A 408 31.96 -2.36 -10.14
C GLU A 408 30.79 -2.06 -9.19
N GLU A 409 29.94 -3.05 -8.93
CA GLU A 409 28.72 -2.92 -8.12
C GLU A 409 28.37 -4.28 -7.49
N PRO A 410 27.94 -4.35 -6.21
CA PRO A 410 27.55 -5.60 -5.60
C PRO A 410 26.12 -6.01 -6.02
N PHE A 411 25.78 -7.27 -5.86
CA PHE A 411 24.38 -7.70 -5.87
C PHE A 411 23.82 -7.61 -4.45
N VAL A 412 22.76 -6.83 -4.24
CA VAL A 412 22.08 -6.72 -2.94
C VAL A 412 20.56 -6.70 -3.16
N SER A 413 19.85 -7.52 -2.39
CA SER A 413 18.39 -7.47 -2.29
C SER A 413 17.97 -7.66 -0.83
N TYR A 414 17.24 -6.70 -0.27
CA TYR A 414 16.57 -6.80 1.01
C TYR A 414 15.07 -7.14 0.87
N PHE A 415 14.63 -7.44 -0.35
CA PHE A 415 13.24 -7.71 -0.72
C PHE A 415 12.28 -6.53 -0.48
N ASN A 416 12.80 -5.29 -0.52
CA ASN A 416 12.00 -4.08 -0.41
C ASN A 416 11.22 -3.82 -1.72
N LEU A 417 9.90 -3.67 -1.63
CA LEU A 417 9.01 -3.37 -2.75
C LEU A 417 8.98 -1.90 -3.17
N GLY A 418 9.53 -0.98 -2.36
CA GLY A 418 9.48 0.46 -2.61
C GLY A 418 8.30 1.18 -1.93
N ASN A 419 7.65 0.54 -0.96
CA ASN A 419 6.65 1.15 -0.06
C ASN A 419 6.71 0.54 1.34
N GLY A 420 6.06 1.19 2.31
CA GLY A 420 5.89 0.64 3.65
C GLY A 420 4.95 1.43 4.54
N LYS A 421 4.39 0.75 5.55
CA LYS A 421 3.68 1.36 6.69
C LYS A 421 4.63 1.96 7.74
N PHE A 422 5.91 1.72 7.55
CA PHE A 422 7.00 2.04 8.45
C PHE A 422 8.31 1.93 7.70
N PHE A 423 9.39 2.41 8.31
CA PHE A 423 10.74 2.21 7.83
C PHE A 423 11.62 1.54 8.90
N ASN A 424 12.27 0.44 8.52
CA ASN A 424 13.30 -0.23 9.31
C ASN A 424 14.69 0.01 8.71
N LEU A 425 15.68 0.19 9.58
CA LEU A 425 17.11 0.15 9.24
C LEU A 425 17.78 -0.92 10.09
N ASN A 426 18.49 -1.85 9.44
CA ASN A 426 19.15 -2.97 10.10
C ASN A 426 18.21 -3.76 11.04
N GLY A 427 16.98 -4.00 10.57
CA GLY A 427 15.96 -4.73 11.33
C GLY A 427 15.31 -3.95 12.47
N LYS A 428 15.62 -2.66 12.64
CA LYS A 428 15.08 -1.80 13.70
C LYS A 428 14.13 -0.76 13.12
N ARG A 429 12.96 -0.62 13.75
CA ARG A 429 11.98 0.43 13.44
C ARG A 429 12.57 1.82 13.72
N VAL A 430 12.69 2.64 12.68
CA VAL A 430 13.18 4.03 12.79
C VAL A 430 12.11 5.06 12.45
N SER A 431 11.04 4.66 11.76
CA SER A 431 9.86 5.50 11.50
C SER A 431 8.60 4.64 11.43
N ASN A 432 7.50 5.14 11.99
CA ASN A 432 6.16 4.54 11.87
C ASN A 432 5.30 5.25 10.80
N ASN A 433 5.88 6.16 10.02
CA ASN A 433 5.16 6.84 8.96
C ASN A 433 5.04 5.92 7.74
N GLU A 434 3.91 6.05 7.03
CA GLU A 434 3.77 5.48 5.69
C GLU A 434 4.69 6.19 4.69
N TRP A 435 5.13 5.46 3.67
CA TRP A 435 5.98 6.01 2.61
C TRP A 435 5.90 5.18 1.32
N TYR A 436 6.19 5.85 0.21
CA TYR A 436 6.34 5.28 -1.12
C TYR A 436 7.51 5.94 -1.86
N ASN A 437 8.39 5.10 -2.41
CA ASN A 437 9.39 5.48 -3.40
C ASN A 437 9.82 4.24 -4.18
N ILE A 438 9.24 4.02 -5.36
CA ILE A 438 9.55 2.84 -6.18
C ILE A 438 11.02 2.79 -6.65
N GLY A 439 11.72 3.94 -6.68
CA GLY A 439 13.13 4.00 -7.08
C GLY A 439 14.06 3.18 -6.18
N ILE A 440 13.70 3.00 -4.90
CA ILE A 440 14.48 2.16 -3.97
C ILE A 440 14.02 0.69 -3.92
N GLN A 441 13.14 0.26 -4.84
CA GLN A 441 12.75 -1.14 -4.95
C GLN A 441 13.99 -2.00 -5.24
N ASP A 442 14.11 -3.13 -4.54
CA ASP A 442 15.23 -4.05 -4.68
C ASP A 442 15.17 -4.88 -5.97
N TYR A 443 16.25 -5.61 -6.25
CA TYR A 443 16.16 -6.72 -7.19
C TYR A 443 15.26 -7.80 -6.58
N LEU A 444 14.06 -7.99 -7.13
CA LEU A 444 13.11 -8.99 -6.67
C LEU A 444 13.35 -10.34 -7.37
N PRO A 445 12.87 -11.47 -6.81
CA PRO A 445 13.04 -12.79 -7.40
C PRO A 445 12.58 -12.86 -8.87
N THR A 446 13.40 -13.47 -9.71
CA THR A 446 13.12 -13.73 -11.13
C THR A 446 11.86 -14.57 -11.31
N TRP A 447 11.60 -15.52 -10.41
CA TRP A 447 10.44 -16.41 -10.44
C TRP A 447 9.62 -16.30 -9.15
N ARG A 448 8.28 -16.22 -9.28
CA ARG A 448 7.36 -16.01 -8.14
C ARG A 448 6.12 -16.92 -8.18
N TRP A 449 6.16 -18.14 -7.68
CA TRP A 449 7.23 -18.77 -6.92
C TRP A 449 7.53 -20.15 -7.52
N TRP A 450 8.76 -20.32 -7.99
CA TRP A 450 9.20 -21.60 -8.56
C TRP A 450 9.63 -22.54 -7.43
N PHE A 451 8.62 -23.11 -6.80
CA PHE A 451 8.78 -24.26 -5.90
C PHE A 451 8.82 -25.56 -6.71
N ALA A 452 9.75 -26.45 -6.34
CA ALA A 452 9.84 -27.80 -6.87
C ALA A 452 10.45 -28.75 -5.83
N ASP A 453 10.03 -30.02 -5.81
CA ASP A 453 10.56 -31.05 -4.92
C ASP A 453 12.00 -31.48 -5.31
N LYS A 454 12.43 -31.16 -6.54
CA LYS A 454 13.80 -31.36 -7.01
C LYS A 454 14.37 -30.08 -7.62
N PHE A 455 15.70 -29.94 -7.57
CA PHE A 455 16.37 -28.79 -8.14
C PHE A 455 16.19 -28.76 -9.66
N LEU A 456 15.86 -27.59 -10.22
CA LEU A 456 15.42 -27.44 -11.61
C LEU A 456 14.25 -28.34 -12.01
N GLY A 457 13.32 -28.68 -11.10
CA GLY A 457 12.05 -29.27 -11.50
C GLY A 457 11.33 -28.36 -12.51
N ARG A 458 10.87 -28.91 -13.62
CA ARG A 458 10.27 -28.17 -14.76
C ARG A 458 8.90 -28.66 -15.16
N ASP A 459 8.49 -29.80 -14.63
CA ASP A 459 7.19 -30.38 -14.88
C ASP A 459 6.23 -29.99 -13.76
N ALA A 460 4.94 -29.86 -14.08
CA ALA A 460 3.92 -29.55 -13.07
C ALA A 460 3.89 -30.60 -11.94
N ALA A 461 4.30 -31.84 -12.23
CA ALA A 461 4.43 -32.93 -11.25
C ALA A 461 5.57 -32.72 -10.24
N ASP A 462 6.54 -31.84 -10.53
CA ASP A 462 7.62 -31.49 -9.60
C ASP A 462 7.16 -30.45 -8.57
N ALA A 463 6.01 -29.79 -8.78
CA ALA A 463 5.44 -28.87 -7.81
C ALA A 463 4.63 -29.64 -6.75
N ALA A 464 4.98 -29.49 -5.47
CA ALA A 464 4.31 -30.22 -4.40
C ALA A 464 2.85 -29.77 -4.20
N VAL A 465 1.97 -30.72 -3.90
CA VAL A 465 0.59 -30.43 -3.51
C VAL A 465 0.57 -30.06 -2.03
N GLY A 466 0.19 -28.81 -1.71
CA GLY A 466 0.15 -28.33 -0.33
C GLY A 466 1.53 -28.15 0.31
N GLY A 467 2.56 -27.87 -0.49
CA GLY A 467 3.93 -27.58 -0.05
C GLY A 467 4.09 -26.20 0.56
N LEU A 468 5.33 -25.71 0.57
CA LEU A 468 5.66 -24.35 0.98
C LEU A 468 5.08 -23.31 0.02
N ASP A 469 4.82 -22.12 0.55
CA ASP A 469 4.38 -20.95 -0.21
C ASP A 469 5.20 -19.71 0.18
N ALA A 470 5.16 -18.68 -0.66
CA ALA A 470 5.86 -17.44 -0.47
C ALA A 470 5.00 -16.22 -0.85
N GLU A 471 5.31 -15.08 -0.24
CA GLU A 471 4.67 -13.79 -0.49
C GLU A 471 5.55 -12.64 0.02
N PHE A 472 5.25 -11.44 -0.44
CA PHE A 472 5.74 -10.23 0.20
C PHE A 472 4.81 -9.79 1.34
N ILE A 473 5.38 -9.35 2.45
CA ILE A 473 4.63 -8.83 3.60
C ILE A 473 5.21 -7.50 4.07
N TRP A 474 4.40 -6.76 4.85
CA TRP A 474 4.76 -5.48 5.46
C TRP A 474 4.60 -5.54 6.98
N ASP A 475 5.02 -6.64 7.59
CA ASP A 475 4.91 -6.86 9.05
C ASP A 475 6.25 -6.63 9.77
N ASP A 476 7.36 -6.80 9.05
CA ASP A 476 8.75 -6.52 9.48
C ASP A 476 9.59 -6.19 8.23
N ALA A 477 10.84 -5.74 8.40
CA ALA A 477 11.81 -5.56 7.32
C ALA A 477 13.24 -5.45 7.88
N TRP A 478 14.26 -5.92 7.15
CA TRP A 478 15.64 -5.58 7.48
C TRP A 478 15.97 -4.14 7.06
N PHE A 479 15.55 -3.77 5.86
CA PHE A 479 15.67 -2.42 5.31
C PHE A 479 14.35 -2.03 4.61
N GLY A 480 13.89 -0.80 4.81
CA GLY A 480 12.64 -0.33 4.22
C GLY A 480 11.41 -0.82 4.99
N GLY A 481 10.36 -1.25 4.28
CA GLY A 481 9.04 -1.50 4.86
C GLY A 481 8.41 -2.83 4.46
N SER A 482 9.11 -3.63 3.65
CA SER A 482 8.65 -4.92 3.17
C SER A 482 9.78 -5.94 3.15
N LEU A 483 9.40 -7.22 3.17
CA LEU A 483 10.30 -8.36 3.05
C LEU A 483 9.59 -9.54 2.38
N MET A 484 10.33 -10.62 2.09
CA MET A 484 9.78 -11.88 1.57
C MET A 484 9.58 -12.90 2.70
N ARG A 485 8.39 -13.49 2.79
CA ARG A 485 8.05 -14.59 3.71
C ARG A 485 7.98 -15.91 2.96
N VAL A 486 8.50 -16.98 3.56
CA VAL A 486 8.25 -18.38 3.16
C VAL A 486 7.60 -19.11 4.33
N TRP A 487 6.52 -19.86 4.08
CA TRP A 487 5.83 -20.61 5.13
C TRP A 487 5.24 -21.93 4.64
N GLY A 488 4.93 -22.81 5.58
CA GLY A 488 4.25 -24.09 5.33
C GLY A 488 4.97 -25.29 5.94
N THR A 489 4.56 -26.47 5.50
CA THR A 489 5.09 -27.76 5.95
C THR A 489 5.37 -28.64 4.75
N HIS A 490 6.61 -29.06 4.57
CA HIS A 490 6.98 -30.00 3.51
C HIS A 490 8.29 -30.72 3.83
N ALA A 491 8.45 -31.94 3.32
CA ALA A 491 9.64 -32.75 3.60
C ALA A 491 10.89 -32.22 2.90
N ASN A 492 10.75 -31.75 1.66
CA ASN A 492 11.87 -31.36 0.81
C ASN A 492 11.38 -30.52 -0.39
N GLU A 493 11.80 -29.26 -0.49
CA GLU A 493 11.45 -28.35 -1.60
C GLU A 493 12.54 -27.32 -1.87
N TYR A 494 12.72 -26.96 -3.14
CA TYR A 494 13.57 -25.87 -3.60
C TYR A 494 12.74 -24.67 -4.01
N LEU A 495 13.17 -23.48 -3.60
CA LEU A 495 12.65 -22.20 -4.06
C LEU A 495 13.70 -21.51 -4.93
N HIS A 496 13.48 -21.49 -6.24
CA HIS A 496 14.38 -20.81 -7.18
C HIS A 496 14.09 -19.31 -7.19
N LEU A 497 15.09 -18.48 -6.86
CA LEU A 497 14.91 -17.05 -6.65
C LEU A 497 15.44 -16.22 -7.82
N PHE A 498 16.75 -16.28 -8.10
CA PHE A 498 17.41 -15.37 -9.02
C PHE A 498 18.09 -16.10 -10.16
N LYS A 499 17.85 -15.64 -11.40
CA LYS A 499 18.67 -15.96 -12.57
C LYS A 499 19.82 -14.97 -12.65
N THR A 500 21.05 -15.47 -12.68
CA THR A 500 22.26 -14.64 -12.64
C THR A 500 23.25 -15.03 -13.75
N LYS A 501 24.24 -14.18 -13.98
CA LYS A 501 25.41 -14.46 -14.83
C LYS A 501 26.63 -13.75 -14.28
N TYR A 502 26.92 -13.96 -13.01
CA TYR A 502 28.07 -13.36 -12.34
C TYR A 502 29.28 -14.27 -12.46
N GLU A 503 30.41 -13.74 -12.95
CA GLU A 503 31.70 -14.41 -12.76
C GLU A 503 32.04 -14.34 -11.26
N ILE A 504 32.15 -15.50 -10.60
CA ILE A 504 32.42 -15.61 -9.17
C ILE A 504 33.90 -15.89 -8.93
N LYS A 505 34.53 -15.11 -8.06
CA LYS A 505 35.96 -15.18 -7.74
C LYS A 505 36.18 -15.61 -6.29
N SER A 506 37.33 -16.20 -6.02
CA SER A 506 37.73 -16.50 -4.64
C SER A 506 37.74 -15.23 -3.81
N GLY A 507 37.18 -15.28 -2.60
CA GLY A 507 37.02 -14.13 -1.71
C GLY A 507 35.71 -13.35 -1.88
N ASP A 508 34.91 -13.61 -2.92
CA ASP A 508 33.55 -13.07 -2.99
C ASP A 508 32.74 -13.61 -1.80
N VAL A 509 31.90 -12.76 -1.20
CA VAL A 509 31.09 -13.09 -0.02
C VAL A 509 29.62 -13.13 -0.40
N ILE A 510 28.98 -14.28 -0.20
CA ILE A 510 27.54 -14.46 -0.38
C ILE A 510 26.87 -14.42 0.99
N THR A 511 25.92 -13.51 1.20
CA THR A 511 25.21 -13.36 2.48
C THR A 511 23.73 -13.65 2.32
N VAL A 512 23.18 -14.39 3.29
CA VAL A 512 21.74 -14.55 3.49
C VAL A 512 21.40 -14.08 4.88
N ARG A 513 20.40 -13.20 4.98
CA ARG A 513 19.84 -12.78 6.27
C ARG A 513 18.41 -13.23 6.40
N TYR A 514 18.10 -13.86 7.51
CA TYR A 514 16.77 -14.43 7.76
C TYR A 514 16.34 -14.26 9.21
N LYS A 515 15.04 -14.41 9.45
CA LYS A 515 14.41 -14.42 10.77
C LYS A 515 13.31 -15.46 10.80
N VAL A 516 13.49 -16.54 11.56
CA VAL A 516 12.45 -17.57 11.71
C VAL A 516 11.44 -17.10 12.76
N ARG A 517 10.19 -16.87 12.39
CA ARG A 517 9.12 -16.47 13.32
C ARG A 517 8.46 -17.65 14.00
N ASN A 518 8.35 -18.79 13.31
CA ASN A 518 7.75 -20.00 13.84
C ASN A 518 8.24 -21.25 13.10
N GLY A 519 8.04 -22.42 13.71
CA GLY A 519 8.32 -23.72 13.13
C GLY A 519 9.80 -24.01 13.01
N SER A 520 10.12 -25.01 12.20
CA SER A 520 11.49 -25.49 11.99
C SER A 520 11.70 -25.96 10.56
N SER A 521 12.92 -25.83 10.05
CA SER A 521 13.37 -26.43 8.78
C SER A 521 14.90 -26.46 8.74
N ASP A 522 15.47 -27.43 8.05
CA ASP A 522 16.83 -27.36 7.54
C ASP A 522 16.84 -26.47 6.29
N ILE A 523 17.54 -25.35 6.35
CA ILE A 523 17.59 -24.37 5.26
C ILE A 523 19.00 -24.35 4.70
N SER A 524 19.14 -24.49 3.38
CA SER A 524 20.40 -24.37 2.66
C SER A 524 20.29 -23.38 1.50
N LEU A 525 21.37 -22.66 1.24
CA LEU A 525 21.58 -21.96 -0.02
C LEU A 525 21.94 -22.98 -1.09
N ALA A 526 21.34 -22.89 -2.27
CA ALA A 526 21.61 -23.74 -3.42
C ALA A 526 22.01 -22.88 -4.64
N LEU A 527 23.23 -23.08 -5.14
CA LEU A 527 23.86 -22.24 -6.16
C LEU A 527 24.27 -23.09 -7.35
N ALA A 528 23.81 -22.74 -8.55
CA ALA A 528 24.15 -23.46 -9.77
C ALA A 528 24.98 -22.60 -10.71
N THR A 529 25.89 -23.23 -11.45
CA THR A 529 26.82 -22.57 -12.39
C THR A 529 26.46 -22.90 -13.83
N GLU A 530 26.84 -22.06 -14.79
CA GLU A 530 26.50 -22.27 -16.21
C GLU A 530 27.06 -23.60 -16.77
N ASP A 531 28.20 -24.08 -16.26
CA ASP A 531 28.80 -25.34 -16.68
C ASP A 531 28.15 -26.59 -16.06
N ASN A 532 27.34 -26.44 -15.02
CA ASN A 532 26.57 -27.54 -14.42
C ASN A 532 25.31 -27.01 -13.71
N VAL A 533 24.33 -26.59 -14.50
CA VAL A 533 23.09 -26.03 -13.95
C VAL A 533 22.26 -27.06 -13.16
N ALA A 534 22.41 -28.36 -13.42
CA ALA A 534 21.55 -29.40 -12.86
C ALA A 534 21.91 -29.81 -11.43
N THR A 535 23.15 -29.55 -11.00
CA THR A 535 23.65 -29.98 -9.69
C THR A 535 24.09 -28.77 -8.88
N PRO A 536 23.28 -28.30 -7.91
CA PRO A 536 23.62 -27.11 -7.15
C PRO A 536 24.71 -27.41 -6.11
N ILE A 537 25.63 -26.46 -5.94
CA ILE A 537 26.51 -26.38 -4.78
C ILE A 537 25.69 -25.82 -3.63
N LYS A 538 25.68 -26.54 -2.50
CA LYS A 538 24.88 -26.17 -1.32
C LYS A 538 25.73 -25.67 -0.17
N ALA A 539 25.20 -24.72 0.58
CA ALA A 539 25.75 -24.30 1.87
C ALA A 539 24.64 -24.18 2.92
N LYS A 540 24.85 -24.75 4.11
CA LYS A 540 23.85 -24.77 5.19
C LYS A 540 23.67 -23.36 5.77
N ILE A 541 22.44 -22.87 5.79
CA ILE A 541 22.04 -21.59 6.41
C ILE A 541 21.58 -21.82 7.86
N ALA A 542 20.72 -22.81 8.07
CA ALA A 542 20.11 -23.08 9.36
C ALA A 542 19.73 -24.57 9.51
N GLU A 543 19.79 -25.09 10.73
CA GLU A 543 19.33 -26.44 11.05
C GLU A 543 17.99 -26.38 11.78
N ALA A 544 17.14 -27.38 11.55
CA ALA A 544 15.80 -27.44 12.14
C ALA A 544 15.82 -27.34 13.68
N THR A 545 16.89 -27.81 14.32
CA THR A 545 17.06 -27.86 15.77
C THR A 545 17.70 -26.62 16.38
N SER A 546 18.20 -25.68 15.56
CA SER A 546 19.07 -24.59 16.03
C SER A 546 18.50 -23.18 15.79
N HIS A 547 17.22 -23.07 15.44
CA HIS A 547 16.62 -21.78 15.11
C HIS A 547 16.59 -20.83 16.31
N LYS A 548 17.15 -19.64 16.12
CA LYS A 548 16.94 -18.50 17.02
C LYS A 548 15.70 -17.76 16.56
N LEU A 549 14.55 -18.11 17.13
CA LEU A 549 13.28 -17.52 16.75
C LEU A 549 13.35 -15.98 16.87
N GLY A 550 12.64 -15.28 15.97
CA GLY A 550 12.44 -13.83 15.87
C GLY A 550 13.68 -12.92 15.93
N GLN A 551 14.89 -13.48 15.81
CA GLN A 551 16.12 -12.70 15.65
C GLN A 551 16.54 -12.67 14.19
N TRP A 552 17.08 -11.53 13.76
CA TRP A 552 17.76 -11.43 12.47
C TRP A 552 19.11 -12.13 12.55
N ILE A 553 19.29 -13.18 11.76
CA ILE A 553 20.52 -13.96 11.67
C ILE A 553 21.18 -13.72 10.32
N GLU A 554 22.48 -13.39 10.37
CA GLU A 554 23.35 -13.30 9.20
C GLU A 554 24.09 -14.61 8.99
N LYS A 555 24.11 -15.09 7.75
CA LYS A 555 24.98 -16.18 7.31
C LYS A 555 25.74 -15.74 6.08
N SER A 556 27.07 -15.70 6.19
CA SER A 556 27.97 -15.33 5.11
C SER A 556 28.85 -16.51 4.73
N PHE A 557 29.04 -16.68 3.43
CA PHE A 557 29.82 -17.73 2.83
C PHE A 557 30.90 -17.11 1.95
N VAL A 558 32.17 -17.44 2.23
CA VAL A 558 33.31 -16.98 1.44
C VAL A 558 33.58 -18.01 0.34
N VAL A 559 33.60 -17.54 -0.90
CA VAL A 559 33.94 -18.35 -2.08
C VAL A 559 35.40 -18.74 -2.02
N GLY A 560 35.70 -20.03 -2.25
CA GLY A 560 37.04 -20.59 -2.11
C GLY A 560 37.41 -21.02 -0.68
N GLU A 561 36.53 -20.81 0.29
CA GLU A 561 36.64 -21.40 1.65
C GLU A 561 35.47 -22.33 1.96
N THR A 562 34.27 -21.75 2.05
CA THR A 562 33.01 -22.49 2.32
C THR A 562 32.30 -22.97 1.06
N LEU A 563 32.64 -22.38 -0.09
CA LEU A 563 32.01 -22.61 -1.40
C LEU A 563 33.08 -22.87 -2.47
N ASN A 564 33.93 -23.88 -2.27
CA ASN A 564 35.11 -24.12 -3.12
C ASN A 564 34.78 -24.42 -4.59
N GLY A 565 33.64 -25.06 -4.85
CA GLY A 565 33.21 -25.39 -6.22
C GLY A 565 32.78 -24.20 -7.08
N LEU A 566 32.61 -23.00 -6.50
CA LEU A 566 32.16 -21.80 -7.23
C LEU A 566 33.30 -20.92 -7.72
N ALA A 567 34.51 -21.05 -7.17
CA ALA A 567 35.61 -20.16 -7.52
C ALA A 567 35.99 -20.30 -9.01
N GLY A 568 35.99 -19.17 -9.73
CA GLY A 568 36.31 -19.11 -11.16
C GLY A 568 35.17 -19.60 -12.07
N LYS A 569 33.95 -19.77 -11.55
CA LYS A 569 32.76 -20.19 -12.31
C LYS A 569 31.81 -19.02 -12.55
N THR A 570 30.92 -19.18 -13.53
CA THR A 570 29.80 -18.25 -13.75
C THR A 570 28.57 -18.75 -13.00
N LEU A 571 28.09 -18.00 -12.02
CA LEU A 571 26.88 -18.30 -11.27
C LEU A 571 25.65 -18.05 -12.14
N ALA A 572 24.89 -19.11 -12.40
CA ALA A 572 23.68 -19.10 -13.22
C ALA A 572 22.40 -18.89 -12.40
N MET A 573 22.37 -19.35 -11.14
CA MET A 573 21.15 -19.35 -10.34
C MET A 573 21.42 -19.33 -8.84
N ILE A 574 20.56 -18.61 -8.12
CA ILE A 574 20.44 -18.62 -6.65
C ILE A 574 19.07 -19.18 -6.26
N ALA A 575 19.08 -20.19 -5.39
CA ALA A 575 17.88 -20.81 -4.84
C ALA A 575 18.06 -21.09 -3.33
N LEU A 576 16.94 -21.33 -2.65
CA LEU A 576 16.92 -21.89 -1.30
C LEU A 576 16.42 -23.33 -1.36
N HIS A 577 16.89 -24.15 -0.43
CA HIS A 577 16.47 -25.53 -0.26
C HIS A 577 15.99 -25.73 1.18
N PHE A 578 14.77 -26.22 1.33
CA PHE A 578 14.11 -26.47 2.60
C PHE A 578 13.90 -27.98 2.76
N GLU A 579 14.46 -28.53 3.83
CA GLU A 579 14.23 -29.90 4.25
C GLU A 579 13.58 -29.91 5.63
N ASN A 580 12.79 -30.94 5.93
CA ASN A 580 12.15 -31.14 7.23
C ASN A 580 11.36 -29.92 7.72
N ALA A 581 10.71 -29.19 6.81
CA ALA A 581 9.95 -28.00 7.16
C ALA A 581 8.66 -28.40 7.87
N LYS A 582 8.48 -27.91 9.11
CA LYS A 582 7.31 -28.14 9.95
C LYS A 582 6.81 -26.82 10.51
N ASP A 583 5.61 -26.45 10.10
CA ASP A 583 4.91 -25.21 10.46
C ASP A 583 5.82 -23.97 10.31
N LEU A 584 6.71 -24.02 9.32
CA LEU A 584 7.75 -23.04 9.10
C LEU A 584 7.09 -21.69 8.79
N ASN A 585 7.65 -20.63 9.38
CA ASN A 585 7.41 -19.27 8.96
C ASN A 585 8.74 -18.52 9.07
N VAL A 586 9.37 -18.26 7.93
CA VAL A 586 10.68 -17.60 7.85
C VAL A 586 10.60 -16.34 7.00
N TYR A 587 11.20 -15.28 7.51
CA TYR A 587 11.36 -13.99 6.84
C TYR A 587 12.75 -13.91 6.25
N LEU A 588 12.86 -13.52 4.99
CA LEU A 588 14.14 -13.21 4.33
C LEU A 588 14.32 -11.70 4.29
N GLY A 589 15.44 -11.25 4.84
CA GLY A 589 15.79 -9.84 4.93
C GLY A 589 16.97 -9.45 4.05
N GLU A 590 17.74 -10.41 3.51
CA GLU A 590 18.87 -10.13 2.61
C GLU A 590 19.25 -11.36 1.80
N VAL A 591 19.54 -11.17 0.50
CA VAL A 591 20.45 -12.01 -0.28
C VAL A 591 21.42 -11.08 -1.01
N SER A 592 22.73 -11.27 -0.83
CA SER A 592 23.75 -10.42 -1.45
C SER A 592 24.99 -11.19 -1.90
N ILE A 593 25.70 -10.64 -2.89
CA ILE A 593 27.03 -11.06 -3.33
C ILE A 593 27.92 -9.82 -3.41
N VAL A 594 28.97 -9.79 -2.60
CA VAL A 594 29.87 -8.64 -2.43
C VAL A 594 31.30 -9.05 -2.76
N ARG A 595 31.95 -8.32 -3.66
CA ARG A 595 33.37 -8.50 -4.00
C ARG A 595 34.22 -7.45 -3.30
N GLY A 596 35.02 -7.87 -2.33
CA GLY A 596 35.89 -6.96 -1.58
C GLY A 596 35.11 -5.89 -0.81
N SER A 597 35.55 -4.64 -0.92
CA SER A 597 34.97 -3.48 -0.22
C SER A 597 34.69 -2.34 -1.20
N TYR A 598 33.63 -1.58 -0.96
CA TYR A 598 33.28 -0.41 -1.78
C TYR A 598 33.60 0.88 -1.03
N SER A 599 34.02 1.92 -1.76
CA SER A 599 34.36 3.21 -1.16
C SER A 599 33.11 3.89 -0.61
N THR A 600 33.26 4.60 0.52
CA THR A 600 32.27 5.59 0.94
C THR A 600 32.14 6.68 -0.13
N PRO A 601 30.92 7.05 -0.55
CA PRO A 601 30.74 8.10 -1.54
C PRO A 601 31.15 9.47 -1.00
N GLU A 602 31.40 10.39 -1.92
CA GLU A 602 31.56 11.80 -1.58
C GLU A 602 30.25 12.38 -1.00
N GLN A 603 30.38 13.47 -0.26
CA GLN A 603 29.26 14.14 0.35
C GLN A 603 28.43 14.92 -0.71
N PRO A 604 27.07 14.85 -0.68
CA PRO A 604 26.23 15.66 -1.58
C PRO A 604 26.48 17.17 -1.47
N ILE A 605 26.33 17.91 -2.57
CA ILE A 605 26.60 19.35 -2.68
C ILE A 605 25.39 20.11 -3.27
N ASN A 606 25.47 21.44 -3.31
CA ASN A 606 24.45 22.33 -3.90
C ASN A 606 23.04 22.11 -3.32
N ILE A 607 22.97 21.95 -1.99
CA ILE A 607 21.72 21.62 -1.29
C ILE A 607 20.71 22.77 -1.40
N LYS A 608 19.55 22.48 -2.00
CA LYS A 608 18.37 23.35 -2.03
C LYS A 608 17.24 22.64 -1.29
N THR A 609 16.55 23.37 -0.42
CA THR A 609 15.51 22.79 0.42
C THR A 609 14.31 23.73 0.49
N LYS A 610 13.13 23.18 0.74
CA LYS A 610 11.91 23.99 0.89
C LYS A 610 10.96 23.34 1.90
N VAL A 611 10.47 24.14 2.85
CA VAL A 611 9.31 23.78 3.66
C VAL A 611 8.04 23.90 2.81
N LEU A 612 7.22 22.87 2.81
CA LEU A 612 6.03 22.78 1.95
C LEU A 612 4.73 22.91 2.72
N ASN A 613 4.66 22.32 3.92
CA ASN A 613 3.46 22.29 4.74
C ASN A 613 3.83 22.09 6.22
N SER A 614 2.98 22.56 7.11
CA SER A 614 3.13 22.40 8.55
C SER A 614 1.73 22.33 9.17
N ASN A 615 1.45 21.30 9.94
CA ASN A 615 0.17 21.08 10.63
C ASN A 615 0.38 20.12 11.82
N TYR A 616 -0.70 19.75 12.52
CA TYR A 616 -0.62 18.88 13.71
C TYR A 616 0.03 17.50 13.47
N SER A 617 0.08 17.03 12.21
CA SER A 617 0.76 15.78 11.83
C SER A 617 2.25 15.96 11.56
N GLY A 618 2.78 17.17 11.68
CA GLY A 618 4.19 17.51 11.48
C GLY A 618 4.45 18.41 10.27
N VAL A 619 5.71 18.44 9.85
CA VAL A 619 6.20 19.31 8.76
C VAL A 619 6.54 18.50 7.52
N ASP A 620 6.14 19.00 6.34
CA ASP A 620 6.55 18.44 5.05
C ASP A 620 7.58 19.35 4.38
N GLY A 621 8.45 18.74 3.57
CA GLY A 621 9.40 19.47 2.77
C GLY A 621 10.01 18.67 1.63
N LYS A 622 10.94 19.32 0.93
CA LYS A 622 11.74 18.68 -0.13
C LYS A 622 13.19 19.12 -0.10
N ILE A 623 14.05 18.27 -0.65
CA ILE A 623 15.48 18.53 -0.89
C ILE A 623 15.82 18.25 -2.35
N ILE A 624 16.72 19.04 -2.90
CA ILE A 624 17.31 18.88 -4.23
C ILE A 624 18.80 19.13 -4.08
N PHE A 625 19.62 18.29 -4.70
CA PHE A 625 21.06 18.33 -4.51
C PHE A 625 21.80 17.80 -5.74
N ASP A 626 23.11 17.99 -5.75
CA ASP A 626 24.02 17.41 -6.71
C ASP A 626 25.01 16.47 -6.02
N MET A 627 25.63 15.57 -6.79
CA MET A 627 26.81 14.85 -6.35
C MET A 627 28.07 15.42 -6.98
N PRO A 628 29.19 15.53 -6.23
CA PRO A 628 30.49 15.78 -6.83
C PRO A 628 30.76 14.73 -7.92
N ASN A 629 30.92 15.19 -9.16
CA ASN A 629 31.15 14.30 -10.29
C ASN A 629 32.02 15.00 -11.34
N SER A 630 32.69 14.20 -12.17
CA SER A 630 33.60 14.67 -13.23
C SER A 630 33.06 14.43 -14.63
N LYS A 631 31.73 14.23 -14.78
CA LYS A 631 31.13 14.05 -16.10
C LYS A 631 31.18 15.37 -16.87
N PRO A 632 31.41 15.33 -18.20
CA PRO A 632 31.28 16.50 -19.03
C PRO A 632 29.92 17.18 -18.84
N VAL A 633 29.91 18.52 -18.91
CA VAL A 633 28.68 19.31 -18.76
C VAL A 633 27.63 18.82 -19.75
N GLY A 634 26.45 18.46 -19.24
CA GLY A 634 25.33 18.00 -20.04
C GLY A 634 25.28 16.48 -20.29
N GLU A 635 26.29 15.72 -19.88
CA GLU A 635 26.18 14.25 -19.79
C GLU A 635 25.46 13.84 -18.50
N VAL A 636 24.68 12.75 -18.56
CA VAL A 636 24.02 12.21 -17.38
C VAL A 636 25.06 11.57 -16.48
N CYS A 637 25.07 11.98 -15.22
CA CYS A 637 25.79 11.30 -14.16
C CYS A 637 24.83 10.37 -13.42
N TYR A 638 25.16 9.08 -13.43
CA TYR A 638 24.43 8.05 -12.69
C TYR A 638 25.01 7.85 -11.30
N ASN A 639 24.23 7.28 -10.38
CA ASN A 639 24.66 7.00 -9.01
C ASN A 639 25.92 6.12 -8.96
N LEU A 640 26.04 5.17 -9.90
CA LEU A 640 27.22 4.31 -10.05
C LEU A 640 28.49 5.12 -10.34
N ASP A 641 28.40 6.19 -11.15
CA ASP A 641 29.57 7.03 -11.50
C ASP A 641 30.15 7.77 -10.27
N VAL A 642 29.32 7.97 -9.24
CA VAL A 642 29.66 8.60 -7.96
C VAL A 642 29.63 7.60 -6.81
N LYS A 643 29.77 6.30 -7.11
CA LYS A 643 29.92 5.19 -6.15
C LYS A 643 28.78 5.10 -5.13
N THR A 644 27.59 5.54 -5.50
CA THR A 644 26.42 5.64 -4.61
C THR A 644 25.37 4.61 -5.01
N SER A 645 24.77 3.93 -4.04
CA SER A 645 23.59 3.08 -4.27
C SER A 645 22.31 3.91 -4.24
N MET A 646 22.14 4.68 -3.16
CA MET A 646 21.00 5.53 -2.88
C MET A 646 21.38 6.60 -1.86
N PHE A 647 20.41 7.44 -1.51
CA PHE A 647 20.55 8.52 -0.55
C PHE A 647 19.62 8.32 0.63
N LYS A 648 20.09 8.61 1.84
CA LYS A 648 19.25 8.68 3.04
C LYS A 648 18.84 10.12 3.30
N LEU A 649 17.58 10.30 3.66
CA LEU A 649 16.95 11.59 3.91
C LEU A 649 16.81 11.81 5.42
N TYR A 650 17.22 12.97 5.88
CA TYR A 650 17.18 13.38 7.28
C TYR A 650 16.52 14.74 7.44
N ALA A 651 15.85 14.96 8.56
CA ALA A 651 15.35 16.27 8.95
C ALA A 651 15.86 16.62 10.35
N GLN A 652 15.98 17.91 10.63
CA GLN A 652 16.40 18.37 11.95
C GLN A 652 15.69 19.68 12.30
N GLN A 653 14.89 19.64 13.37
CA GLN A 653 14.48 20.84 14.08
C GLN A 653 15.69 21.45 14.78
N LYS A 654 15.81 22.78 14.75
CA LYS A 654 16.94 23.48 15.38
C LYS A 654 17.02 23.11 16.87
N ASP A 655 18.25 22.86 17.33
CA ASP A 655 18.57 22.44 18.69
C ASP A 655 18.04 21.04 19.09
N SER A 656 17.61 20.22 18.12
CA SER A 656 17.16 18.83 18.31
C SER A 656 18.02 17.83 17.52
N ASP A 657 17.91 16.55 17.83
CA ASP A 657 18.61 15.50 17.08
C ASP A 657 18.05 15.30 15.66
N PRO A 658 18.90 14.95 14.67
CA PRO A 658 18.44 14.54 13.35
C PRO A 658 17.54 13.31 13.38
N VAL A 659 16.48 13.34 12.58
CA VAL A 659 15.55 12.21 12.39
C VAL A 659 15.69 11.68 10.98
N PHE A 660 15.75 10.35 10.83
CA PHE A 660 15.71 9.68 9.54
C PHE A 660 14.29 9.68 8.97
N MET A 661 14.14 10.11 7.72
CA MET A 661 12.84 10.32 7.07
C MET A 661 12.57 9.41 5.87
N GLY A 662 13.59 8.73 5.33
CA GLY A 662 13.42 7.81 4.20
C GLY A 662 14.66 7.70 3.32
N ALA A 663 14.50 7.11 2.13
CA ALA A 663 15.57 6.97 1.15
C ALA A 663 15.08 7.22 -0.28
N THR A 664 16.02 7.54 -1.18
CA THR A 664 15.74 7.83 -2.60
C THR A 664 16.94 7.49 -3.50
N THR A 665 16.69 7.10 -4.75
CA THR A 665 17.73 7.00 -5.78
C THR A 665 17.92 8.30 -6.55
N SER A 666 16.90 9.15 -6.59
CA SER A 666 16.98 10.47 -7.24
C SER A 666 17.88 11.41 -6.45
N TRP A 667 18.39 12.42 -7.15
CA TRP A 667 19.08 13.57 -6.56
C TRP A 667 18.08 14.63 -6.03
N ALA A 668 16.93 14.15 -5.59
CA ALA A 668 15.86 14.89 -4.96
C ALA A 668 15.07 13.95 -4.02
N GLY A 669 14.50 14.52 -2.96
CA GLY A 669 13.78 13.76 -1.94
C GLY A 669 12.63 14.54 -1.34
N MET A 670 11.58 13.82 -0.96
CA MET A 670 10.40 14.33 -0.25
C MET A 670 10.44 13.89 1.22
N TYR A 671 9.90 14.74 2.08
CA TYR A 671 9.78 14.52 3.51
C TYR A 671 8.33 14.75 3.91
N TYR A 672 7.72 13.77 4.55
CA TYR A 672 6.33 13.82 4.99
C TYR A 672 6.22 13.59 6.49
N SER A 673 5.37 14.37 7.15
CA SER A 673 5.08 14.25 8.57
C SER A 673 6.35 14.18 9.43
N ILE A 674 7.30 15.10 9.21
CA ILE A 674 8.46 15.21 10.07
C ILE A 674 7.98 15.52 11.50
N PRO A 675 8.36 14.71 12.51
CA PRO A 675 8.06 15.00 13.89
C PRO A 675 8.61 16.37 14.28
N PHE A 676 7.77 17.23 14.83
CA PHE A 676 8.14 18.61 15.17
C PHE A 676 7.54 19.00 16.52
N ASP A 677 8.39 19.48 17.42
CA ASP A 677 7.97 20.01 18.72
C ASP A 677 7.72 21.51 18.58
N TYR A 678 6.45 21.88 18.45
CA TYR A 678 6.09 23.25 18.16
C TYR A 678 6.22 24.23 19.34
N ASP A 679 6.58 23.74 20.54
CA ASP A 679 6.88 24.58 21.70
C ASP A 679 8.36 24.94 21.78
N LYS A 680 9.19 24.30 20.93
CA LYS A 680 10.60 24.60 20.74
C LYS A 680 10.83 25.55 19.56
N ASN A 681 12.08 25.62 19.11
CA ASN A 681 12.50 26.47 18.02
C ASN A 681 11.70 26.18 16.73
N SER A 682 11.16 27.22 16.09
CA SER A 682 10.33 27.11 14.87
C SER A 682 11.12 26.97 13.57
N GLU A 683 12.42 26.64 13.66
CA GLU A 683 13.29 26.46 12.50
C GLU A 683 13.56 24.97 12.23
N ILE A 684 13.54 24.60 10.96
CA ILE A 684 13.83 23.24 10.50
C ILE A 684 14.82 23.27 9.33
N ARG A 685 15.65 22.24 9.21
CA ARG A 685 16.46 21.98 8.01
C ARG A 685 16.32 20.54 7.55
N TYR A 686 16.61 20.34 6.27
CA TYR A 686 16.59 19.03 5.62
C TYR A 686 18.00 18.66 5.21
N GLY A 687 18.32 17.38 5.27
CA GLY A 687 19.65 16.86 5.01
C GLY A 687 19.65 15.55 4.27
N VAL A 688 20.74 15.28 3.58
CA VAL A 688 20.90 14.09 2.75
C VAL A 688 22.32 13.55 2.87
N SER A 689 22.45 12.23 2.83
CA SER A 689 23.75 11.54 2.72
C SER A 689 23.72 10.53 1.59
N ALA A 690 24.91 10.25 1.04
CA ALA A 690 25.10 9.24 0.01
C ALA A 690 25.56 7.91 0.64
N VAL A 691 24.95 6.81 0.23
CA VAL A 691 25.24 5.46 0.73
C VAL A 691 26.09 4.69 -0.27
N SER A 692 27.14 3.99 0.20
CA SER A 692 28.01 3.18 -0.66
C SER A 692 27.24 2.10 -1.41
N LEU A 693 27.80 1.62 -2.53
CA LEU A 693 27.19 0.60 -3.39
C LEU A 693 26.80 -0.69 -2.63
N ASP A 694 27.57 -1.08 -1.62
CA ASP A 694 27.29 -2.25 -0.75
C ASP A 694 26.39 -1.95 0.45
N MET A 695 25.92 -0.71 0.59
CA MET A 695 25.06 -0.25 1.68
C MET A 695 25.70 -0.29 3.08
N LYS A 696 27.04 -0.47 3.18
CA LYS A 696 27.75 -0.61 4.47
C LYS A 696 28.34 0.68 5.02
N SER A 697 28.50 1.71 4.20
CA SER A 697 29.04 3.00 4.62
C SER A 697 28.24 4.17 4.03
N GLU A 698 28.40 5.34 4.64
CA GLU A 698 27.60 6.53 4.35
C GLU A 698 28.48 7.78 4.45
N SER A 699 28.26 8.74 3.56
CA SER A 699 28.90 10.05 3.65
C SER A 699 28.44 10.80 4.92
N LYS A 700 29.09 11.92 5.24
CA LYS A 700 28.49 12.87 6.19
C LYS A 700 27.16 13.39 5.62
N ILE A 701 26.24 13.78 6.51
CA ILE A 701 24.99 14.43 6.11
C ILE A 701 25.29 15.85 5.63
N SER A 702 24.87 16.15 4.40
CA SER A 702 24.79 17.50 3.85
C SER A 702 23.50 18.15 4.26
N TRP A 703 23.59 19.29 4.93
CA TRP A 703 22.43 20.02 5.41
C TRP A 703 22.13 21.21 4.51
N GLY A 704 20.85 21.46 4.28
CA GLY A 704 20.39 22.77 3.83
C GLY A 704 20.39 23.78 4.98
N GLU A 705 20.08 25.02 4.64
CA GLU A 705 19.88 26.08 5.62
C GLU A 705 18.65 25.83 6.50
N TYR A 706 18.69 26.36 7.73
CA TYR A 706 17.52 26.41 8.58
C TYR A 706 16.47 27.35 7.99
N GLN A 707 15.21 26.92 8.00
CA GLN A 707 14.07 27.63 7.45
C GLN A 707 12.96 27.73 8.48
N GLN A 708 12.21 28.83 8.43
CA GLN A 708 10.96 28.98 9.17
C GLN A 708 9.87 28.11 8.55
N LEU A 709 8.96 27.59 9.38
CA LEU A 709 7.90 26.66 8.92
C LEU A 709 6.86 27.27 7.96
N GLY A 710 6.79 28.61 7.86
CA GLY A 710 5.74 29.30 7.14
C GLY A 710 4.39 29.26 7.89
N LYS A 711 3.28 29.33 7.15
CA LYS A 711 1.92 29.29 7.74
C LYS A 711 1.60 27.88 8.23
N TYR A 712 1.22 27.77 9.51
CA TYR A 712 0.66 26.55 10.07
C TYR A 712 -0.78 26.35 9.58
N ASN A 713 -1.08 25.15 9.08
CA ASN A 713 -2.39 24.76 8.59
C ASN A 713 -3.15 24.04 9.71
N ILE A 714 -4.11 24.75 10.29
CA ILE A 714 -4.93 24.28 11.41
C ILE A 714 -5.91 23.19 10.95
N SER A 715 -6.00 22.10 11.71
CA SER A 715 -7.05 21.09 11.53
C SER A 715 -8.27 21.35 12.41
N ASP A 716 -9.44 21.43 11.81
CA ASP A 716 -10.71 21.66 12.54
C ASP A 716 -11.32 20.37 13.11
N ASP A 717 -10.64 19.23 12.97
CA ASP A 717 -11.13 17.93 13.43
C ASP A 717 -11.19 17.88 14.97
N ILE A 718 -12.16 17.13 15.49
CA ILE A 718 -12.39 16.96 16.93
C ILE A 718 -12.25 15.49 17.34
N LYS A 719 -11.73 15.25 18.54
CA LYS A 719 -11.57 13.94 19.15
C LYS A 719 -12.22 13.85 20.53
N SER A 720 -12.65 12.65 20.89
CA SER A 720 -13.02 12.27 22.26
C SER A 720 -11.96 11.33 22.82
N SER A 721 -11.65 11.44 24.12
CA SER A 721 -10.72 10.53 24.80
C SER A 721 -11.28 9.11 24.98
N LYS A 722 -12.60 8.94 24.86
CA LYS A 722 -13.31 7.66 25.01
C LYS A 722 -14.43 7.55 23.98
N THR A 723 -14.64 6.35 23.45
CA THR A 723 -15.70 6.03 22.48
C THR A 723 -16.92 5.37 23.13
N THR A 724 -16.73 4.71 24.28
CA THR A 724 -17.79 4.11 25.11
C THR A 724 -17.65 4.67 26.52
N ILE A 725 -18.63 5.46 26.98
CA ILE A 725 -18.56 6.17 28.26
C ILE A 725 -19.65 5.64 29.19
N LYS A 726 -19.34 5.41 30.47
CA LYS A 726 -20.30 5.02 31.51
C LYS A 726 -20.85 6.22 32.28
N PRO A 727 -21.99 6.07 32.98
CA PRO A 727 -22.55 7.15 33.77
C PRO A 727 -21.51 7.66 34.77
N ASN A 728 -21.35 8.98 34.83
CA ASN A 728 -20.37 9.67 35.67
C ASN A 728 -18.89 9.31 35.39
N GLU A 729 -18.60 8.67 34.26
CA GLU A 729 -17.22 8.38 33.87
C GLU A 729 -16.58 9.60 33.21
N SER A 730 -15.35 9.91 33.60
CA SER A 730 -14.62 11.04 33.03
C SER A 730 -14.22 10.80 31.58
N PHE A 731 -14.34 11.86 30.77
CA PHE A 731 -13.88 11.90 29.38
C PHE A 731 -13.57 13.33 28.97
N THR A 732 -12.86 13.48 27.86
CA THR A 732 -12.45 14.78 27.32
C THR A 732 -12.81 14.87 25.85
N ILE A 733 -13.36 16.01 25.42
CA ILE A 733 -13.53 16.36 24.02
C ILE A 733 -12.55 17.48 23.70
N SER A 734 -11.79 17.36 22.62
CA SER A 734 -10.84 18.39 22.20
C SER A 734 -10.76 18.51 20.69
N PHE A 735 -10.16 19.58 20.19
CA PHE A 735 -9.59 19.56 18.84
C PHE A 735 -8.48 18.49 18.74
N VAL A 736 -8.29 17.92 17.54
CA VAL A 736 -7.12 17.07 17.28
C VAL A 736 -5.83 17.88 17.29
N ASP A 737 -5.93 19.15 16.91
CA ASP A 737 -4.86 20.14 16.79
C ASP A 737 -4.93 21.11 17.98
N ASP A 738 -3.89 21.09 18.80
CA ASP A 738 -3.79 21.94 20.00
C ASP A 738 -3.47 23.41 19.68
N LYS A 739 -3.16 23.73 18.41
CA LYS A 739 -2.98 25.10 17.92
C LYS A 739 -4.21 25.65 17.22
N HIS A 740 -5.32 24.93 17.22
CA HIS A 740 -6.60 25.47 16.78
C HIS A 740 -6.96 26.74 17.59
N GLU A 741 -7.79 27.62 17.05
CA GLU A 741 -8.36 28.71 17.82
C GLU A 741 -9.36 28.18 18.86
N LYS A 742 -9.45 28.83 20.02
CA LYS A 742 -10.43 28.44 21.03
C LYS A 742 -11.86 28.54 20.48
N ALA A 743 -12.71 27.62 20.91
CA ALA A 743 -14.10 27.53 20.47
C ALA A 743 -15.05 27.35 21.66
N THR A 744 -16.34 27.48 21.38
CA THR A 744 -17.40 27.09 22.31
C THR A 744 -17.83 25.66 22.01
N PHE A 745 -17.74 24.79 23.01
CA PHE A 745 -18.24 23.42 22.97
C PHE A 745 -19.52 23.36 23.79
N GLU A 746 -20.60 22.87 23.17
CA GLU A 746 -21.90 22.74 23.81
C GLU A 746 -22.50 21.37 23.53
N LEU A 747 -22.81 20.61 24.59
CA LEU A 747 -23.49 19.33 24.49
C LEU A 747 -24.98 19.50 24.71
N PHE A 748 -25.77 18.82 23.89
CA PHE A 748 -27.23 18.76 23.96
C PHE A 748 -27.68 17.33 24.20
N ASP A 749 -28.66 17.14 25.07
CA ASP A 749 -29.33 15.85 25.24
C ASP A 749 -30.29 15.55 24.07
N SER A 750 -30.88 14.35 24.08
CA SER A 750 -31.85 13.90 23.07
C SER A 750 -33.15 14.71 23.01
N GLU A 751 -33.43 15.52 24.03
CA GLU A 751 -34.59 16.41 24.09
C GLU A 751 -34.26 17.81 23.53
N GLY A 752 -33.00 18.05 23.18
CA GLY A 752 -32.50 19.34 22.66
C GLY A 752 -32.13 20.33 23.76
N ASN A 753 -32.01 19.90 25.02
CA ASN A 753 -31.58 20.74 26.13
C ASN A 753 -30.05 20.80 26.20
N SER A 754 -29.50 22.00 26.39
CA SER A 754 -28.07 22.18 26.64
C SER A 754 -27.71 21.63 28.03
N VAL A 755 -26.89 20.58 28.08
CA VAL A 755 -26.47 19.95 29.34
C VAL A 755 -25.13 20.48 29.84
N ARG A 756 -24.29 20.97 28.93
CA ARG A 756 -23.04 21.64 29.28
C ARG A 756 -22.59 22.54 28.15
N LYS A 757 -22.19 23.75 28.50
CA LYS A 757 -21.59 24.72 27.60
C LYS A 757 -20.29 25.21 28.20
N VAL A 758 -19.21 25.15 27.44
CA VAL A 758 -17.91 25.70 27.83
C VAL A 758 -17.40 26.55 26.68
N GLU A 759 -17.13 27.81 26.98
CA GLU A 759 -16.73 28.83 26.01
C GLU A 759 -15.22 29.04 26.08
N ASP A 760 -14.61 29.48 24.97
CA ASP A 760 -13.21 29.89 24.88
C ASP A 760 -12.19 28.80 25.29
N VAL A 761 -12.36 27.58 24.78
CA VAL A 761 -11.51 26.40 25.09
C VAL A 761 -11.09 25.62 23.85
N LEU A 762 -10.00 24.86 23.97
CA LEU A 762 -9.54 23.87 22.98
C LEU A 762 -9.91 22.44 23.35
N SER A 763 -10.19 22.23 24.62
CA SER A 763 -10.46 20.95 25.25
C SER A 763 -11.42 21.18 26.41
N VAL A 764 -12.38 20.26 26.56
CA VAL A 764 -13.36 20.24 27.65
C VAL A 764 -13.26 18.89 28.34
N GLU A 765 -12.79 18.90 29.58
CA GLU A 765 -12.82 17.75 30.47
C GLU A 765 -14.17 17.67 31.20
N PHE A 766 -14.77 16.49 31.19
CA PHE A 766 -15.97 16.12 31.95
C PHE A 766 -15.53 15.27 33.14
N ALA A 767 -14.93 15.89 34.16
CA ALA A 767 -14.34 15.17 35.29
C ALA A 767 -15.34 14.27 36.02
N ASP A 768 -16.58 14.73 36.20
CA ASP A 768 -17.66 13.97 36.84
C ASP A 768 -18.53 13.20 35.82
N GLY A 769 -18.13 13.17 34.55
CA GLY A 769 -18.88 12.55 33.46
C GLY A 769 -20.29 13.13 33.24
N LEU A 770 -21.19 12.30 32.70
CA LEU A 770 -22.61 12.61 32.52
C LEU A 770 -23.45 11.48 33.14
N PRO A 771 -24.51 11.78 33.92
CA PRO A 771 -25.26 10.74 34.64
C PRO A 771 -26.32 10.01 33.79
N LYS A 772 -26.90 10.67 32.79
CA LYS A 772 -28.03 10.13 32.02
C LYS A 772 -27.51 9.29 30.83
N ILE A 773 -27.95 8.05 30.75
CA ILE A 773 -27.73 7.17 29.60
C ILE A 773 -28.40 7.79 28.37
N GLY A 774 -27.72 7.73 27.22
CA GLY A 774 -28.25 8.22 25.96
C GLY A 774 -27.17 8.74 25.01
N VAL A 775 -27.63 9.31 23.91
CA VAL A 775 -26.80 10.01 22.92
C VAL A 775 -26.88 11.51 23.15
N TYR A 776 -25.75 12.19 22.94
CA TYR A 776 -25.65 13.64 23.08
C TYR A 776 -25.03 14.24 21.83
N ASP A 777 -25.65 15.31 21.34
CA ASP A 777 -25.16 16.07 20.20
C ASP A 777 -24.12 17.08 20.68
N LEU A 778 -23.03 17.21 19.91
CA LEU A 778 -22.01 18.22 20.16
C LEU A 778 -22.15 19.36 19.16
N LYS A 779 -22.33 20.58 19.64
CA LYS A 779 -22.16 21.80 18.84
C LYS A 779 -20.82 22.43 19.17
N VAL A 780 -20.04 22.71 18.13
CA VAL A 780 -18.79 23.46 18.23
C VAL A 780 -18.95 24.74 17.45
N THR A 781 -18.94 25.87 18.14
CA THR A 781 -18.97 27.21 17.54
C THR A 781 -17.58 27.82 17.62
N GLY A 782 -16.90 27.95 16.49
CA GLY A 782 -15.51 28.42 16.43
C GLY A 782 -15.07 28.68 15.00
N ALA A 783 -13.81 29.08 14.84
CA ALA A 783 -13.20 29.28 13.52
C ALA A 783 -13.16 27.98 12.71
N VAL A 784 -13.51 28.03 11.42
CA VAL A 784 -13.51 26.86 10.52
C VAL A 784 -12.82 27.23 9.21
N GLY A 785 -11.85 26.44 8.78
CA GLY A 785 -11.12 26.63 7.54
C GLY A 785 -12.01 26.56 6.30
N LYS A 786 -11.87 27.56 5.43
CA LYS A 786 -12.47 27.60 4.10
C LYS A 786 -11.42 27.40 3.01
N SER A 787 -11.89 26.98 1.83
CA SER A 787 -11.03 26.76 0.66
C SER A 787 -10.33 28.02 0.16
N ASP A 788 -10.85 29.21 0.47
CA ASP A 788 -10.24 30.51 0.18
C ASP A 788 -9.19 30.95 1.23
N GLY A 789 -8.94 30.11 2.24
CA GLY A 789 -7.97 30.35 3.31
C GLY A 789 -8.51 31.19 4.47
N THR A 790 -9.77 31.63 4.43
CA THR A 790 -10.44 32.30 5.56
C THR A 790 -10.84 31.30 6.64
N ARG A 791 -11.00 31.80 7.88
CA ARG A 791 -11.45 31.01 9.04
C ARG A 791 -12.62 31.68 9.75
N PRO A 792 -13.81 31.83 9.11
CA PRO A 792 -14.98 32.43 9.73
C PRO A 792 -15.45 31.61 10.93
N VAL A 793 -16.13 32.28 11.87
CA VAL A 793 -16.79 31.61 13.00
C VAL A 793 -18.06 30.94 12.51
N GLU A 794 -18.14 29.63 12.71
CA GLU A 794 -19.30 28.82 12.33
C GLU A 794 -19.67 27.84 13.44
N THR A 795 -20.95 27.50 13.52
CA THR A 795 -21.44 26.43 14.39
C THR A 795 -21.52 25.14 13.58
N ARG A 796 -20.70 24.15 13.96
CA ARG A 796 -20.75 22.78 13.45
C ARG A 796 -21.47 21.89 14.45
N THR A 797 -22.43 21.10 13.98
CA THR A 797 -23.16 20.15 14.82
C THR A 797 -22.74 18.73 14.48
N PHE A 798 -22.34 17.98 15.49
CA PHE A 798 -21.94 16.58 15.43
C PHE A 798 -22.98 15.76 16.21
N GLY A 799 -23.89 15.12 15.49
CA GLY A 799 -24.98 14.36 16.10
C GLY A 799 -24.48 13.08 16.79
N ALA A 800 -25.06 12.73 17.95
CA ALA A 800 -24.73 11.56 18.76
C ALA A 800 -23.23 11.35 19.02
N TYR A 801 -22.48 12.45 19.12
CA TYR A 801 -21.02 12.42 19.25
C TYR A 801 -20.56 11.82 20.59
N VAL A 802 -21.31 12.06 21.67
CA VAL A 802 -21.06 11.46 22.99
C VAL A 802 -22.15 10.43 23.28
N GLN A 803 -21.72 9.24 23.71
CA GLN A 803 -22.60 8.10 23.98
C GLN A 803 -22.37 7.60 25.41
N ILE A 804 -23.34 7.83 26.28
CA ILE A 804 -23.35 7.34 27.66
C ILE A 804 -24.15 6.04 27.68
N THR A 805 -23.52 4.96 28.09
CA THR A 805 -24.02 3.58 27.97
C THR A 805 -24.12 2.93 29.34
N ALA A 806 -25.09 2.04 29.57
CA ALA A 806 -25.27 1.40 30.88
C ALA A 806 -24.04 0.62 31.35
N GLU A 807 -23.81 0.55 32.67
CA GLU A 807 -22.69 -0.21 33.26
C GLU A 807 -22.76 -1.71 32.93
N ALA A 808 -23.97 -2.28 32.95
CA ALA A 808 -24.21 -3.71 32.67
C ALA A 808 -23.73 -4.16 31.27
N LEU A 809 -23.48 -3.22 30.35
CA LEU A 809 -22.97 -3.51 29.01
C LEU A 809 -21.46 -3.81 29.00
N GLY A 810 -20.74 -3.58 30.11
CA GLY A 810 -19.27 -3.66 30.17
C GLY A 810 -18.62 -2.41 29.58
N ALA A 811 -17.33 -2.20 29.88
CA ALA A 811 -16.61 -0.96 29.54
C ALA A 811 -15.39 -1.22 28.65
N GLN A 812 -14.74 -0.18 28.15
CA GLN A 812 -13.41 -0.34 27.57
C GLN A 812 -12.42 -0.77 28.67
N PRO A 813 -11.56 -1.77 28.44
CA PRO A 813 -10.54 -2.17 29.42
C PRO A 813 -9.54 -1.05 29.69
N GLU A 814 -8.95 -1.05 30.89
CA GLU A 814 -7.83 -0.18 31.28
C GLU A 814 -6.82 -0.98 32.11
N ILE A 815 -5.52 -0.82 31.84
CA ILE A 815 -4.41 -1.44 32.55
C ILE A 815 -3.86 -0.45 33.57
N TYR A 816 -4.14 -0.69 34.85
CA TYR A 816 -3.63 0.15 35.92
C TYR A 816 -2.15 -0.13 36.19
N THR A 817 -1.76 -1.40 36.32
CA THR A 817 -0.38 -1.79 36.66
C THR A 817 0.13 -2.88 35.73
N LEU A 818 1.44 -2.89 35.47
CA LEU A 818 2.15 -3.95 34.78
C LEU A 818 3.53 -4.07 35.44
N THR A 819 3.87 -5.26 35.92
CA THR A 819 5.11 -5.52 36.66
C THR A 819 5.77 -6.81 36.18
N ALA A 820 7.08 -6.92 36.35
CA ALA A 820 7.85 -8.15 36.19
C ALA A 820 8.53 -8.47 37.53
N ASN A 821 8.37 -9.70 38.04
CA ASN A 821 8.87 -10.12 39.35
C ASN A 821 8.52 -9.11 40.47
N ASP A 822 7.28 -8.58 40.45
CA ASP A 822 6.76 -7.58 41.37
C ASP A 822 7.48 -6.22 41.34
N GLN A 823 8.26 -5.94 40.29
CA GLN A 823 8.93 -4.65 40.05
C GLN A 823 8.33 -3.91 38.85
N THR A 824 8.37 -2.58 38.90
CA THR A 824 7.98 -1.68 37.79
C THR A 824 9.14 -1.27 36.91
N ASP A 825 10.37 -1.43 37.40
CA ASP A 825 11.62 -1.11 36.71
C ASP A 825 12.26 -2.35 36.06
N ASP A 826 13.29 -2.15 35.22
CA ASP A 826 13.97 -3.23 34.49
C ASP A 826 14.40 -4.39 35.41
N VAL A 827 14.12 -5.64 35.02
CA VAL A 827 14.53 -6.85 35.77
C VAL A 827 15.69 -7.56 35.09
N ASN A 828 16.64 -8.08 35.88
CA ASN A 828 17.74 -8.93 35.40
C ASN A 828 17.50 -10.37 35.84
N VAL A 829 17.58 -11.31 34.91
CA VAL A 829 17.39 -12.74 35.14
C VAL A 829 18.40 -13.56 34.34
N GLU A 830 18.62 -14.81 34.73
CA GLU A 830 19.43 -15.76 33.96
C GLU A 830 18.65 -16.38 32.80
N ALA A 831 19.38 -16.93 31.81
CA ALA A 831 18.74 -17.65 30.71
C ALA A 831 17.93 -18.85 31.25
N ASN A 832 16.70 -19.00 30.76
CA ASN A 832 15.69 -19.96 31.21
C ASN A 832 15.15 -19.76 32.64
N GLU A 833 15.54 -18.69 33.33
CA GLU A 833 14.89 -18.28 34.58
C GLU A 833 13.46 -17.80 34.31
N VAL A 834 12.55 -18.11 35.23
CA VAL A 834 11.14 -17.69 35.12
C VAL A 834 11.01 -16.23 35.53
N VAL A 835 10.48 -15.42 34.63
CA VAL A 835 10.00 -14.07 34.93
C VAL A 835 8.49 -14.13 35.08
N VAL A 836 7.97 -13.62 36.19
CA VAL A 836 6.53 -13.55 36.46
C VAL A 836 6.05 -12.15 36.14
N MET A 837 5.37 -12.01 35.00
CA MET A 837 4.64 -10.80 34.65
C MET A 837 3.31 -10.77 35.41
N LYS A 838 2.92 -9.63 35.98
CA LYS A 838 1.62 -9.43 36.64
C LYS A 838 0.99 -8.10 36.22
N TYR A 839 -0.34 -8.05 36.20
CA TYR A 839 -1.09 -6.83 35.96
C TYR A 839 -2.34 -6.73 36.82
N THR A 840 -2.83 -5.50 36.95
CA THR A 840 -4.18 -5.19 37.43
C THR A 840 -4.87 -4.28 36.41
N GLY A 841 -6.17 -4.47 36.21
CA GLY A 841 -6.99 -3.72 35.28
C GLY A 841 -8.38 -3.41 35.80
N ARG A 842 -9.14 -2.67 35.00
CA ARG A 842 -10.53 -2.27 35.26
C ARG A 842 -11.49 -3.47 35.14
N ASP A 843 -12.55 -3.47 35.96
CA ASP A 843 -13.72 -4.31 35.71
C ASP A 843 -14.47 -3.81 34.47
N ALA A 844 -14.37 -4.54 33.37
CA ALA A 844 -14.84 -4.10 32.05
C ALA A 844 -15.79 -5.11 31.39
N ASP A 845 -16.16 -6.18 32.09
CA ASP A 845 -17.04 -7.22 31.58
C ASP A 845 -18.52 -6.80 31.62
N GLY A 846 -19.34 -7.42 30.77
CA GLY A 846 -20.77 -7.16 30.71
C GLY A 846 -21.49 -7.95 29.63
N THR A 847 -22.69 -7.52 29.27
CA THR A 847 -23.48 -8.13 28.19
C THR A 847 -24.14 -7.07 27.33
N SER A 848 -24.09 -7.23 26.01
CA SER A 848 -24.71 -6.32 25.05
C SER A 848 -25.66 -7.07 24.12
N SER A 849 -26.48 -6.34 23.37
CA SER A 849 -27.06 -6.87 22.13
C SER A 849 -25.95 -7.37 21.20
N ARG A 850 -26.31 -8.22 20.24
CA ARG A 850 -25.37 -8.85 19.31
C ARG A 850 -25.40 -8.16 17.97
N GLY A 851 -24.39 -7.34 17.68
CA GLY A 851 -24.21 -6.73 16.36
C GLY A 851 -23.56 -7.70 15.36
N LEU A 852 -23.82 -7.49 14.08
CA LEU A 852 -23.14 -8.18 12.99
C LEU A 852 -22.00 -7.33 12.44
N ASP A 853 -20.78 -7.86 12.49
CA ASP A 853 -19.59 -7.24 11.90
C ASP A 853 -19.61 -7.45 10.38
N LEU A 854 -19.74 -6.35 9.63
CA LEU A 854 -19.94 -6.39 8.19
C LEU A 854 -18.66 -6.80 7.45
N LYS A 855 -17.49 -6.36 7.91
CA LYS A 855 -16.19 -6.59 7.23
C LYS A 855 -16.25 -6.41 5.71
N GLU A 856 -16.86 -5.30 5.29
CA GLU A 856 -17.09 -4.93 3.90
C GLU A 856 -18.04 -5.87 3.11
N GLN A 857 -18.64 -6.86 3.75
CA GLN A 857 -19.67 -7.71 3.17
C GLN A 857 -21.05 -7.03 3.25
N GLY A 858 -22.03 -7.58 2.53
CA GLY A 858 -23.39 -7.08 2.56
C GLY A 858 -24.22 -7.75 3.66
N PHE A 859 -25.12 -7.01 4.31
CA PHE A 859 -26.20 -7.59 5.11
C PHE A 859 -27.54 -7.15 4.53
N GLY A 860 -28.45 -8.10 4.30
CA GLY A 860 -29.74 -7.77 3.73
C GLY A 860 -30.66 -8.96 3.48
N PHE A 861 -31.78 -8.67 2.83
CA PHE A 861 -32.80 -9.66 2.47
C PHE A 861 -33.16 -9.57 0.98
N LYS A 862 -33.76 -10.63 0.47
CA LYS A 862 -34.27 -10.67 -0.90
C LYS A 862 -35.67 -10.05 -0.97
N ALA A 863 -35.90 -9.10 -1.88
CA ALA A 863 -37.15 -8.35 -1.98
C ALA A 863 -38.40 -9.26 -2.07
N ALA A 864 -38.33 -10.35 -2.83
CA ALA A 864 -39.43 -11.31 -2.95
C ALA A 864 -39.81 -11.98 -1.63
N ASP A 865 -38.86 -12.22 -0.73
CA ASP A 865 -39.09 -12.95 0.54
C ASP A 865 -40.01 -12.15 1.49
N LEU A 866 -40.10 -10.83 1.30
CA LEU A 866 -40.97 -9.94 2.07
C LEU A 866 -42.10 -9.32 1.23
N GLY A 867 -42.28 -9.75 -0.02
CA GLY A 867 -43.31 -9.24 -0.92
C GLY A 867 -43.09 -7.76 -1.32
N LEU A 868 -41.85 -7.28 -1.28
CA LEU A 868 -41.51 -5.92 -1.68
C LEU A 868 -41.57 -5.80 -3.22
N THR A 869 -42.41 -4.87 -3.69
CA THR A 869 -42.65 -4.60 -5.12
C THR A 869 -42.45 -3.13 -5.45
N SER A 870 -42.41 -2.79 -6.75
CA SER A 870 -42.34 -1.41 -7.21
C SER A 870 -43.53 -0.56 -6.74
N ASN A 871 -43.33 0.76 -6.67
CA ASN A 871 -44.36 1.79 -6.45
C ASN A 871 -45.14 1.67 -5.14
N LYS A 872 -44.53 1.09 -4.10
CA LYS A 872 -45.10 1.04 -2.75
C LYS A 872 -44.16 1.68 -1.75
N SER A 873 -44.69 2.50 -0.86
CA SER A 873 -43.91 3.12 0.20
C SER A 873 -43.34 2.06 1.15
N PHE A 874 -42.07 2.21 1.53
CA PHE A 874 -41.41 1.35 2.49
C PHE A 874 -40.31 2.10 3.24
N THR A 875 -39.91 1.60 4.40
CA THR A 875 -38.81 2.18 5.19
C THR A 875 -37.81 1.10 5.57
N LEU A 876 -36.52 1.43 5.46
CA LEU A 876 -35.42 0.69 6.07
C LEU A 876 -34.90 1.49 7.24
N ALA A 877 -34.79 0.86 8.42
CA ALA A 877 -34.25 1.48 9.62
C ALA A 877 -33.28 0.52 10.31
N PHE A 878 -32.14 1.01 10.80
CA PHE A 878 -31.13 0.19 11.44
C PHE A 878 -30.14 1.03 12.24
N TRP A 879 -29.49 0.40 13.23
CA TRP A 879 -28.33 0.96 13.91
C TRP A 879 -27.05 0.54 13.20
N LEU A 880 -26.13 1.49 13.02
CA LEU A 880 -24.85 1.30 12.38
C LEU A 880 -23.74 1.97 13.18
N LYS A 881 -22.69 1.21 13.51
CA LYS A 881 -21.41 1.74 13.98
C LYS A 881 -20.37 1.54 12.89
N VAL A 882 -19.85 2.62 12.32
CA VAL A 882 -18.74 2.51 11.35
C VAL A 882 -17.43 2.38 12.12
N ASN A 883 -16.59 1.41 11.77
CA ASN A 883 -15.28 1.24 12.40
C ASN A 883 -14.24 2.18 11.79
N ALA A 884 -14.22 2.26 10.45
CA ALA A 884 -13.34 3.13 9.68
C ALA A 884 -13.92 3.42 8.29
N PHE A 885 -13.49 4.52 7.67
CA PHE A 885 -13.80 4.85 6.27
C PHE A 885 -12.55 4.62 5.42
N HIS A 886 -12.67 3.74 4.42
CA HIS A 886 -11.58 3.39 3.51
C HIS A 886 -11.92 3.86 2.09
N GLY A 887 -11.63 5.13 1.77
CA GLY A 887 -11.98 5.70 0.47
C GLY A 887 -13.49 5.76 0.22
N GLY A 888 -13.92 5.57 -1.03
CA GLY A 888 -15.34 5.48 -1.38
C GLY A 888 -15.96 4.18 -0.86
N THR A 889 -16.99 4.29 -0.04
CA THR A 889 -17.61 3.18 0.72
C THR A 889 -19.09 3.03 0.35
N GLN A 890 -19.54 1.86 -0.09
CA GLN A 890 -20.95 1.57 -0.35
C GLN A 890 -21.72 1.38 0.95
N LEU A 891 -22.72 2.24 1.20
CA LEU A 891 -23.55 2.18 2.41
C LEU A 891 -24.85 1.41 2.18
N LEU A 892 -25.73 1.88 1.28
CA LEU A 892 -27.00 1.23 0.94
C LEU A 892 -27.01 0.86 -0.54
N ASN A 893 -27.39 -0.37 -0.87
CA ASN A 893 -27.60 -0.83 -2.23
C ASN A 893 -28.86 -1.71 -2.34
N ILE A 894 -29.57 -1.53 -3.44
CA ILE A 894 -30.70 -2.39 -3.82
C ILE A 894 -30.45 -2.81 -5.25
N ARG A 895 -30.06 -4.07 -5.47
CA ARG A 895 -29.62 -4.55 -6.80
C ARG A 895 -29.79 -6.05 -6.97
N ASP A 896 -29.82 -6.50 -8.22
CA ASP A 896 -29.76 -7.91 -8.59
C ASP A 896 -28.47 -8.14 -9.39
N LYS A 897 -27.50 -8.84 -8.78
CA LYS A 897 -26.20 -9.15 -9.40
C LYS A 897 -26.31 -10.21 -10.51
N MET A 898 -27.49 -10.73 -10.83
CA MET A 898 -27.69 -11.60 -12.01
C MET A 898 -28.28 -10.86 -13.21
N GLU A 899 -28.46 -9.54 -13.14
CA GLU A 899 -28.85 -8.72 -14.30
C GLU A 899 -27.73 -8.51 -15.32
N GLY A 900 -28.03 -7.80 -16.41
CA GLY A 900 -27.00 -7.27 -17.29
C GLY A 900 -26.37 -5.99 -16.74
N TRP A 901 -25.07 -5.80 -16.97
CA TRP A 901 -24.38 -4.54 -16.72
C TRP A 901 -25.13 -3.36 -17.38
N PRO A 902 -25.21 -2.18 -16.74
CA PRO A 902 -24.62 -1.81 -15.44
C PRO A 902 -25.55 -2.05 -14.23
N LYS A 903 -26.70 -2.72 -14.42
CA LYS A 903 -27.70 -2.91 -13.35
C LYS A 903 -27.24 -3.86 -12.25
N THR A 904 -26.25 -4.69 -12.56
CA THR A 904 -25.55 -5.52 -11.58
C THR A 904 -24.93 -4.69 -10.47
N ASP A 905 -24.34 -3.53 -10.75
CA ASP A 905 -23.65 -2.72 -9.74
C ASP A 905 -24.37 -1.41 -9.41
N TRP A 906 -25.01 -0.76 -10.39
CA TRP A 906 -25.82 0.46 -10.19
C TRP A 906 -27.29 0.16 -9.87
N GLY A 907 -27.73 -1.10 -9.88
CA GLY A 907 -28.97 -1.54 -9.25
C GLY A 907 -30.25 -0.71 -9.52
N TRP A 908 -31.16 -0.79 -8.56
CA TRP A 908 -32.32 0.08 -8.39
C TRP A 908 -31.94 1.36 -7.63
N LEU A 909 -31.11 1.22 -6.60
CA LEU A 909 -30.59 2.34 -5.80
C LEU A 909 -29.19 2.05 -5.27
N TRP A 910 -28.37 3.10 -5.19
CA TRP A 910 -27.07 3.07 -4.55
C TRP A 910 -26.74 4.39 -3.85
N ASN A 911 -25.97 4.30 -2.77
CA ASN A 911 -25.42 5.43 -2.05
C ASN A 911 -24.02 5.11 -1.49
N PHE A 912 -23.12 6.10 -1.60
CA PHE A 912 -21.74 6.01 -1.14
C PHE A 912 -21.45 7.03 -0.03
N LEU A 913 -20.47 6.69 0.81
CA LEU A 913 -19.76 7.60 1.70
C LEU A 913 -18.36 7.84 1.15
N ASP A 914 -17.81 9.04 1.35
CA ASP A 914 -16.40 9.28 1.09
C ASP A 914 -15.52 8.89 2.30
N LYS A 915 -14.21 9.10 2.15
CA LYS A 915 -13.19 8.80 3.17
C LYS A 915 -13.36 9.57 4.49
N ASP A 916 -14.17 10.63 4.52
CA ASP A 916 -14.42 11.45 5.71
C ASP A 916 -15.81 11.16 6.30
N GLY A 917 -16.52 10.14 5.77
CA GLY A 917 -17.86 9.73 6.20
C GLY A 917 -18.97 10.62 5.66
N LYS A 918 -18.68 11.44 4.65
CA LYS A 918 -19.63 12.36 4.03
C LYS A 918 -20.48 11.63 3.01
N PHE A 919 -21.78 11.90 3.00
CA PHE A 919 -22.68 11.29 2.03
C PHE A 919 -22.39 11.83 0.63
N GLY A 920 -22.26 10.92 -0.34
CA GLY A 920 -22.33 11.26 -1.75
C GLY A 920 -23.77 11.45 -2.21
N SER A 921 -24.00 11.26 -3.51
CA SER A 921 -25.38 11.20 -4.01
C SER A 921 -26.07 9.90 -3.55
N THR A 922 -27.37 9.98 -3.29
CA THR A 922 -28.25 8.79 -3.27
C THR A 922 -28.98 8.75 -4.59
N THR A 923 -28.71 7.72 -5.39
CA THR A 923 -29.15 7.68 -6.78
C THR A 923 -30.16 6.56 -7.01
N PHE A 924 -31.28 6.92 -7.64
CA PHE A 924 -32.26 6.01 -8.20
C PHE A 924 -31.95 5.76 -9.67
N ARG A 925 -32.02 4.50 -10.08
CA ARG A 925 -32.06 4.16 -11.50
C ARG A 925 -33.37 4.66 -12.12
N GLY A 926 -33.29 5.22 -13.33
CA GLY A 926 -34.45 5.75 -14.02
C GLY A 926 -35.08 4.78 -15.03
N THR A 927 -34.26 4.21 -15.92
CA THR A 927 -34.74 3.35 -17.02
C THR A 927 -33.88 2.09 -17.19
N ASP A 928 -34.40 1.13 -17.97
CA ASP A 928 -33.71 -0.12 -18.31
C ASP A 928 -32.60 0.05 -19.37
N ALA A 929 -32.49 1.25 -19.97
CA ALA A 929 -31.58 1.51 -21.08
C ALA A 929 -30.13 1.77 -20.61
N THR A 930 -29.17 1.56 -21.52
CA THR A 930 -27.79 2.07 -21.39
C THR A 930 -27.76 3.59 -21.21
N ARG A 931 -28.76 4.28 -21.80
CA ARG A 931 -29.05 5.71 -21.66
C ARG A 931 -30.01 5.96 -20.51
N ASN A 932 -29.50 6.08 -19.29
CA ASN A 932 -30.28 6.05 -18.05
C ASN A 932 -30.73 7.45 -17.59
N LYS A 933 -31.99 7.58 -17.16
CA LYS A 933 -32.59 8.80 -16.58
C LYS A 933 -32.42 8.88 -15.05
N GLU A 934 -31.19 8.83 -14.56
CA GLU A 934 -30.93 8.74 -13.12
C GLU A 934 -31.47 9.95 -12.36
N PHE A 935 -31.97 9.69 -11.16
CA PHE A 935 -32.41 10.73 -10.24
C PHE A 935 -31.56 10.68 -8.97
N ARG A 936 -30.92 11.80 -8.65
CA ARG A 936 -29.87 11.88 -7.62
C ARG A 936 -30.24 12.92 -6.57
N TYR A 937 -30.31 12.51 -5.31
CA TYR A 937 -30.31 13.43 -4.17
C TYR A 937 -28.87 13.76 -3.79
N ASP A 938 -28.56 15.04 -3.60
CA ASP A 938 -27.27 15.51 -3.07
C ASP A 938 -27.36 15.66 -1.54
N PHE A 939 -26.86 14.67 -0.82
CA PHE A 939 -26.73 14.69 0.64
C PHE A 939 -25.31 15.04 1.10
N SER A 940 -24.51 15.73 0.28
CA SER A 940 -23.15 16.15 0.64
C SER A 940 -23.06 17.16 1.78
N ASN A 941 -24.16 17.54 2.41
CA ASN A 941 -24.18 18.27 3.68
C ASN A 941 -24.32 17.36 4.91
N VAL A 942 -24.51 16.05 4.72
CA VAL A 942 -24.66 15.04 5.78
C VAL A 942 -23.34 14.29 5.96
N THR A 943 -22.96 14.05 7.21
CA THR A 943 -21.73 13.32 7.56
C THR A 943 -21.99 12.45 8.78
N ILE A 944 -21.54 11.20 8.72
CA ILE A 944 -21.49 10.30 9.89
C ILE A 944 -20.03 10.08 10.28
N LYS A 945 -19.80 9.68 11.53
CA LYS A 945 -18.45 9.49 12.09
C LYS A 945 -18.19 8.02 12.38
N ALA A 946 -16.93 7.62 12.26
CA ALA A 946 -16.46 6.33 12.72
C ALA A 946 -16.38 6.32 14.25
N GLY A 947 -16.77 5.21 14.88
CA GLY A 947 -16.79 5.01 16.33
C GLY A 947 -18.20 5.00 16.95
N PRO A 948 -18.98 6.09 16.87
CA PRO A 948 -20.32 6.15 17.46
C PRO A 948 -21.36 5.29 16.72
N TRP A 949 -22.31 4.74 17.49
CA TRP A 949 -23.53 4.14 16.92
C TRP A 949 -24.46 5.22 16.36
N THR A 950 -24.89 5.06 15.11
CA THR A 950 -25.78 5.97 14.40
C THR A 950 -27.00 5.22 13.91
N HIS A 951 -28.20 5.72 14.19
CA HIS A 951 -29.43 5.18 13.63
C HIS A 951 -29.70 5.83 12.27
N LEU A 952 -29.87 5.03 11.23
CA LEU A 952 -30.23 5.48 9.90
C LEU A 952 -31.63 4.99 9.54
N ALA A 953 -32.45 5.88 8.97
CA ALA A 953 -33.70 5.49 8.34
C ALA A 953 -33.85 6.10 6.94
N TYR A 954 -34.05 5.24 5.95
CA TYR A 954 -34.36 5.58 4.57
C TYR A 954 -35.85 5.34 4.33
N VAL A 955 -36.61 6.42 4.21
CA VAL A 955 -38.06 6.39 3.97
C VAL A 955 -38.30 6.62 2.48
N PHE A 956 -38.73 5.57 1.80
CA PHE A 956 -39.13 5.60 0.40
C PHE A 956 -40.64 5.83 0.35
N ASP A 957 -41.05 7.02 -0.07
CA ASP A 957 -42.45 7.41 -0.12
C ASP A 957 -42.94 7.48 -1.57
N PHE A 958 -43.97 6.70 -1.88
CA PHE A 958 -44.62 6.65 -3.17
C PHE A 958 -46.05 7.18 -3.08
N ASN A 959 -46.40 8.07 -4.00
CA ASN A 959 -47.78 8.51 -4.14
C ASN A 959 -48.61 7.55 -5.03
N ASP A 960 -49.91 7.79 -5.13
CA ASP A 960 -50.84 6.96 -5.93
C ASP A 960 -50.50 6.94 -7.44
N ALA A 961 -49.72 7.91 -7.93
CA ALA A 961 -49.23 7.96 -9.31
C ALA A 961 -47.92 7.16 -9.52
N GLY A 962 -47.40 6.50 -8.48
CA GLY A 962 -46.15 5.72 -8.52
C GLY A 962 -44.89 6.59 -8.58
N GLN A 963 -44.99 7.87 -8.24
CA GLN A 963 -43.84 8.78 -8.16
C GLN A 963 -43.20 8.68 -6.77
N ALA A 964 -41.87 8.76 -6.70
CA ALA A 964 -41.11 8.52 -5.48
C ALA A 964 -40.54 9.79 -4.86
N LYS A 965 -40.43 9.78 -3.53
CA LYS A 965 -39.67 10.72 -2.71
C LYS A 965 -38.83 9.95 -1.70
N LEU A 966 -37.63 10.45 -1.40
CA LEU A 966 -36.74 9.87 -0.39
C LEU A 966 -36.60 10.84 0.77
N HIS A 967 -36.77 10.34 1.99
CA HIS A 967 -36.34 11.03 3.20
C HIS A 967 -35.25 10.23 3.89
N LEU A 968 -34.15 10.92 4.21
CA LEU A 968 -33.06 10.38 5.01
C LEU A 968 -33.19 10.92 6.44
N TYR A 969 -33.17 10.03 7.42
CA TYR A 969 -33.10 10.39 8.83
C TYR A 969 -31.80 9.85 9.43
N VAL A 970 -31.15 10.68 10.23
CA VAL A 970 -29.97 10.33 11.02
C VAL A 970 -30.30 10.60 12.48
N ASN A 971 -30.23 9.58 13.33
CA ASN A 971 -30.58 9.64 14.75
C ASN A 971 -31.98 10.26 15.00
N GLY A 972 -32.96 9.87 14.18
CA GLY A 972 -34.34 10.36 14.30
C GLY A 972 -34.57 11.77 13.73
N VAL A 973 -33.54 12.44 13.23
CA VAL A 973 -33.63 13.79 12.66
C VAL A 973 -33.60 13.73 11.13
N LYS A 974 -34.63 14.31 10.51
CA LYS A 974 -34.73 14.41 9.04
C LYS A 974 -33.60 15.28 8.49
N GLN A 975 -32.87 14.77 7.50
CA GLN A 975 -31.82 15.49 6.80
C GLN A 975 -32.39 16.18 5.56
N ALA A 976 -32.08 17.46 5.38
CA ALA A 976 -32.43 18.20 4.17
C ALA A 976 -31.33 18.00 3.12
N PRO A 977 -31.63 17.57 1.88
CA PRO A 977 -30.64 17.52 0.81
C PRO A 977 -30.20 18.93 0.42
N LYS A 978 -28.95 19.08 -0.01
CA LYS A 978 -28.44 20.34 -0.59
C LYS A 978 -29.15 20.66 -1.92
N GLY A 979 -29.47 19.62 -2.68
CA GLY A 979 -30.19 19.73 -3.94
C GLY A 979 -30.45 18.36 -4.56
N TRP A 980 -30.85 18.37 -5.83
CA TRP A 980 -31.13 17.17 -6.59
C TRP A 980 -30.87 17.40 -8.09
N THR A 981 -30.62 16.31 -8.80
CA THR A 981 -30.43 16.32 -10.25
C THR A 981 -31.12 15.16 -10.93
N ARG A 982 -31.50 15.37 -12.19
CA ARG A 982 -31.86 14.32 -13.13
C ARG A 982 -30.89 14.35 -14.30
N THR A 983 -30.33 13.19 -14.66
CA THR A 983 -29.34 13.09 -15.72
C THR A 983 -29.84 12.24 -16.88
N VAL A 984 -29.36 12.52 -18.09
CA VAL A 984 -29.51 11.68 -19.28
C VAL A 984 -28.12 11.50 -19.88
N ASP A 985 -27.68 10.26 -20.08
CA ASP A 985 -26.34 9.93 -20.58
C ASP A 985 -25.22 10.54 -19.72
N GLY A 986 -25.41 10.52 -18.39
CA GLY A 986 -24.48 11.11 -17.42
C GLY A 986 -24.52 12.65 -17.35
N ASN A 987 -25.20 13.33 -18.27
CA ASN A 987 -25.30 14.78 -18.30
C ASN A 987 -26.51 15.26 -17.50
N VAL A 988 -26.32 16.27 -16.66
CA VAL A 988 -27.41 16.90 -15.90
C VAL A 988 -28.36 17.61 -16.87
N VAL A 989 -29.63 17.20 -16.89
CA VAL A 989 -30.68 17.84 -17.71
C VAL A 989 -31.64 18.68 -16.89
N VAL A 990 -31.82 18.35 -15.60
CA VAL A 990 -32.65 19.11 -14.66
C VAL A 990 -31.93 19.10 -13.30
N SER A 991 -32.00 20.22 -12.59
CA SER A 991 -31.49 20.32 -11.22
C SER A 991 -32.35 21.27 -10.38
N GLY A 992 -32.32 21.09 -9.06
CA GLY A 992 -32.97 21.99 -8.11
C GLY A 992 -32.23 22.01 -6.78
N THR A 993 -32.50 23.03 -5.96
CA THR A 993 -31.96 23.16 -4.60
C THR A 993 -32.95 22.60 -3.58
N GLY A 994 -32.44 22.14 -2.44
CA GLY A 994 -33.28 21.60 -1.38
C GLY A 994 -34.01 20.32 -1.77
N GLU A 995 -35.19 20.12 -1.17
CA GLU A 995 -35.96 18.89 -1.31
C GLU A 995 -36.87 18.92 -2.57
N PRO A 996 -36.79 17.90 -3.44
CA PRO A 996 -37.64 17.82 -4.63
C PRO A 996 -39.10 17.47 -4.30
N ASP A 997 -40.00 17.78 -5.24
CA ASP A 997 -41.33 17.17 -5.31
C ASP A 997 -41.24 15.69 -5.71
N TYR A 998 -42.36 14.95 -5.68
CA TYR A 998 -42.41 13.55 -6.11
C TYR A 998 -41.90 13.38 -7.55
N GLN A 999 -40.98 12.43 -7.75
CA GLN A 999 -40.33 12.21 -9.05
C GLN A 999 -40.86 10.96 -9.75
N SER A 1000 -41.13 11.10 -11.06
CA SER A 1000 -41.49 9.99 -11.96
C SER A 1000 -40.26 9.28 -12.52
N ASP A 1001 -40.46 8.34 -13.45
CA ASP A 1001 -39.39 7.61 -14.17
C ASP A 1001 -38.41 6.93 -13.19
N ILE A 1002 -38.93 6.18 -12.21
CA ILE A 1002 -38.13 5.34 -11.30
C ILE A 1002 -38.15 3.91 -11.82
N TYR A 1003 -36.98 3.29 -11.90
CA TYR A 1003 -36.84 1.92 -12.37
C TYR A 1003 -37.70 0.96 -11.53
N SER A 1004 -38.27 -0.06 -12.16
CA SER A 1004 -39.09 -1.04 -11.45
C SER A 1004 -38.20 -2.03 -10.68
N MET A 1005 -38.44 -2.14 -9.38
CA MET A 1005 -37.85 -3.15 -8.52
C MET A 1005 -38.35 -4.55 -8.86
N ARG A 1006 -37.43 -5.52 -8.85
CA ARG A 1006 -37.63 -6.93 -9.11
C ARG A 1006 -37.54 -7.72 -7.81
N GLY A 1007 -38.26 -8.84 -7.73
CA GLY A 1007 -38.21 -9.72 -6.55
C GLY A 1007 -36.83 -10.33 -6.28
N GLN A 1008 -35.94 -10.35 -7.27
CA GLN A 1008 -34.56 -10.83 -7.15
C GLN A 1008 -33.60 -9.80 -6.55
N ASN A 1009 -34.01 -8.53 -6.42
CA ASN A 1009 -33.15 -7.53 -5.82
C ASN A 1009 -32.87 -7.89 -4.35
N ILE A 1010 -31.60 -7.73 -3.97
CA ILE A 1010 -31.17 -7.80 -2.58
C ILE A 1010 -31.18 -6.37 -2.04
N VAL A 1011 -31.94 -6.18 -0.96
CA VAL A 1011 -32.05 -4.93 -0.21
C VAL A 1011 -31.04 -5.00 0.92
N ALA A 1012 -29.93 -4.27 0.79
CA ALA A 1012 -28.78 -4.49 1.66
C ALA A 1012 -28.03 -3.22 2.03
N ILE A 1013 -27.43 -3.28 3.21
CA ILE A 1013 -26.35 -2.38 3.62
C ILE A 1013 -24.99 -3.05 3.37
N GLY A 1014 -23.96 -2.25 3.11
CA GLY A 1014 -22.62 -2.75 2.81
C GLY A 1014 -22.51 -3.52 1.49
N GLY A 1015 -21.46 -4.33 1.36
CA GLY A 1015 -21.12 -5.03 0.12
C GLY A 1015 -20.38 -4.16 -0.90
N SER A 1016 -19.48 -4.77 -1.67
CA SER A 1016 -18.62 -4.05 -2.62
C SER A 1016 -19.36 -3.57 -3.88
N HIS A 1017 -18.82 -2.53 -4.50
CA HIS A 1017 -19.26 -1.96 -5.77
C HIS A 1017 -18.05 -1.79 -6.71
N PHE A 1018 -18.27 -1.73 -8.03
CA PHE A 1018 -17.23 -1.67 -9.07
C PHE A 1018 -16.00 -0.80 -8.73
N ASP A 1019 -16.21 0.40 -8.14
CA ASP A 1019 -15.14 1.32 -7.69
C ASP A 1019 -15.12 1.63 -6.18
N ASN A 1020 -16.01 1.02 -5.38
CA ASN A 1020 -16.17 1.36 -3.97
C ASN A 1020 -16.08 0.12 -3.09
N GLY A 1021 -15.36 0.26 -1.97
CA GLY A 1021 -15.29 -0.77 -0.93
C GLY A 1021 -16.64 -0.99 -0.27
N GLY A 1022 -16.77 -2.11 0.43
CA GLY A 1022 -17.92 -2.32 1.31
C GLY A 1022 -17.75 -1.57 2.64
N LEU A 1023 -18.78 -1.63 3.47
CA LEU A 1023 -18.79 -0.96 4.76
C LEU A 1023 -17.99 -1.73 5.82
N ASP A 1024 -16.93 -1.12 6.36
CA ASP A 1024 -16.25 -1.57 7.59
C ASP A 1024 -17.02 -1.02 8.81
N GLY A 1025 -17.97 -1.81 9.31
CA GLY A 1025 -18.83 -1.41 10.41
C GLY A 1025 -19.65 -2.56 10.97
N THR A 1026 -20.35 -2.29 12.07
CA THR A 1026 -21.26 -3.22 12.74
C THR A 1026 -22.70 -2.74 12.59
N VAL A 1027 -23.61 -3.63 12.19
CA VAL A 1027 -25.06 -3.36 12.14
C VAL A 1027 -25.79 -4.05 13.29
N ASP A 1028 -26.84 -3.40 13.79
CA ASP A 1028 -27.77 -3.97 14.76
C ASP A 1028 -29.22 -3.52 14.49
N ASN A 1029 -30.20 -4.29 14.99
CA ASN A 1029 -31.64 -4.02 14.90
C ASN A 1029 -32.09 -3.58 13.50
N PHE A 1030 -31.84 -4.41 12.47
CA PHE A 1030 -32.21 -4.12 11.09
C PHE A 1030 -33.72 -4.29 10.89
N GLN A 1031 -34.38 -3.31 10.30
CA GLN A 1031 -35.84 -3.24 10.21
C GLN A 1031 -36.30 -2.96 8.78
N TYR A 1032 -37.39 -3.63 8.39
CA TYR A 1032 -38.15 -3.38 7.17
C TYR A 1032 -39.62 -3.09 7.52
N TRP A 1033 -40.09 -1.93 7.05
CA TRP A 1033 -41.46 -1.45 7.23
C TRP A 1033 -42.16 -1.39 5.89
N GLU A 1034 -43.39 -1.91 5.81
CA GLU A 1034 -44.22 -1.89 4.60
C GLU A 1034 -45.01 -0.58 4.42
N LYS A 1035 -44.45 0.54 4.92
CA LYS A 1035 -44.98 1.89 4.82
C LYS A 1035 -43.87 2.94 4.85
N ALA A 1036 -44.19 4.17 4.43
CA ALA A 1036 -43.38 5.34 4.76
C ALA A 1036 -43.62 5.74 6.22
N LEU A 1037 -42.55 5.86 7.01
CA LEU A 1037 -42.64 6.32 8.40
C LEU A 1037 -42.68 7.85 8.48
N THR A 1038 -43.51 8.34 9.40
CA THR A 1038 -43.48 9.74 9.85
C THR A 1038 -42.27 10.01 10.74
N ALA A 1039 -41.93 11.28 10.98
CA ALA A 1039 -40.79 11.64 11.83
C ALA A 1039 -40.88 11.07 13.27
N ASP A 1040 -42.09 11.04 13.85
CA ASP A 1040 -42.29 10.46 15.18
C ASP A 1040 -42.18 8.93 15.16
N GLU A 1041 -42.67 8.27 14.11
CA GLU A 1041 -42.48 6.83 13.95
C GLU A 1041 -41.02 6.45 13.72
N VAL A 1042 -40.22 7.29 13.05
CA VAL A 1042 -38.76 7.08 12.94
C VAL A 1042 -38.09 7.13 14.31
N LYS A 1043 -38.51 8.04 15.20
CA LYS A 1043 -38.01 8.07 16.59
C LYS A 1043 -38.39 6.80 17.35
N VAL A 1044 -39.61 6.29 17.14
CA VAL A 1044 -40.03 5.01 17.71
C VAL A 1044 -39.17 3.86 17.19
N ALA A 1045 -38.81 3.86 15.91
CA ALA A 1045 -37.98 2.83 15.28
C ALA A 1045 -36.56 2.73 15.85
N MET A 1046 -36.08 3.73 16.59
CA MET A 1046 -34.75 3.72 17.21
C MET A 1046 -34.65 2.79 18.43
N GLY A 1047 -35.77 2.47 19.08
CA GLY A 1047 -35.82 1.67 20.31
C GLY A 1047 -36.35 0.25 20.09
N ASP A 1048 -36.59 -0.46 21.19
CA ASP A 1048 -37.20 -1.78 21.18
C ASP A 1048 -38.73 -1.72 21.23
N PHE A 1049 -39.38 -2.79 20.75
CA PHE A 1049 -40.83 -2.90 20.77
C PHE A 1049 -41.31 -3.94 21.78
N THR A 1050 -42.21 -3.53 22.67
CA THR A 1050 -42.97 -4.44 23.56
C THR A 1050 -44.15 -5.09 22.83
N THR A 1051 -44.68 -4.42 21.80
CA THR A 1051 -45.73 -4.91 20.90
C THR A 1051 -45.39 -4.51 19.47
N ASN A 1052 -45.62 -5.41 18.50
CA ASN A 1052 -45.33 -5.14 17.08
C ASN A 1052 -46.03 -3.86 16.59
N PRO A 1053 -45.29 -2.81 16.20
CA PRO A 1053 -45.87 -1.60 15.66
C PRO A 1053 -46.57 -1.84 14.32
N GLN A 1054 -47.58 -1.00 14.02
CA GLN A 1054 -48.31 -1.09 12.76
C GLN A 1054 -47.39 -0.81 11.56
N GLY A 1055 -47.37 -1.73 10.59
CA GLY A 1055 -46.56 -1.61 9.38
C GLY A 1055 -45.12 -2.11 9.52
N LEU A 1056 -44.69 -2.58 10.70
CA LEU A 1056 -43.43 -3.30 10.84
C LEU A 1056 -43.57 -4.68 10.22
N LYS A 1057 -42.87 -4.94 9.13
CA LYS A 1057 -42.95 -6.21 8.41
C LYS A 1057 -41.98 -7.23 8.97
N ALA A 1058 -40.74 -6.84 9.19
CA ALA A 1058 -39.68 -7.69 9.73
C ALA A 1058 -38.65 -6.86 10.49
N MET A 1059 -38.17 -7.38 11.62
CA MET A 1059 -37.04 -6.86 12.37
C MET A 1059 -36.11 -8.01 12.74
N TRP A 1060 -34.81 -7.79 12.59
CA TRP A 1060 -33.76 -8.74 12.98
C TRP A 1060 -32.90 -8.10 14.08
N THR A 1061 -33.01 -8.63 15.30
CA THR A 1061 -32.22 -8.21 16.47
C THR A 1061 -30.95 -9.03 16.66
N PHE A 1062 -30.76 -10.08 15.84
CA PHE A 1062 -29.61 -11.00 15.88
C PHE A 1062 -29.37 -11.74 17.20
N GLU A 1063 -30.25 -11.65 18.19
CA GLU A 1063 -30.10 -12.37 19.47
C GLU A 1063 -30.22 -13.90 19.32
N ASN A 1064 -30.91 -14.37 18.28
CA ASN A 1064 -31.02 -15.80 17.96
C ASN A 1064 -29.97 -16.23 16.94
N GLU A 1065 -29.48 -17.47 17.07
CA GLU A 1065 -28.59 -18.07 16.06
C GLU A 1065 -29.25 -18.13 14.68
N PRO A 1066 -28.47 -17.99 13.59
CA PRO A 1066 -28.99 -18.16 12.24
C PRO A 1066 -29.37 -19.62 11.97
N LYS A 1067 -30.14 -19.85 10.91
CA LYS A 1067 -30.50 -21.19 10.46
C LYS A 1067 -29.26 -21.98 10.05
N SER A 1068 -29.11 -23.18 10.65
CA SER A 1068 -28.07 -24.15 10.31
C SER A 1068 -28.03 -24.42 8.79
N ASN A 1069 -26.84 -24.35 8.19
CA ASN A 1069 -26.55 -24.54 6.76
C ASN A 1069 -27.08 -23.46 5.79
N ASP A 1070 -27.78 -22.44 6.28
CA ASP A 1070 -28.35 -21.34 5.48
C ASP A 1070 -27.77 -19.97 5.87
N TYR A 1071 -27.15 -19.86 7.07
CA TYR A 1071 -26.52 -18.65 7.63
C TYR A 1071 -27.43 -17.41 7.76
N ARG A 1072 -28.70 -17.51 7.37
CA ARG A 1072 -29.70 -16.44 7.48
C ARG A 1072 -30.42 -16.45 8.83
N PHE A 1073 -30.78 -15.26 9.28
CA PHE A 1073 -31.56 -15.00 10.49
C PHE A 1073 -33.05 -14.90 10.15
N GLU A 1074 -33.88 -15.49 11.01
CA GLU A 1074 -35.33 -15.27 11.00
C GLU A 1074 -35.65 -13.93 11.67
N ALA A 1075 -36.66 -13.23 11.15
CA ALA A 1075 -37.16 -12.02 11.78
C ALA A 1075 -37.69 -12.35 13.19
N THR A 1076 -37.23 -11.59 14.19
CA THR A 1076 -37.62 -11.76 15.60
C THR A 1076 -38.91 -11.03 15.94
N GLN A 1077 -39.26 -9.99 15.18
CA GLN A 1077 -40.48 -9.21 15.31
C GLN A 1077 -41.04 -8.78 13.94
N GLY A 1078 -42.30 -8.34 13.90
CA GLY A 1078 -43.00 -7.90 12.69
C GLY A 1078 -44.18 -8.78 12.28
N SER A 1079 -44.88 -8.36 11.22
CA SER A 1079 -46.08 -9.05 10.71
C SER A 1079 -45.78 -10.24 9.78
N ALA A 1080 -44.56 -10.37 9.26
CA ALA A 1080 -44.18 -11.47 8.39
C ALA A 1080 -43.92 -12.77 9.16
N THR A 1081 -44.21 -13.91 8.52
CA THR A 1081 -43.88 -15.23 9.07
C THR A 1081 -42.36 -15.40 9.19
N PRO A 1082 -41.81 -15.70 10.38
CA PRO A 1082 -40.35 -15.78 10.59
C PRO A 1082 -39.62 -16.71 9.62
N SER A 1083 -40.22 -17.85 9.27
CA SER A 1083 -39.62 -18.84 8.37
C SER A 1083 -39.41 -18.37 6.94
N THR A 1084 -40.09 -17.30 6.52
CA THR A 1084 -39.97 -16.67 5.20
C THR A 1084 -39.30 -15.29 5.26
N ALA A 1085 -39.33 -14.62 6.42
CA ALA A 1085 -38.66 -13.34 6.63
C ALA A 1085 -37.18 -13.54 6.99
N LEU A 1086 -36.38 -13.88 5.99
CA LEU A 1086 -34.97 -14.23 6.14
C LEU A 1086 -34.04 -13.11 5.65
N ALA A 1087 -33.03 -12.78 6.45
CA ALA A 1087 -31.95 -11.86 6.09
C ALA A 1087 -30.60 -12.45 6.50
N GLY A 1088 -29.51 -12.09 5.84
CA GLY A 1088 -28.20 -12.65 6.17
C GLY A 1088 -27.03 -11.83 5.67
N MET A 1089 -25.86 -12.18 6.21
CA MET A 1089 -24.58 -11.76 5.66
C MET A 1089 -24.39 -12.42 4.30
N HIS A 1090 -23.95 -11.66 3.31
CA HIS A 1090 -23.76 -12.17 1.96
C HIS A 1090 -22.60 -11.51 1.23
N ASN A 1091 -22.12 -12.26 0.24
CA ASN A 1091 -21.27 -11.76 -0.82
C ASN A 1091 -21.70 -12.38 -2.16
N TYR A 1092 -20.92 -12.14 -3.20
CA TYR A 1092 -21.21 -12.63 -4.53
C TYR A 1092 -20.03 -13.41 -5.08
N GLN A 1093 -20.30 -14.65 -5.49
CA GLN A 1093 -19.37 -15.42 -6.31
C GLN A 1093 -19.52 -14.96 -7.77
N LYS A 1094 -18.42 -14.57 -8.41
CA LYS A 1094 -18.44 -14.11 -9.81
C LYS A 1094 -19.16 -15.11 -10.74
N ALA A 1095 -19.99 -14.58 -11.64
CA ALA A 1095 -20.65 -15.32 -12.71
C ALA A 1095 -20.15 -14.87 -14.10
N ASP A 1096 -20.70 -15.45 -15.18
CA ASP A 1096 -20.15 -15.31 -16.54
C ASP A 1096 -20.31 -13.91 -17.16
N GLY A 1097 -21.37 -13.16 -16.81
CA GLY A 1097 -21.61 -11.81 -17.33
C GLY A 1097 -20.85 -10.70 -16.63
N GLU A 1098 -20.66 -9.56 -17.31
CA GLU A 1098 -20.01 -8.37 -16.75
C GLU A 1098 -20.72 -7.87 -15.47
N GLY A 1099 -19.96 -7.72 -14.38
CA GLY A 1099 -20.47 -7.36 -13.06
C GLY A 1099 -21.36 -8.42 -12.40
N GLN A 1100 -21.63 -9.56 -13.05
CA GLN A 1100 -22.55 -10.57 -12.52
C GLN A 1100 -21.94 -11.37 -11.37
N GLY A 1101 -22.80 -11.76 -10.44
CA GLY A 1101 -22.43 -12.63 -9.34
C GLY A 1101 -23.61 -13.40 -8.76
N THR A 1102 -23.36 -14.66 -8.43
CA THR A 1102 -24.28 -15.52 -7.71
C THR A 1102 -24.22 -15.18 -6.23
N LEU A 1103 -25.38 -14.88 -5.63
CA LEU A 1103 -25.49 -14.59 -4.21
C LEU A 1103 -25.05 -15.78 -3.36
N GLN A 1104 -24.17 -15.52 -2.39
CA GLN A 1104 -23.72 -16.49 -1.40
C GLN A 1104 -24.00 -15.94 0.00
N TRP A 1105 -24.79 -16.69 0.78
CA TRP A 1105 -24.94 -16.41 2.20
C TRP A 1105 -23.72 -16.94 2.94
N ILE A 1106 -23.17 -16.13 3.83
CA ILE A 1106 -21.92 -16.44 4.53
C ILE A 1106 -22.15 -16.40 6.04
N GLU A 1107 -21.29 -17.11 6.76
CA GLU A 1107 -21.30 -17.13 8.22
C GLU A 1107 -21.07 -15.73 8.79
N ALA A 1108 -21.91 -15.34 9.75
CA ALA A 1108 -21.81 -14.04 10.39
C ALA A 1108 -20.70 -14.01 11.44
N GLN A 1109 -20.06 -12.85 11.58
CA GLN A 1109 -19.17 -12.54 12.69
C GLN A 1109 -19.84 -11.51 13.58
N TYR A 1110 -19.58 -11.61 14.89
CA TYR A 1110 -20.31 -10.87 15.90
C TYR A 1110 -19.41 -9.87 16.62
N MET A 1111 -19.98 -8.72 16.92
CA MET A 1111 -19.41 -7.64 17.72
C MET A 1111 -20.44 -7.21 18.78
N PRO A 1112 -20.07 -6.45 19.82
CA PRO A 1112 -21.08 -5.82 20.66
C PRO A 1112 -21.99 -4.97 19.80
N GLY A 1113 -23.28 -5.18 19.95
CA GLY A 1113 -24.32 -4.45 19.25
C GLY A 1113 -24.55 -3.05 19.81
N CYS A 1114 -25.65 -2.45 19.37
CA CYS A 1114 -26.02 -1.09 19.76
C CYS A 1114 -26.33 -1.03 21.26
N PRO A 1115 -25.70 -0.14 22.04
CA PRO A 1115 -25.90 -0.06 23.48
C PRO A 1115 -27.28 0.55 23.87
N PHE A 1116 -28.06 0.99 22.89
CA PHE A 1116 -29.35 1.67 23.09
C PHE A 1116 -30.56 0.77 22.79
N VAL A 1117 -30.31 -0.51 22.52
CA VAL A 1117 -31.35 -1.51 22.26
C VAL A 1117 -31.18 -2.70 23.21
N ALA A 1118 -32.24 -3.47 23.39
CA ALA A 1118 -32.26 -4.62 24.28
C ALA A 1118 -31.54 -5.80 23.64
N GLY A 1119 -30.81 -6.55 24.47
CA GLY A 1119 -30.10 -7.75 24.06
C GLY A 1119 -29.00 -8.09 25.06
N THR A 1120 -28.70 -9.38 25.19
CA THR A 1120 -27.67 -9.88 26.13
C THR A 1120 -26.87 -11.06 25.58
N SER A 1121 -27.11 -11.40 24.31
CA SER A 1121 -26.53 -12.57 23.66
C SER A 1121 -25.03 -12.38 23.37
N TYR A 1122 -24.56 -11.15 23.22
CA TYR A 1122 -23.12 -10.87 23.16
C TYR A 1122 -22.54 -10.72 24.56
N LYS A 1123 -21.62 -11.61 24.93
CA LYS A 1123 -20.86 -11.50 26.18
C LYS A 1123 -19.64 -10.62 25.95
N VAL A 1124 -19.57 -9.52 26.68
CA VAL A 1124 -18.39 -8.65 26.70
C VAL A 1124 -17.49 -9.18 27.80
N VAL A 1125 -16.39 -9.81 27.39
CA VAL A 1125 -15.42 -10.42 28.30
C VAL A 1125 -14.05 -9.86 27.98
N THR A 1126 -13.37 -9.33 28.99
CA THR A 1126 -12.01 -8.80 28.89
C THR A 1126 -11.01 -9.92 29.05
N LEU A 1127 -10.19 -10.12 28.03
CA LEU A 1127 -9.15 -11.14 28.00
C LEU A 1127 -7.75 -10.50 27.91
N PRO A 1128 -6.77 -11.02 28.66
CA PRO A 1128 -5.38 -10.63 28.51
C PRO A 1128 -4.72 -11.31 27.30
N HIS A 1129 -4.02 -10.51 26.49
CA HIS A 1129 -3.12 -10.97 25.45
C HIS A 1129 -1.71 -10.47 25.73
N TRP A 1130 -0.78 -11.41 25.87
CA TRP A 1130 0.63 -11.12 26.06
C TRP A 1130 1.36 -11.21 24.72
N ASP A 1131 1.98 -10.10 24.30
CA ASP A 1131 2.91 -10.05 23.18
C ASP A 1131 4.32 -9.84 23.74
N ILE A 1132 5.04 -10.95 23.86
CA ILE A 1132 6.38 -11.01 24.42
C ILE A 1132 7.22 -11.83 23.45
N ASP A 1133 7.82 -11.14 22.49
CA ASP A 1133 8.60 -11.75 21.42
C ASP A 1133 9.67 -12.69 22.03
N LEU A 1134 9.64 -13.97 21.61
CA LEU A 1134 10.61 -15.01 21.98
C LEU A 1134 10.53 -15.58 23.40
N ALA A 1135 9.48 -15.23 24.14
CA ALA A 1135 9.22 -15.82 25.43
C ALA A 1135 8.59 -17.22 25.30
N GLU A 1136 9.08 -18.18 26.07
CA GLU A 1136 8.37 -19.43 26.34
C GLU A 1136 7.40 -19.19 27.51
N TYR A 1137 6.10 -19.34 27.25
CA TYR A 1137 5.08 -19.25 28.29
C TYR A 1137 5.00 -20.58 29.06
N THR A 1138 5.26 -20.53 30.36
CA THR A 1138 5.16 -21.70 31.25
C THR A 1138 3.84 -21.76 32.03
N ALA A 1139 3.22 -20.60 32.29
CA ALA A 1139 1.88 -20.50 32.84
C ALA A 1139 1.27 -19.16 32.45
N GLN A 1140 -0.05 -19.14 32.20
CA GLN A 1140 -0.82 -17.93 31.98
C GLN A 1140 -2.17 -18.06 32.68
N SER A 1141 -2.60 -17.01 33.36
CA SER A 1141 -3.92 -16.94 33.99
C SER A 1141 -4.31 -15.48 34.14
N GLY A 1142 -5.57 -15.14 33.93
CA GLY A 1142 -6.04 -13.79 34.20
C GLY A 1142 -7.40 -13.51 33.60
N ASP A 1143 -8.02 -12.47 34.11
CA ASP A 1143 -9.25 -11.85 33.61
C ASP A 1143 -9.01 -10.35 33.39
N GLY A 1144 -10.06 -9.56 33.13
CA GLY A 1144 -9.93 -8.11 32.98
C GLY A 1144 -9.37 -7.36 34.19
N LYS A 1145 -9.51 -7.92 35.41
CA LYS A 1145 -9.14 -7.25 36.66
C LYS A 1145 -7.72 -7.54 37.09
N GLN A 1146 -7.27 -8.77 36.89
CA GLN A 1146 -5.93 -9.18 37.30
C GLN A 1146 -5.48 -10.44 36.57
N GLY A 1147 -4.17 -10.58 36.43
CA GLY A 1147 -3.60 -11.79 35.86
C GLY A 1147 -2.09 -11.82 35.92
N SER A 1148 -1.53 -12.91 35.42
CA SER A 1148 -0.10 -13.14 35.35
C SER A 1148 0.28 -14.03 34.16
N ALA A 1149 1.51 -13.84 33.70
CA ALA A 1149 2.18 -14.74 32.76
C ALA A 1149 3.57 -15.07 33.30
N SER A 1150 3.86 -16.36 33.45
CA SER A 1150 5.20 -16.86 33.77
C SER A 1150 5.91 -17.20 32.47
N ILE A 1151 7.00 -16.51 32.20
CA ILE A 1151 7.74 -16.61 30.94
C ILE A 1151 9.20 -16.95 31.17
N LYS A 1152 9.83 -17.56 30.15
CA LYS A 1152 11.27 -17.82 30.10
C LYS A 1152 11.85 -17.35 28.78
N PHE A 1153 13.13 -17.02 28.80
CA PHE A 1153 13.88 -16.73 27.59
C PHE A 1153 15.07 -17.67 27.49
N ALA A 1154 15.13 -18.43 26.40
CA ALA A 1154 16.22 -19.38 26.17
C ALA A 1154 17.57 -18.71 25.88
N ASN A 1155 17.53 -17.47 25.38
CA ASN A 1155 18.71 -16.74 24.94
C ASN A 1155 18.94 -15.49 25.80
N SER A 1156 20.20 -15.12 25.98
CA SER A 1156 20.55 -13.83 26.57
C SER A 1156 20.09 -12.68 25.66
N GLY A 1157 19.58 -11.60 26.23
CA GLY A 1157 19.06 -10.49 25.47
C GLY A 1157 18.24 -9.53 26.32
N GLN A 1158 17.74 -8.48 25.67
CA GLN A 1158 16.83 -7.52 26.27
C GLN A 1158 15.47 -7.67 25.58
N TYR A 1159 14.46 -8.01 26.37
CA TYR A 1159 13.12 -8.30 25.90
C TYR A 1159 12.14 -7.28 26.47
N THR A 1160 11.13 -6.93 25.69
CA THR A 1160 9.99 -6.12 26.13
C THR A 1160 8.78 -7.03 26.30
N ALA A 1161 7.93 -6.75 27.28
CA ALA A 1161 6.70 -7.48 27.47
C ALA A 1161 5.51 -6.55 27.32
N THR A 1162 4.70 -6.76 26.28
CA THR A 1162 3.51 -5.96 26.04
C THR A 1162 2.28 -6.74 26.45
N LEU A 1163 1.51 -6.21 27.40
CA LEU A 1163 0.19 -6.70 27.74
C LEU A 1163 -0.86 -5.87 27.01
N THR A 1164 -1.84 -6.55 26.42
CA THR A 1164 -3.08 -5.94 25.95
C THR A 1164 -4.25 -6.55 26.70
N LEU A 1165 -5.11 -5.72 27.28
CA LEU A 1165 -6.44 -6.13 27.74
C LEU A 1165 -7.45 -5.73 26.68
N GLU A 1166 -8.24 -6.68 26.19
CA GLU A 1166 -9.15 -6.46 25.08
C GLU A 1166 -10.51 -7.12 25.34
N ASN A 1167 -11.57 -6.40 24.98
CA ASN A 1167 -12.93 -6.91 24.87
C ASN A 1167 -13.62 -6.29 23.64
N GLY A 1168 -14.91 -6.58 23.45
CA GLY A 1168 -15.65 -6.04 22.30
C GLY A 1168 -15.77 -4.51 22.25
N TRP A 1169 -15.57 -3.78 23.35
CA TRP A 1169 -15.63 -2.31 23.38
C TRP A 1169 -14.30 -1.65 23.05
N GLY A 1170 -13.19 -2.39 23.09
CA GLY A 1170 -11.88 -1.91 22.71
C GLY A 1170 -10.78 -2.58 23.52
N LYS A 1171 -9.61 -1.94 23.52
CA LYS A 1171 -8.44 -2.43 24.23
C LYS A 1171 -7.65 -1.33 24.92
N ASP A 1172 -6.84 -1.74 25.89
CA ASP A 1172 -5.75 -0.95 26.43
C ASP A 1172 -4.45 -1.77 26.42
N THR A 1173 -3.32 -1.11 26.17
CA THR A 1173 -2.03 -1.77 25.98
C THR A 1173 -0.97 -1.08 26.84
N LYS A 1174 -0.20 -1.87 27.57
CA LYS A 1174 0.93 -1.40 28.38
C LYS A 1174 2.16 -2.25 28.10
N THR A 1175 3.28 -1.60 27.84
CA THR A 1175 4.57 -2.28 27.64
C THR A 1175 5.43 -2.09 28.88
N PHE A 1176 5.89 -3.20 29.42
CA PHE A 1176 6.91 -3.23 30.47
C PHE A 1176 8.27 -2.92 29.84
N SER A 1177 9.03 -2.02 30.47
CA SER A 1177 10.29 -1.47 29.96
C SER A 1177 11.23 -2.56 29.45
N TYR A 1178 11.95 -3.29 30.32
CA TYR A 1178 12.86 -4.35 29.88
C TYR A 1178 13.02 -5.52 30.85
N ILE A 1179 13.14 -6.71 30.26
CA ILE A 1179 13.59 -7.94 30.90
C ILE A 1179 14.97 -8.27 30.32
N ILE A 1180 16.01 -8.22 31.14
CA ILE A 1180 17.41 -8.44 30.75
C ILE A 1180 17.79 -9.86 31.14
N VAL A 1181 18.18 -10.68 30.16
CA VAL A 1181 18.45 -12.10 30.34
C VAL A 1181 19.95 -12.38 30.12
N GLY A 1182 20.61 -13.06 31.07
CA GLY A 1182 21.99 -13.55 30.96
C GLY A 1182 23.08 -12.49 31.22
N GLY A 1183 22.75 -11.43 31.95
CA GLY A 1183 23.72 -10.45 32.43
C GLY A 1183 24.26 -10.86 33.80
N THR A 1184 25.27 -11.73 33.86
CA THR A 1184 26.03 -11.91 35.11
C THR A 1184 26.72 -10.59 35.44
N SER A 1185 26.20 -9.89 36.45
CA SER A 1185 26.98 -8.93 37.22
C SER A 1185 28.20 -9.65 37.76
N VAL A 1186 29.39 -9.25 37.30
CA VAL A 1186 30.60 -9.53 38.08
C VAL A 1186 30.46 -8.71 39.35
N ASP A 1187 30.41 -9.42 40.47
CA ASP A 1187 30.40 -8.87 41.82
C ASP A 1187 31.48 -7.79 42.02
N GLU A 1188 31.13 -6.86 42.91
CA GLU A 1188 31.88 -5.68 43.38
C GLU A 1188 31.82 -4.43 42.48
N LEU A 1189 30.90 -3.51 42.84
CA LEU A 1189 31.28 -2.18 43.37
C LEU A 1189 30.04 -1.32 43.69
N GLY A 1190 29.81 -1.10 44.99
CA GLY A 1190 29.25 0.15 45.53
C GLY A 1190 27.76 0.45 45.27
N ALA A 1191 26.96 0.42 46.34
CA ALA A 1191 25.55 0.73 46.40
C ALA A 1191 25.17 2.22 46.11
N ASP A 1192 25.74 2.84 45.07
CA ASP A 1192 25.38 4.20 44.66
C ASP A 1192 25.76 4.54 43.19
N THR A 1193 25.76 3.57 42.26
CA THR A 1193 26.14 3.83 40.87
C THR A 1193 25.00 4.43 40.06
N GLN A 1194 25.00 5.75 39.90
CA GLN A 1194 24.08 6.54 39.06
C GLN A 1194 24.20 6.27 37.55
N VAL A 1195 24.99 5.28 37.10
CA VAL A 1195 25.31 5.05 35.69
C VAL A 1195 25.64 3.58 35.36
N ASN A 1196 25.08 3.03 34.28
CA ASN A 1196 25.31 1.65 33.80
C ASN A 1196 25.96 1.62 32.40
N LEU A 1197 26.90 0.70 32.14
CA LEU A 1197 27.57 0.55 30.83
C LEU A 1197 27.34 -0.81 30.18
N PHE A 1198 26.94 -0.85 28.91
CA PHE A 1198 26.74 -2.09 28.17
C PHE A 1198 26.74 -1.90 26.63
N PRO A 1199 26.93 -2.96 25.82
CA PRO A 1199 27.37 -4.29 26.24
C PRO A 1199 28.78 -4.25 26.82
N ASN A 1200 29.09 -5.17 27.72
CA ASN A 1200 30.45 -5.38 28.21
C ASN A 1200 30.68 -6.89 28.29
N PRO A 1201 31.47 -7.49 27.38
CA PRO A 1201 32.34 -6.85 26.37
C PRO A 1201 31.59 -6.22 25.18
N PHE A 1202 32.14 -5.15 24.60
CA PHE A 1202 31.62 -4.42 23.43
C PHE A 1202 32.52 -4.55 22.19
N VAL A 1203 32.01 -4.24 20.99
CA VAL A 1203 32.80 -4.33 19.73
C VAL A 1203 33.41 -2.98 19.34
N GLU A 1204 32.61 -1.92 19.15
CA GLU A 1204 33.12 -0.58 18.79
C GLU A 1204 32.64 0.54 19.72
N GLN A 1205 31.47 0.36 20.34
CA GLN A 1205 30.83 1.35 21.18
C GLN A 1205 30.30 0.70 22.45
N VAL A 1206 30.41 1.40 23.58
CA VAL A 1206 29.78 1.05 24.85
C VAL A 1206 28.72 2.11 25.17
N ASN A 1207 27.50 1.69 25.46
CA ASN A 1207 26.42 2.59 25.83
C ASN A 1207 26.48 2.90 27.32
N VAL A 1208 26.15 4.13 27.68
CA VAL A 1208 26.11 4.63 29.05
C VAL A 1208 24.68 5.08 29.35
N LYS A 1209 24.05 4.51 30.38
CA LYS A 1209 22.73 4.94 30.91
C LYS A 1209 22.93 5.88 32.07
N PHE A 1210 22.40 7.10 32.00
CA PHE A 1210 22.45 8.03 33.14
C PHE A 1210 21.17 7.91 33.96
N ALA A 1211 21.29 7.62 35.26
CA ALA A 1211 20.11 7.50 36.13
C ALA A 1211 19.40 8.85 36.34
N ASN A 1212 20.14 9.96 36.27
CA ASN A 1212 19.63 11.31 36.48
C ASN A 1212 19.96 12.22 35.31
N ALA A 1213 19.09 13.20 35.05
CA ALA A 1213 19.38 14.23 34.06
C ALA A 1213 20.57 15.11 34.49
N GLY A 1214 21.43 15.49 33.55
CA GLY A 1214 22.55 16.41 33.82
C GLY A 1214 23.68 16.36 32.79
N LYS A 1215 24.64 17.27 32.97
CA LYS A 1215 25.86 17.37 32.14
C LYS A 1215 26.99 16.52 32.71
N TYR A 1216 27.35 15.48 31.99
CA TYR A 1216 28.41 14.55 32.31
C TYR A 1216 29.61 14.72 31.38
N THR A 1217 30.81 14.44 31.90
CA THR A 1217 32.02 14.24 31.11
C THR A 1217 32.41 12.78 31.23
N VAL A 1218 32.36 12.04 30.14
CA VAL A 1218 32.82 10.66 30.09
C VAL A 1218 34.21 10.60 29.47
N VAL A 1219 35.14 9.98 30.19
CA VAL A 1219 36.57 9.96 29.90
C VAL A 1219 37.04 8.52 29.88
N VAL A 1220 37.48 8.03 28.73
CA VAL A 1220 37.93 6.64 28.53
C VAL A 1220 39.46 6.60 28.56
N PHE A 1221 40.03 5.74 29.39
CA PHE A 1221 41.46 5.44 29.45
C PHE A 1221 41.73 4.00 29.00
N ASP A 1222 42.89 3.75 28.40
CA ASP A 1222 43.38 2.38 28.17
C ASP A 1222 43.96 1.75 29.46
N ALA A 1223 44.35 0.47 29.39
CA ALA A 1223 44.93 -0.26 30.51
C ALA A 1223 46.23 0.34 31.08
N ASN A 1224 46.92 1.22 30.33
CA ASN A 1224 48.14 1.92 30.76
C ASN A 1224 47.84 3.31 31.33
N GLY A 1225 46.56 3.70 31.45
CA GLY A 1225 46.15 5.00 31.97
C GLY A 1225 46.26 6.14 30.96
N ARG A 1226 46.43 5.85 29.66
CA ARG A 1226 46.44 6.88 28.62
C ARG A 1226 45.01 7.22 28.20
N LEU A 1227 44.71 8.51 28.05
CA LEU A 1227 43.42 9.00 27.58
C LEU A 1227 43.17 8.52 26.13
N VAL A 1228 42.04 7.86 25.91
CA VAL A 1228 41.60 7.26 24.62
C VAL A 1228 40.48 8.09 24.00
N SER A 1229 39.48 8.48 24.79
CA SER A 1229 38.43 9.40 24.34
C SER A 1229 37.86 10.21 25.51
N GLN A 1230 37.32 11.38 25.21
CA GLN A 1230 36.60 12.21 26.17
C GLN A 1230 35.39 12.82 25.46
N GLN A 1231 34.22 12.74 26.09
CA GLN A 1231 32.97 13.22 25.55
C GLN A 1231 32.17 13.95 26.63
N LEU A 1232 31.63 15.11 26.28
CA LEU A 1232 30.64 15.82 27.09
C LEU A 1232 29.25 15.35 26.66
N ILE A 1233 28.42 14.99 27.62
CA ILE A 1233 27.09 14.42 27.41
C ILE A 1233 26.12 15.20 28.27
N ASP A 1234 25.07 15.75 27.68
CA ASP A 1234 23.93 16.30 28.41
C ASP A 1234 22.82 15.26 28.31
N ALA A 1235 22.62 14.48 29.37
CA ALA A 1235 21.71 13.34 29.38
C ALA A 1235 20.43 13.67 30.14
N GLN A 1236 19.29 13.16 29.68
CA GLN A 1236 18.05 13.05 30.44
C GLN A 1236 18.08 11.83 31.37
N ALA A 1237 17.18 11.78 32.35
CA ALA A 1237 17.07 10.62 33.23
C ALA A 1237 16.71 9.36 32.42
N ASN A 1238 17.47 8.29 32.64
CA ASN A 1238 17.41 7.00 31.93
C ASN A 1238 17.77 7.04 30.43
N GLU A 1239 18.35 8.14 29.94
CA GLU A 1239 18.82 8.24 28.56
C GLU A 1239 20.10 7.41 28.35
N PHE A 1240 20.22 6.84 27.14
CA PHE A 1240 21.41 6.12 26.70
C PHE A 1240 22.24 6.97 25.75
N THR A 1241 23.54 7.06 26.01
CA THR A 1241 24.50 7.63 25.07
C THR A 1241 25.56 6.60 24.69
N SER A 1242 25.73 6.37 23.39
CA SER A 1242 26.78 5.50 22.88
C SER A 1242 28.14 6.20 22.86
N ILE A 1243 29.14 5.57 23.46
CA ILE A 1243 30.51 6.05 23.49
C ILE A 1243 31.36 5.15 22.63
N LYS A 1244 31.87 5.72 21.54
CA LYS A 1244 32.83 5.05 20.68
C LYS A 1244 34.20 5.03 21.35
N VAL A 1245 34.81 3.84 21.44
CA VAL A 1245 36.18 3.68 21.96
C VAL A 1245 37.11 3.37 20.80
N ASN A 1246 37.81 4.39 20.31
CA ASN A 1246 38.75 4.28 19.19
C ASN A 1246 40.12 3.74 19.64
N GLY A 1247 40.13 2.51 20.15
CA GLY A 1247 41.36 1.78 20.47
C GLY A 1247 41.30 0.31 20.09
N SER A 1248 42.43 -0.39 20.25
CA SER A 1248 42.59 -1.82 19.98
C SER A 1248 41.79 -2.71 20.93
N LYS A 1249 41.64 -4.01 20.61
CA LYS A 1249 41.03 -4.98 21.52
C LYS A 1249 41.75 -4.97 22.87
N GLY A 1250 41.03 -4.92 23.98
CA GLY A 1250 41.63 -4.78 25.31
C GLY A 1250 40.72 -4.17 26.37
N LEU A 1251 41.27 -3.99 27.58
CA LEU A 1251 40.60 -3.41 28.73
C LEU A 1251 40.67 -1.88 28.69
N TYR A 1252 39.53 -1.24 28.97
CA TYR A 1252 39.38 0.21 29.09
C TYR A 1252 38.74 0.59 30.43
N MET A 1253 39.09 1.78 30.93
CA MET A 1253 38.50 2.40 32.12
C MET A 1253 37.68 3.61 31.70
N VAL A 1254 36.37 3.60 31.95
CA VAL A 1254 35.46 4.70 31.63
C VAL A 1254 35.14 5.48 32.90
N ASN A 1255 35.69 6.69 33.01
CA ASN A 1255 35.42 7.62 34.10
C ASN A 1255 34.30 8.56 33.72
N ILE A 1256 33.25 8.61 34.52
CA ILE A 1256 32.09 9.48 34.33
C ILE A 1256 32.13 10.55 35.40
N LYS A 1257 32.17 11.80 34.97
CA LYS A 1257 32.28 12.97 35.84
C LYS A 1257 31.08 13.88 35.67
N GLN A 1258 30.71 14.62 36.71
CA GLN A 1258 29.78 15.74 36.64
C GLN A 1258 30.47 16.94 37.30
N GLY A 1259 30.80 17.96 36.50
CA GLY A 1259 31.79 18.97 36.91
C GLY A 1259 33.18 18.37 37.12
N GLU A 1260 33.86 18.72 38.22
CA GLU A 1260 35.17 18.16 38.57
C GLU A 1260 35.10 16.83 39.35
N LYS A 1261 33.90 16.40 39.77
CA LYS A 1261 33.71 15.19 40.58
C LYS A 1261 33.54 13.95 39.68
N THR A 1262 34.38 12.94 39.87
CA THR A 1262 34.17 11.61 39.28
C THR A 1262 33.04 10.90 40.03
N LEU A 1263 31.96 10.59 39.31
CA LEU A 1263 30.78 9.89 39.83
C LEU A 1263 30.94 8.37 39.76
N SER A 1264 31.55 7.86 38.70
CA SER A 1264 31.77 6.41 38.53
C SER A 1264 32.99 6.15 37.64
N THR A 1265 33.64 5.01 37.86
CA THR A 1265 34.74 4.48 37.05
C THR A 1265 34.44 3.03 36.73
N VAL A 1266 34.22 2.71 35.46
CA VAL A 1266 33.75 1.38 35.03
C VAL A 1266 34.74 0.72 34.08
N LYS A 1267 35.06 -0.54 34.35
CA LYS A 1267 35.91 -1.40 33.51
C LYS A 1267 35.11 -1.98 32.36
N VAL A 1268 35.53 -1.75 31.13
CA VAL A 1268 34.87 -2.28 29.92
C VAL A 1268 35.88 -2.96 29.00
N ILE A 1269 35.47 -4.04 28.34
CA ILE A 1269 36.33 -4.88 27.50
C ILE A 1269 35.92 -4.73 26.03
N LYS A 1270 36.84 -4.28 25.18
CA LYS A 1270 36.65 -4.22 23.71
C LYS A 1270 37.10 -5.55 23.07
N LYS A 1271 36.19 -6.21 22.33
CA LYS A 1271 36.34 -7.55 21.76
C LYS A 1271 37.03 -7.61 20.41
#